data_AF-A0AAN8R5I8-F1
#
_entry.id   AF-A0AAN8R5I8-F1
#
_cell.length_a   1.000
_cell.length_b   1.000
_cell.length_c   1.000
_cell.angle_alpha   90.00
_cell.angle_beta   90.00
_cell.angle_gamma   90.00
#
_symmetry.space_group_name_H-M   'P 1'
#
loop_
_entity.id
_entity.type
_entity.pdbx_description
1 polymer ?
#
loop_
_entity_poly.entity_id
_entity_poly.type
_entity_poly.pdbx_seq_one_letter_code
_entity_poly.pdbx_strand_id
1 'polypeptide(L)'
;MATRDSSRIMLLEEEVRSLSEELVQCQADKEFVWSLWKRLQVANPDLTQAVSLVVEREKWKAEAKDRKVLEILQAKDYKIQELDQRVTGQQQEITNLVQRKMAVDEDRGLMKKELAALRHKLGNKSQELKDVKEERRRREEGLEEEKEGLESCCSALRGDLEEAQRQERRHREERAAADAKVKEMEGDLSDAQRQVADLQGQCSSLADLLSSRQKEVAQRDQHVTQLRRELQELQALYRQSSEHAAEQAQLIQQLEGLNLDTQRVLRNQEEAHTADTTSYQKLYNELSICYQALKSNEGRLCQSHVALTTQLGQKEQQIVQLQARQTNSKHFEEQTLYDSPDQEPSGEEDAPASTSTCSPAPEEPPGAPGTPLALSPSRGQRTGRRTGRRHTTPVTSETHPSQSAPVQRSRSLSLASSVETERKVEKRIHDLEELLRLKTEENEELRRAHEKRHERLRLVQTNYRTVKEQLREVEDAQGLPRGRAQQRAEPWQLRQENSDAVWNELAYFKRLNKKLTTHKTNLEEELDVLRVQAAMDRATVQELRMCLQNEQQELLHKVAAEPEVKSSTPKKPSAERVEQSLKKIEQLERRTVSMEQETERLREDNQDLQEANSALTQDNEHLQASLAHLRTQGAARDEAAHAQALAQGERHRAEALALEIQLEGARKEAGRTRQQLLRLRQELGILRAARDFNRSQRGPKANMLTGLAAAATAGGGISGGALANNKVKFKTGRGPARLHRHRAVGPNQAIGGGGGGGGGGRSPARDDWEDMSADSGEEYCDSLDSHPVKSHRYAATSEQPAEEFSRTQPDVPNQGNKQREPGEEGGLRRSERKRRKAQRCGCCAPSSLRGRVLALQRHLAVLQTARRDAQRSVRELREANEKITSQLNQRLNVSKQLSQKLTSDLAGVEQQKKVLEMELEQWRQIHRTPTPQQLPSTAPQPLETPSPAVLKALEAEVKQLHTKLKSSSAEVTRQTSANKTLRAQLLEREEKLRELQEKVIHTERDVHMKRQLVEDVKTRMRFLQETEKTHRGLVEELEKKVKTLTEEATNRKAFIDSLKRRLSVATKEKSQHETSCQKLKEDLDKKEQRVEALQARVRASERAQAELEQTASRQMEGLAQQSTVALEALQRRLGLAHTQLEQLQAFTKALASETLREVQDAKSQLKRKRTEKKKAVGAGGLSKQSMVKAQSIAASILNMTETDLADMLDTDEEGDDVAADSRRDQDWLDQVMKILQQQIPSAALLMEVLCVKMKERKVLTEALAALTTPVSEIV
;
A
#
# COMPACT_ATOMS: atom_id res chain seq x y z
N MET A 1 -138.95 202.86 -59.96
CA MET A 1 -140.07 203.81 -60.23
C MET A 1 -139.64 204.87 -61.24
N ALA A 2 -139.90 204.74 -62.54
CA ALA A 2 -140.10 203.51 -63.32
C ALA A 2 -139.09 203.39 -64.50
N THR A 3 -138.10 204.29 -64.54
CA THR A 3 -137.08 204.39 -65.60
C THR A 3 -135.66 204.49 -65.06
N ARG A 4 -135.45 205.18 -63.92
CA ARG A 4 -134.15 205.27 -63.21
C ARG A 4 -133.48 203.91 -62.99
N ASP A 5 -134.28 202.89 -62.77
CA ASP A 5 -133.83 201.53 -62.47
C ASP A 5 -133.09 200.92 -63.68
N SER A 6 -133.56 201.20 -64.91
CA SER A 6 -132.94 200.72 -66.15
C SER A 6 -131.59 201.39 -66.44
N SER A 7 -131.44 202.69 -66.14
CA SER A 7 -130.18 203.41 -66.36
C SER A 7 -129.07 202.97 -65.40
N ARG A 8 -129.42 202.52 -64.18
CA ARG A 8 -128.44 202.04 -63.20
C ARG A 8 -127.92 200.63 -63.51
N ILE A 9 -128.74 199.79 -64.15
CA ILE A 9 -128.35 198.43 -64.53
C ILE A 9 -127.25 198.45 -65.60
N MET A 10 -127.38 199.31 -66.62
CA MET A 10 -126.35 199.52 -67.65
C MET A 10 -124.95 199.79 -67.07
N LEU A 11 -124.83 200.63 -66.03
CA LEU A 11 -123.56 200.94 -65.37
C LEU A 11 -122.93 199.72 -64.67
N LEU A 12 -123.76 198.88 -64.03
CA LEU A 12 -123.28 197.63 -63.41
C LEU A 12 -122.89 196.60 -64.48
N GLU A 13 -123.58 196.58 -65.62
CA GLU A 13 -123.21 195.74 -66.78
C GLU A 13 -121.92 196.20 -67.47
N GLU A 14 -121.49 197.45 -67.29
CA GLU A 14 -120.17 197.96 -67.70
C GLU A 14 -119.06 197.58 -66.71
N GLU A 15 -119.28 197.70 -65.39
CA GLU A 15 -118.32 197.26 -64.36
C GLU A 15 -118.02 195.74 -64.46
N VAL A 16 -119.04 194.90 -64.64
CA VAL A 16 -118.87 193.44 -64.80
C VAL A 16 -118.06 193.10 -66.05
N ARG A 17 -118.18 193.91 -67.12
CA ARG A 17 -117.43 193.73 -68.37
C ARG A 17 -115.95 194.00 -68.17
N SER A 18 -115.60 195.10 -67.50
CA SER A 18 -114.22 195.48 -67.18
C SER A 18 -113.49 194.40 -66.36
N LEU A 19 -114.11 193.87 -65.29
CA LEU A 19 -113.49 192.82 -64.48
C LEU A 19 -113.28 191.50 -65.24
N SER A 20 -114.11 191.22 -66.25
CA SER A 20 -113.94 190.03 -67.09
C SER A 20 -112.75 190.16 -68.06
N GLU A 21 -112.36 191.38 -68.43
CA GLU A 21 -111.18 191.65 -69.28
C GLU A 21 -109.87 191.46 -68.49
N GLU A 22 -109.79 191.93 -67.23
CA GLU A 22 -108.61 191.70 -66.37
C GLU A 22 -108.33 190.22 -66.09
N LEU A 23 -109.38 189.40 -65.89
CA LEU A 23 -109.21 187.96 -65.62
C LEU A 23 -108.63 187.22 -66.84
N VAL A 24 -109.05 187.61 -68.05
CA VAL A 24 -108.48 187.10 -69.31
C VAL A 24 -107.02 187.52 -69.43
N GLN A 25 -106.69 188.77 -69.07
CA GLN A 25 -105.31 189.27 -69.07
C GLN A 25 -104.40 188.45 -68.13
N CYS A 26 -104.83 188.17 -66.89
CA CYS A 26 -104.07 187.32 -65.95
C CYS A 26 -103.92 185.86 -66.41
N GLN A 27 -104.90 185.30 -67.12
CA GLN A 27 -104.75 183.97 -67.73
C GLN A 27 -103.77 184.00 -68.91
N ALA A 28 -103.80 185.05 -69.73
CA ALA A 28 -102.81 185.27 -70.80
C ALA A 28 -101.40 185.43 -70.23
N ASP A 29 -101.21 186.18 -69.15
CA ASP A 29 -99.91 186.37 -68.49
C ASP A 29 -99.38 185.06 -67.86
N LYS A 30 -100.24 184.23 -67.27
CA LYS A 30 -99.85 182.90 -66.75
C LYS A 30 -99.40 181.97 -67.88
N GLU A 31 -100.20 181.87 -68.95
CA GLU A 31 -99.82 181.08 -70.13
C GLU A 31 -98.57 181.66 -70.80
N PHE A 32 -98.39 182.99 -70.80
CA PHE A 32 -97.18 183.65 -71.29
C PHE A 32 -95.96 183.28 -70.45
N VAL A 33 -95.99 183.36 -69.12
CA VAL A 33 -94.87 182.98 -68.26
C VAL A 33 -94.56 181.48 -68.36
N TRP A 34 -95.58 180.61 -68.42
CA TRP A 34 -95.36 179.17 -68.61
C TRP A 34 -94.80 178.86 -70.00
N SER A 35 -95.33 179.51 -71.05
CA SER A 35 -94.81 179.43 -72.42
C SER A 35 -93.40 180.03 -72.57
N LEU A 36 -93.06 181.05 -71.77
CA LEU A 36 -91.74 181.68 -71.73
C LEU A 36 -90.75 180.79 -70.99
N TRP A 37 -91.12 180.17 -69.86
CA TRP A 37 -90.30 179.16 -69.19
C TRP A 37 -90.08 177.93 -70.08
N LYS A 38 -91.14 177.44 -70.74
CA LYS A 38 -91.06 176.36 -71.74
C LYS A 38 -90.14 176.76 -72.91
N ARG A 39 -90.26 177.98 -73.44
CA ARG A 39 -89.36 178.51 -74.48
C ARG A 39 -87.94 178.73 -73.98
N LEU A 40 -87.72 179.09 -72.72
CA LEU A 40 -86.38 179.23 -72.15
C LEU A 40 -85.70 177.87 -71.99
N GLN A 41 -86.46 176.85 -71.52
CA GLN A 41 -86.02 175.45 -71.44
C GLN A 41 -85.71 174.86 -72.82
N VAL A 42 -86.44 175.27 -73.86
CA VAL A 42 -86.26 174.81 -75.26
C VAL A 42 -85.19 175.60 -76.01
N ALA A 43 -85.00 176.89 -75.73
CA ALA A 43 -84.01 177.76 -76.39
C ALA A 43 -82.63 177.73 -75.73
N ASN A 44 -82.54 177.42 -74.43
CA ASN A 44 -81.29 177.21 -73.69
C ASN A 44 -81.25 175.79 -73.09
N PRO A 45 -81.22 174.73 -73.91
CA PRO A 45 -81.27 173.34 -73.43
C PRO A 45 -80.09 172.96 -72.53
N ASP A 46 -78.90 173.54 -72.76
CA ASP A 46 -77.66 173.27 -72.01
C ASP A 46 -77.84 173.28 -70.49
N LEU A 47 -78.51 174.32 -69.96
CA LEU A 47 -78.64 174.49 -68.51
C LEU A 47 -79.52 173.41 -67.87
N THR A 48 -80.52 172.91 -68.60
CA THR A 48 -81.38 171.81 -68.14
C THR A 48 -80.62 170.49 -68.18
N GLN A 49 -79.85 170.26 -69.25
CA GLN A 49 -79.10 169.03 -69.45
C GLN A 49 -77.97 168.86 -68.42
N ALA A 50 -77.33 169.96 -68.01
CA ALA A 50 -76.29 169.97 -66.98
C ALA A 50 -76.76 169.45 -65.61
N VAL A 51 -77.99 169.78 -65.18
CA VAL A 51 -78.52 169.37 -63.87
C VAL A 51 -78.76 167.85 -63.82
N SER A 52 -79.34 167.27 -64.86
CA SER A 52 -79.59 165.83 -64.95
C SER A 52 -78.29 165.01 -64.84
N LEU A 53 -77.23 165.45 -65.52
CA LEU A 53 -75.92 164.78 -65.50
C LEU A 53 -75.26 164.74 -64.11
N VAL A 54 -75.54 165.74 -63.25
CA VAL A 54 -75.04 165.74 -61.86
C VAL A 54 -75.77 164.69 -61.01
N VAL A 55 -77.09 164.55 -61.17
CA VAL A 55 -77.89 163.56 -60.42
C VAL A 55 -77.48 162.13 -60.80
N GLU A 56 -77.29 161.85 -62.09
CA GLU A 56 -76.79 160.54 -62.53
C GLU A 56 -75.38 160.26 -61.98
N ARG A 57 -74.49 161.26 -61.97
CA ARG A 57 -73.12 161.12 -61.46
C ARG A 57 -73.07 160.70 -59.99
N GLU A 58 -73.91 161.27 -59.12
CA GLU A 58 -73.93 160.87 -57.70
C GLU A 58 -74.57 159.48 -57.50
N LYS A 59 -75.59 159.11 -58.29
CA LYS A 59 -76.13 157.74 -58.31
C LYS A 59 -75.03 156.72 -58.66
N TRP A 60 -74.30 156.94 -59.75
CA TRP A 60 -73.19 156.08 -60.16
C TRP A 60 -72.10 155.93 -59.08
N LYS A 61 -71.82 156.99 -58.29
CA LYS A 61 -70.88 156.90 -57.15
C LYS A 61 -71.40 156.08 -55.97
N ALA A 62 -72.71 156.03 -55.74
CA ALA A 62 -73.29 155.18 -54.71
C ALA A 62 -73.19 153.70 -55.13
N GLU A 63 -73.68 153.38 -56.33
CA GLU A 63 -73.65 152.02 -56.89
C GLU A 63 -72.22 151.46 -57.00
N ALA A 64 -71.23 152.31 -57.31
CA ALA A 64 -69.82 151.93 -57.32
C ALA A 64 -69.22 151.61 -55.93
N LYS A 65 -69.75 152.20 -54.84
CA LYS A 65 -69.35 151.84 -53.47
C LYS A 65 -69.95 150.52 -53.06
N ASP A 66 -71.25 150.32 -53.30
CA ASP A 66 -71.97 149.11 -52.91
C ASP A 66 -71.40 147.88 -53.62
N ARG A 67 -71.08 148.01 -54.92
CA ARG A 67 -70.38 146.97 -55.70
C ARG A 67 -69.04 146.57 -55.06
N LYS A 68 -68.27 147.54 -54.56
CA LYS A 68 -66.98 147.30 -53.91
C LYS A 68 -67.11 146.69 -52.51
N VAL A 69 -68.21 146.95 -51.79
CA VAL A 69 -68.54 146.22 -50.55
C VAL A 69 -68.86 144.76 -50.85
N LEU A 70 -69.63 144.48 -51.90
CA LEU A 70 -69.93 143.10 -52.33
C LEU A 70 -68.68 142.33 -52.76
N GLU A 71 -67.75 142.96 -53.49
CA GLU A 71 -66.44 142.37 -53.82
C GLU A 71 -65.63 142.00 -52.56
N ILE A 72 -65.63 142.86 -51.54
CA ILE A 72 -64.95 142.60 -50.26
C ILE A 72 -65.64 141.47 -49.46
N LEU A 73 -66.97 141.35 -49.53
CA LEU A 73 -67.70 140.24 -48.90
C LEU A 73 -67.38 138.92 -49.59
N GLN A 74 -67.48 138.84 -50.91
CA GLN A 74 -67.10 137.64 -51.67
C GLN A 74 -65.65 137.22 -51.40
N ALA A 75 -64.70 138.16 -51.35
CA ALA A 75 -63.31 137.88 -51.01
C ALA A 75 -63.13 137.34 -49.58
N LYS A 76 -63.97 137.75 -48.61
CA LYS A 76 -64.00 137.18 -47.26
C LYS A 76 -64.64 135.80 -47.22
N ASP A 77 -65.73 135.58 -47.95
CA ASP A 77 -66.43 134.29 -48.02
C ASP A 77 -65.51 133.20 -48.61
N TYR A 78 -64.79 133.51 -49.70
CA TYR A 78 -63.73 132.64 -50.22
C TYR A 78 -62.61 132.37 -49.20
N LYS A 79 -62.25 133.35 -48.37
CA LYS A 79 -61.19 133.17 -47.37
C LYS A 79 -61.65 132.37 -46.15
N ILE A 80 -62.92 132.46 -45.76
CA ILE A 80 -63.55 131.58 -44.77
C ILE A 80 -63.55 130.15 -45.31
N GLN A 81 -63.99 129.94 -46.55
CA GLN A 81 -63.99 128.60 -47.18
C GLN A 81 -62.59 127.96 -47.24
N GLU A 82 -61.53 128.73 -47.51
CA GLU A 82 -60.15 128.24 -47.48
C GLU A 82 -59.70 127.85 -46.05
N LEU A 83 -60.14 128.59 -45.03
CA LEU A 83 -59.84 128.27 -43.63
C LEU A 83 -60.60 127.01 -43.17
N ASP A 84 -61.88 126.85 -43.54
CA ASP A 84 -62.66 125.65 -43.23
C ASP A 84 -62.06 124.40 -43.89
N GLN A 85 -61.55 124.50 -45.12
CA GLN A 85 -60.81 123.42 -45.78
C GLN A 85 -59.52 123.05 -45.02
N ARG A 86 -58.78 124.04 -44.50
CA ARG A 86 -57.57 123.79 -43.69
C ARG A 86 -57.90 123.16 -42.34
N VAL A 87 -58.95 123.64 -41.66
CA VAL A 87 -59.40 123.11 -40.36
C VAL A 87 -59.93 121.68 -40.50
N THR A 88 -60.71 121.39 -41.53
CA THR A 88 -61.20 120.02 -41.79
C THR A 88 -60.07 119.06 -42.17
N GLY A 89 -59.06 119.52 -42.94
CA GLY A 89 -57.83 118.76 -43.18
C GLY A 89 -57.07 118.42 -41.88
N GLN A 90 -56.82 119.42 -41.04
CA GLN A 90 -56.16 119.22 -39.73
C GLN A 90 -56.97 118.27 -38.82
N GLN A 91 -58.30 118.37 -38.82
CA GLN A 91 -59.17 117.48 -38.04
C GLN A 91 -59.08 116.03 -38.52
N GLN A 92 -58.93 115.79 -39.82
CA GLN A 92 -58.69 114.45 -40.37
C GLN A 92 -57.30 113.91 -39.97
N GLU A 93 -56.24 114.73 -40.02
CA GLU A 93 -54.90 114.34 -39.56
C GLU A 93 -54.88 113.97 -38.07
N ILE A 94 -55.51 114.77 -37.20
CA ILE A 94 -55.66 114.47 -35.77
C ILE A 94 -56.40 113.13 -35.57
N THR A 95 -57.48 112.90 -36.31
CA THR A 95 -58.26 111.65 -36.25
C THR A 95 -57.40 110.44 -36.63
N ASN A 96 -56.62 110.55 -37.71
CA ASN A 96 -55.69 109.51 -38.17
C ASN A 96 -54.57 109.22 -37.15
N LEU A 97 -54.06 110.26 -36.47
CA LEU A 97 -53.04 110.10 -35.41
C LEU A 97 -53.62 109.42 -34.15
N VAL A 98 -54.86 109.73 -33.76
CA VAL A 98 -55.56 109.06 -32.65
C VAL A 98 -55.76 107.57 -32.96
N GLN A 99 -56.22 107.22 -34.17
CA GLN A 99 -56.38 105.81 -34.57
C GLN A 99 -55.06 105.04 -34.54
N ARG A 100 -53.97 105.61 -35.07
CA ARG A 100 -52.62 105.00 -34.99
C ARG A 100 -52.15 104.81 -33.55
N LYS A 101 -52.43 105.78 -32.67
CA LYS A 101 -52.11 105.67 -31.24
C LYS A 101 -52.88 104.52 -30.58
N MET A 102 -54.17 104.36 -30.87
CA MET A 102 -54.98 103.26 -30.33
C MET A 102 -54.41 101.88 -30.70
N ALA A 103 -54.05 101.66 -31.97
CA ALA A 103 -53.43 100.40 -32.40
C ALA A 103 -52.11 100.11 -31.66
N VAL A 104 -51.24 101.10 -31.49
CA VAL A 104 -49.98 100.95 -30.72
C VAL A 104 -50.23 100.74 -29.22
N ASP A 105 -51.28 101.35 -28.67
CA ASP A 105 -51.70 101.15 -27.28
C ASP A 105 -52.27 99.72 -27.06
N GLU A 106 -52.94 99.15 -28.06
CA GLU A 106 -53.45 97.76 -28.10
C GLU A 106 -52.32 96.73 -28.25
N ASP A 107 -51.39 96.91 -29.20
CA ASP A 107 -50.20 96.06 -29.37
C ASP A 107 -49.35 96.02 -28.09
N ARG A 108 -49.15 97.17 -27.45
CA ARG A 108 -48.49 97.26 -26.13
C ARG A 108 -49.29 96.54 -25.04
N GLY A 109 -50.61 96.46 -25.18
CA GLY A 109 -51.49 95.66 -24.32
C GLY A 109 -51.27 94.15 -24.52
N LEU A 110 -51.16 93.68 -25.76
CA LEU A 110 -50.85 92.28 -26.10
C LEU A 110 -49.46 91.88 -25.59
N MET A 111 -48.42 92.66 -25.90
CA MET A 111 -47.05 92.44 -25.44
C MET A 111 -46.94 92.37 -23.89
N LYS A 112 -47.73 93.18 -23.17
CA LYS A 112 -47.82 93.09 -21.70
C LYS A 112 -48.45 91.78 -21.22
N LYS A 113 -49.50 91.28 -21.89
CA LYS A 113 -50.12 89.98 -21.58
C LYS A 113 -49.16 88.83 -21.84
N GLU A 114 -48.41 88.87 -22.96
CA GLU A 114 -47.40 87.86 -23.28
C GLU A 114 -46.25 87.84 -22.27
N LEU A 115 -45.71 89.00 -21.89
CA LEU A 115 -44.67 89.10 -20.85
C LEU A 115 -45.17 88.60 -19.48
N ALA A 116 -46.45 88.82 -19.14
CA ALA A 116 -47.04 88.26 -17.93
C ALA A 116 -47.16 86.72 -18.02
N ALA A 117 -47.61 86.18 -19.16
CA ALA A 117 -47.70 84.75 -19.39
C ALA A 117 -46.31 84.06 -19.39
N LEU A 118 -45.28 84.71 -19.94
CA LEU A 118 -43.90 84.22 -19.90
C LEU A 118 -43.32 84.24 -18.49
N ARG A 119 -43.59 85.29 -17.69
CA ARG A 119 -43.22 85.33 -16.27
C ARG A 119 -43.90 84.22 -15.46
N HIS A 120 -45.18 83.95 -15.71
CA HIS A 120 -45.90 82.85 -15.05
C HIS A 120 -45.34 81.48 -15.46
N LYS A 121 -45.04 81.28 -16.76
CA LYS A 121 -44.38 80.05 -17.26
C LYS A 121 -42.99 79.84 -16.63
N LEU A 122 -42.20 80.91 -16.46
CA LEU A 122 -40.90 80.86 -15.79
C LEU A 122 -41.05 80.53 -14.30
N GLY A 123 -42.05 81.11 -13.62
CA GLY A 123 -42.40 80.77 -12.24
C GLY A 123 -42.74 79.29 -12.07
N ASN A 124 -43.64 78.76 -12.89
CA ASN A 124 -44.02 77.34 -12.88
C ASN A 124 -42.79 76.45 -13.11
N LYS A 125 -41.99 76.73 -14.16
CA LYS A 125 -40.77 75.95 -14.46
C LYS A 125 -39.71 76.05 -13.37
N SER A 126 -39.65 77.17 -12.64
CA SER A 126 -38.78 77.29 -11.46
C SER A 126 -39.29 76.52 -10.25
N GLN A 127 -40.60 76.25 -10.14
CA GLN A 127 -41.15 75.42 -9.07
C GLN A 127 -41.03 73.93 -9.42
N GLU A 128 -41.41 73.52 -10.62
CA GLU A 128 -41.18 72.15 -11.14
C GLU A 128 -39.72 71.71 -10.95
N LEU A 129 -38.75 72.60 -11.16
CA LEU A 129 -37.32 72.32 -11.00
C LEU A 129 -36.86 72.24 -9.54
N LYS A 130 -37.61 72.80 -8.57
CA LYS A 130 -37.41 72.52 -7.14
C LYS A 130 -38.03 71.19 -6.76
N ASP A 131 -39.28 70.96 -7.19
CA ASP A 131 -40.03 69.75 -6.87
C ASP A 131 -39.25 68.52 -7.35
N VAL A 132 -38.73 68.54 -8.59
CA VAL A 132 -37.85 67.51 -9.16
C VAL A 132 -36.50 67.37 -8.43
N LYS A 133 -35.99 68.43 -7.78
CA LYS A 133 -34.77 68.35 -6.95
C LYS A 133 -35.04 67.73 -5.58
N GLU A 134 -36.14 68.07 -4.93
CA GLU A 134 -36.55 67.42 -3.67
C GLU A 134 -36.91 65.96 -3.90
N GLU A 135 -37.60 65.65 -4.99
CA GLU A 135 -37.88 64.29 -5.45
C GLU A 135 -36.61 63.52 -5.82
N ARG A 136 -35.61 64.16 -6.43
CA ARG A 136 -34.28 63.57 -6.58
C ARG A 136 -33.66 63.26 -5.20
N ARG A 137 -33.66 64.22 -4.29
CA ARG A 137 -33.06 64.09 -2.96
C ARG A 137 -33.67 62.94 -2.17
N ARG A 138 -35.00 62.78 -2.19
CA ARG A 138 -35.72 61.64 -1.59
C ARG A 138 -35.32 60.28 -2.16
N ARG A 139 -35.01 60.20 -3.45
CA ARG A 139 -34.52 58.97 -4.09
C ARG A 139 -33.05 58.71 -3.74
N GLU A 140 -32.24 59.76 -3.62
CA GLU A 140 -30.86 59.66 -3.17
C GLU A 140 -30.78 59.27 -1.68
N GLU A 141 -31.68 59.78 -0.83
CA GLU A 141 -31.90 59.38 0.57
C GLU A 141 -32.32 57.89 0.65
N GLY A 142 -33.38 57.49 -0.05
CA GLY A 142 -33.86 56.09 -0.03
C GLY A 142 -32.88 55.08 -0.64
N LEU A 143 -32.08 55.46 -1.64
CA LEU A 143 -31.01 54.61 -2.17
C LEU A 143 -29.84 54.45 -1.20
N GLU A 144 -29.59 55.44 -0.33
CA GLU A 144 -28.59 55.32 0.73
C GLU A 144 -29.12 54.43 1.87
N GLU A 145 -30.42 54.52 2.23
CA GLU A 145 -31.08 53.58 3.15
C GLU A 145 -31.05 52.13 2.61
N GLU A 146 -31.37 51.92 1.32
CA GLU A 146 -31.24 50.60 0.67
C GLU A 146 -29.78 50.10 0.67
N LYS A 147 -28.82 51.00 0.47
CA LYS A 147 -27.38 50.69 0.52
C LYS A 147 -26.92 50.31 1.93
N GLU A 148 -27.30 51.06 2.97
CA GLU A 148 -27.00 50.71 4.37
C GLU A 148 -27.64 49.37 4.75
N GLY A 149 -28.87 49.12 4.31
CA GLY A 149 -29.53 47.82 4.45
C GLY A 149 -28.79 46.68 3.76
N LEU A 150 -28.31 46.89 2.53
CA LEU A 150 -27.50 45.91 1.80
C LEU A 150 -26.11 45.72 2.43
N GLU A 151 -25.47 46.77 2.92
CA GLU A 151 -24.18 46.67 3.64
C GLU A 151 -24.32 45.90 4.96
N SER A 152 -25.44 46.10 5.68
CA SER A 152 -25.83 45.32 6.85
C SER A 152 -26.06 43.84 6.50
N CYS A 153 -26.85 43.54 5.46
CA CYS A 153 -27.03 42.18 4.95
C CYS A 153 -25.70 41.52 4.53
N CYS A 154 -24.81 42.26 3.85
CA CYS A 154 -23.48 41.78 3.51
C CYS A 154 -22.59 41.58 4.75
N SER A 155 -22.80 42.31 5.84
CA SER A 155 -22.10 42.09 7.11
C SER A 155 -22.58 40.82 7.83
N ALA A 156 -23.89 40.58 7.84
CA ALA A 156 -24.49 39.35 8.36
C ALA A 156 -24.00 38.12 7.57
N LEU A 157 -24.10 38.16 6.23
CA LEU A 157 -23.62 37.08 5.36
C LEU A 157 -22.10 36.82 5.48
N ARG A 158 -21.29 37.83 5.85
CA ARG A 158 -19.87 37.63 6.21
C ARG A 158 -19.73 36.92 7.55
N GLY A 159 -20.53 37.28 8.55
CA GLY A 159 -20.62 36.57 9.83
C GLY A 159 -21.01 35.10 9.64
N ASP A 160 -22.10 34.83 8.92
CA ASP A 160 -22.58 33.49 8.58
C ASP A 160 -21.49 32.67 7.86
N LEU A 161 -20.76 33.27 6.93
CA LEU A 161 -19.66 32.62 6.21
C LEU A 161 -18.48 32.29 7.15
N GLU A 162 -18.12 33.19 8.07
CA GLU A 162 -17.09 32.91 9.07
C GLU A 162 -17.56 31.83 10.07
N GLU A 163 -18.83 31.80 10.47
CA GLU A 163 -19.39 30.75 11.33
C GLU A 163 -19.43 29.40 10.62
N ALA A 164 -19.83 29.36 9.35
CA ALA A 164 -19.73 28.16 8.52
C ALA A 164 -18.28 27.68 8.41
N GLN A 165 -17.30 28.58 8.23
CA GLN A 165 -15.88 28.23 8.26
C GLN A 165 -15.41 27.72 9.64
N ARG A 166 -15.92 28.27 10.75
CA ARG A 166 -15.63 27.79 12.11
C ARG A 166 -16.21 26.39 12.34
N GLN A 167 -17.42 26.12 11.88
CA GLN A 167 -18.04 24.79 11.91
C GLN A 167 -17.27 23.80 11.03
N GLU A 168 -16.89 24.19 9.81
CA GLU A 168 -16.11 23.36 8.90
C GLU A 168 -14.70 23.07 9.45
N ARG A 169 -14.07 23.99 10.19
CA ARG A 169 -12.82 23.73 10.92
C ARG A 169 -13.02 22.71 12.05
N ARG A 170 -14.05 22.87 12.88
CA ARG A 170 -14.40 21.88 13.92
C ARG A 170 -14.65 20.50 13.31
N HIS A 171 -15.39 20.40 12.22
CA HIS A 171 -15.62 19.13 11.53
C HIS A 171 -14.36 18.56 10.86
N ARG A 172 -13.38 19.38 10.44
CA ARG A 172 -12.05 18.90 10.04
C ARG A 172 -11.25 18.39 11.23
N GLU A 173 -11.30 19.05 12.38
CA GLU A 173 -10.64 18.64 13.62
C GLU A 173 -11.23 17.33 14.17
N GLU A 174 -12.55 17.21 14.19
CA GLU A 174 -13.31 16.00 14.56
C GLU A 174 -12.98 14.83 13.62
N ARG A 175 -12.94 15.08 12.29
CA ARG A 175 -12.51 14.06 11.30
C ARG A 175 -11.05 13.67 11.50
N ALA A 176 -10.13 14.62 11.69
CA ALA A 176 -8.73 14.31 11.95
C ALA A 176 -8.51 13.53 13.26
N ALA A 177 -9.33 13.78 14.29
CA ALA A 177 -9.34 13.00 15.53
C ALA A 177 -9.93 11.59 15.32
N ALA A 178 -10.98 11.45 14.51
CA ALA A 178 -11.53 10.16 14.11
C ALA A 178 -10.52 9.35 13.27
N ASP A 179 -9.91 9.96 12.26
CA ASP A 179 -8.86 9.36 11.42
C ASP A 179 -7.62 8.94 12.24
N ALA A 180 -7.24 9.74 13.23
CA ALA A 180 -6.17 9.38 14.16
C ALA A 180 -6.53 8.17 15.01
N LYS A 181 -7.77 8.09 15.51
CA LYS A 181 -8.27 6.93 16.26
C LYS A 181 -8.47 5.69 15.38
N VAL A 182 -8.87 5.86 14.11
CA VAL A 182 -8.92 4.74 13.15
C VAL A 182 -7.51 4.18 12.95
N LYS A 183 -6.50 5.03 12.77
CA LYS A 183 -5.09 4.62 12.64
C LYS A 183 -4.51 3.98 13.91
N GLU A 184 -4.97 4.40 15.08
CA GLU A 184 -4.67 3.74 16.37
C GLU A 184 -5.27 2.32 16.39
N MET A 185 -6.55 2.17 16.07
CA MET A 185 -7.23 0.87 15.97
C MET A 185 -6.67 -0.03 14.86
N GLU A 186 -6.23 0.52 13.72
CA GLU A 186 -5.52 -0.20 12.65
C GLU A 186 -4.15 -0.71 13.12
N GLY A 187 -3.46 0.08 13.95
CA GLY A 187 -2.24 -0.32 14.65
C GLY A 187 -2.49 -1.49 15.61
N ASP A 188 -3.45 -1.34 16.52
CA ASP A 188 -3.86 -2.38 17.47
C ASP A 188 -4.29 -3.67 16.77
N LEU A 189 -5.05 -3.57 15.67
CA LEU A 189 -5.44 -4.71 14.84
C LEU A 189 -4.23 -5.36 14.14
N SER A 190 -3.27 -4.56 13.67
CA SER A 190 -2.03 -5.08 13.07
C SER A 190 -1.16 -5.80 14.09
N ASP A 191 -1.05 -5.28 15.32
CA ASP A 191 -0.29 -5.91 16.39
C ASP A 191 -1.00 -7.12 16.97
N ALA A 192 -2.34 -7.12 17.05
CA ALA A 192 -3.12 -8.31 17.35
C ALA A 192 -2.97 -9.40 16.26
N GLN A 193 -2.93 -9.02 14.98
CA GLN A 193 -2.65 -9.96 13.88
C GLN A 193 -1.23 -10.54 13.97
N ARG A 194 -0.22 -9.73 14.30
CA ARG A 194 1.16 -10.20 14.57
C ARG A 194 1.19 -11.19 15.73
N GLN A 195 0.61 -10.84 16.88
CA GLN A 195 0.51 -11.72 18.04
C GLN A 195 -0.21 -13.03 17.73
N VAL A 196 -1.28 -13.00 16.92
CA VAL A 196 -1.98 -14.21 16.46
C VAL A 196 -1.10 -15.05 15.53
N ALA A 197 -0.33 -14.44 14.62
CA ALA A 197 0.62 -15.14 13.76
C ALA A 197 1.78 -15.76 14.55
N ASP A 198 2.33 -15.04 15.53
CA ASP A 198 3.38 -15.54 16.43
C ASP A 198 2.86 -16.71 17.29
N LEU A 199 1.64 -16.59 17.85
CA LEU A 199 0.98 -17.68 18.57
C LEU A 199 0.66 -18.88 17.67
N GLN A 200 0.30 -18.67 16.39
CA GLN A 200 0.14 -19.75 15.41
C GLN A 200 1.48 -20.42 15.08
N GLY A 201 2.58 -19.66 14.97
CA GLY A 201 3.94 -20.20 14.84
C GLY A 201 4.35 -21.03 16.07
N GLN A 202 4.08 -20.53 17.28
CA GLN A 202 4.30 -21.28 18.52
C GLN A 202 3.45 -22.55 18.57
N CYS A 203 2.16 -22.49 18.23
CA CYS A 203 1.30 -23.68 18.17
C CYS A 203 1.78 -24.70 17.13
N SER A 204 2.31 -24.23 15.98
CA SER A 204 2.86 -25.09 14.93
C SER A 204 4.15 -25.77 15.40
N SER A 205 5.10 -25.01 15.98
CA SER A 205 6.36 -25.58 16.50
C SER A 205 6.12 -26.54 17.68
N LEU A 206 5.12 -26.28 18.52
CA LEU A 206 4.67 -27.22 19.56
C LEU A 206 4.01 -28.47 18.95
N ALA A 207 3.23 -28.34 17.88
CA ALA A 207 2.65 -29.49 17.17
C ALA A 207 3.73 -30.36 16.50
N ASP A 208 4.78 -29.76 15.91
CA ASP A 208 5.93 -30.47 15.37
C ASP A 208 6.76 -31.15 16.47
N LEU A 209 6.97 -30.49 17.60
CA LEU A 209 7.64 -31.08 18.76
C LEU A 209 6.84 -32.26 19.35
N LEU A 210 5.51 -32.13 19.46
CA LEU A 210 4.63 -33.23 19.87
C LEU A 210 4.62 -34.37 18.85
N SER A 211 4.62 -34.06 17.55
CA SER A 211 4.76 -35.04 16.46
C SER A 211 6.08 -35.79 16.53
N SER A 212 7.18 -35.10 16.85
CA SER A 212 8.49 -35.69 17.09
C SER A 212 8.49 -36.61 18.31
N ARG A 213 8.02 -36.12 19.47
CA ARG A 213 7.91 -36.95 20.69
C ARG A 213 6.97 -38.14 20.53
N GLN A 214 5.87 -38.01 19.78
CA GLN A 214 4.98 -39.14 19.48
C GLN A 214 5.68 -40.23 18.63
N LYS A 215 6.58 -39.84 17.71
CA LYS A 215 7.42 -40.78 16.96
C LYS A 215 8.48 -41.45 17.86
N GLU A 216 9.14 -40.69 18.74
CA GLU A 216 10.08 -41.25 19.73
C GLU A 216 9.41 -42.23 20.70
N VAL A 217 8.18 -41.94 21.15
CA VAL A 217 7.38 -42.83 22.00
C VAL A 217 7.01 -44.09 21.23
N ALA A 218 6.52 -43.97 19.98
CA ALA A 218 6.22 -45.13 19.15
C ALA A 218 7.44 -46.03 18.89
N GLN A 219 8.64 -45.45 18.71
CA GLN A 219 9.91 -46.18 18.62
C GLN A 219 10.25 -46.88 19.95
N ARG A 220 10.11 -46.19 21.09
CA ARG A 220 10.33 -46.78 22.42
C ARG A 220 9.36 -47.92 22.71
N ASP A 221 8.08 -47.77 22.37
CA ASP A 221 7.09 -48.85 22.49
C ASP A 221 7.44 -50.04 21.60
N GLN A 222 7.91 -49.82 20.37
CA GLN A 222 8.41 -50.91 19.51
C GLN A 222 9.57 -51.65 20.19
N HIS A 223 10.58 -50.95 20.71
CA HIS A 223 11.68 -51.57 21.47
C HIS A 223 11.21 -52.30 22.74
N VAL A 224 10.25 -51.74 23.48
CA VAL A 224 9.66 -52.41 24.66
C VAL A 224 8.88 -53.67 24.27
N THR A 225 8.17 -53.68 23.12
CA THR A 225 7.55 -54.92 22.63
C THR A 225 8.58 -55.94 22.16
N GLN A 226 9.72 -55.52 21.61
CA GLN A 226 10.83 -56.40 21.26
C GLN A 226 11.45 -57.05 22.50
N LEU A 227 11.87 -56.25 23.48
CA LEU A 227 12.42 -56.74 24.75
C LEU A 227 11.45 -57.66 25.51
N ARG A 228 10.13 -57.45 25.36
CA ARG A 228 9.10 -58.37 25.90
C ARG A 228 9.05 -59.72 25.17
N ARG A 229 9.26 -59.77 23.85
CA ARG A 229 9.37 -61.05 23.10
C ARG A 229 10.64 -61.77 23.48
N GLU A 230 11.78 -61.08 23.47
CA GLU A 230 13.08 -61.62 23.87
C GLU A 230 13.05 -62.17 25.31
N LEU A 231 12.38 -61.49 26.24
CA LEU A 231 12.15 -61.99 27.60
C LEU A 231 11.23 -63.23 27.64
N GLN A 232 10.19 -63.29 26.81
CA GLN A 232 9.30 -64.46 26.71
C GLN A 232 10.04 -65.67 26.11
N GLU A 233 10.89 -65.45 25.11
CA GLU A 233 11.76 -66.46 24.49
C GLU A 233 12.78 -66.98 25.51
N LEU A 234 13.45 -66.09 26.27
CA LEU A 234 14.35 -66.47 27.35
C LEU A 234 13.64 -67.22 28.49
N GLN A 235 12.39 -66.85 28.83
CA GLN A 235 11.58 -67.59 29.80
C GLN A 235 11.19 -68.99 29.29
N ALA A 236 10.89 -69.14 28.00
CA ALA A 236 10.62 -70.44 27.38
C ALA A 236 11.87 -71.33 27.35
N LEU A 237 13.03 -70.79 26.98
CA LEU A 237 14.32 -71.49 27.00
C LEU A 237 14.74 -71.89 28.41
N TYR A 238 14.56 -71.01 29.41
CA TYR A 238 14.80 -71.34 30.82
C TYR A 238 13.86 -72.45 31.30
N ARG A 239 12.57 -72.41 30.91
CA ARG A 239 11.61 -73.47 31.23
C ARG A 239 12.06 -74.81 30.65
N GLN A 240 12.40 -74.86 29.36
CA GLN A 240 12.92 -76.07 28.70
C GLN A 240 14.19 -76.59 29.41
N SER A 241 15.12 -75.71 29.77
CA SER A 241 16.30 -76.09 30.55
C SER A 241 15.96 -76.65 31.94
N SER A 242 14.90 -76.16 32.59
CA SER A 242 14.43 -76.68 33.88
C SER A 242 13.70 -78.03 33.75
N GLU A 243 13.00 -78.24 32.63
CA GLU A 243 12.35 -79.51 32.29
C GLU A 243 13.42 -80.57 32.00
N HIS A 244 14.45 -80.25 31.21
CA HIS A 244 15.61 -81.12 30.99
C HIS A 244 16.42 -81.41 32.27
N ALA A 245 16.55 -80.44 33.18
CA ALA A 245 17.17 -80.67 34.48
C ALA A 245 16.35 -81.65 35.36
N ALA A 246 15.01 -81.59 35.27
CA ALA A 246 14.13 -82.54 35.95
C ALA A 246 14.18 -83.95 35.31
N GLU A 247 14.27 -84.05 33.98
CA GLU A 247 14.51 -85.31 33.27
C GLU A 247 15.84 -85.96 33.70
N GLN A 248 16.91 -85.16 33.79
CA GLN A 248 18.22 -85.62 34.30
C GLN A 248 18.15 -86.07 35.76
N ALA A 249 17.44 -85.34 36.63
CA ALA A 249 17.26 -85.73 38.03
C ALA A 249 16.48 -87.06 38.17
N GLN A 250 15.45 -87.28 37.35
CA GLN A 250 14.73 -88.56 37.31
C GLN A 250 15.63 -89.72 36.86
N LEU A 251 16.47 -89.50 35.85
CA LEU A 251 17.44 -90.50 35.39
C LEU A 251 18.49 -90.83 36.47
N ILE A 252 19.00 -89.83 37.19
CA ILE A 252 19.90 -90.04 38.32
C ILE A 252 19.22 -90.88 39.41
N GLN A 253 17.98 -90.54 39.80
CA GLN A 253 17.24 -91.29 40.82
C GLN A 253 16.97 -92.76 40.41
N GLN A 254 16.74 -93.03 39.11
CA GLN A 254 16.64 -94.40 38.60
C GLN A 254 17.97 -95.16 38.70
N LEU A 255 19.09 -94.51 38.36
CA LEU A 255 20.43 -95.10 38.48
C LEU A 255 20.83 -95.34 39.94
N GLU A 256 20.47 -94.44 40.86
CA GLU A 256 20.65 -94.61 42.30
C GLU A 256 19.84 -95.80 42.84
N GLY A 257 18.59 -95.97 42.40
CA GLY A 257 17.76 -97.13 42.74
C GLY A 257 18.38 -98.46 42.28
N LEU A 258 18.82 -98.53 41.02
CA LEU A 258 19.50 -99.70 40.47
C LEU A 258 20.83 -100.01 41.20
N ASN A 259 21.57 -98.98 41.62
CA ASN A 259 22.79 -99.13 42.42
C ASN A 259 22.47 -99.67 43.83
N LEU A 260 21.43 -99.15 44.49
CA LEU A 260 20.98 -99.64 45.80
C LEU A 260 20.50 -101.10 45.76
N ASP A 261 19.78 -101.51 44.71
CA ASP A 261 19.37 -102.91 44.54
C ASP A 261 20.57 -103.80 44.19
N THR A 262 21.54 -103.33 43.40
CA THR A 262 22.80 -104.04 43.14
C THR A 262 23.60 -104.25 44.43
N GLN A 263 23.75 -103.21 45.27
CA GLN A 263 24.40 -103.31 46.58
C GLN A 263 23.65 -104.25 47.53
N ARG A 264 22.31 -104.33 47.44
CA ARG A 264 21.52 -105.28 48.23
C ARG A 264 21.77 -106.72 47.78
N VAL A 265 21.84 -106.98 46.47
CA VAL A 265 22.19 -108.31 45.94
C VAL A 265 23.59 -108.72 46.40
N LEU A 266 24.57 -107.81 46.36
CA LEU A 266 25.93 -108.07 46.84
C LEU A 266 25.95 -108.38 48.34
N ARG A 267 25.27 -107.59 49.19
CA ARG A 267 25.17 -107.89 50.64
C ARG A 267 24.47 -109.22 50.92
N ASN A 268 23.41 -109.55 50.18
CA ASN A 268 22.75 -110.85 50.32
C ASN A 268 23.70 -112.02 49.95
N GLN A 269 24.64 -111.81 49.01
CA GLN A 269 25.69 -112.78 48.68
C GLN A 269 26.77 -112.85 49.77
N GLU A 270 27.19 -111.71 50.33
CA GLU A 270 28.11 -111.64 51.49
C GLU A 270 27.51 -112.33 52.73
N GLU A 271 26.22 -112.11 53.01
CA GLU A 271 25.46 -112.77 54.09
C GLU A 271 25.32 -114.28 53.86
N ALA A 272 25.12 -114.73 52.62
CA ALA A 272 25.12 -116.16 52.27
C ALA A 272 26.52 -116.78 52.46
N HIS A 273 27.57 -116.17 51.91
CA HIS A 273 28.93 -116.69 52.02
C HIS A 273 29.46 -116.68 53.46
N THR A 274 29.08 -115.71 54.28
CA THR A 274 29.40 -115.72 55.71
C THR A 274 28.60 -116.77 56.47
N ALA A 275 27.32 -116.99 56.16
CA ALA A 275 26.55 -118.11 56.70
C ALA A 275 27.21 -119.47 56.37
N ASP A 276 27.56 -119.70 55.10
CA ASP A 276 28.29 -120.90 54.63
C ASP A 276 29.61 -121.07 55.40
N THR A 277 30.40 -120.00 55.52
CA THR A 277 31.67 -120.00 56.27
C THR A 277 31.47 -120.42 57.73
N THR A 278 30.45 -119.88 58.42
CA THR A 278 30.15 -120.32 59.80
C THR A 278 29.65 -121.77 59.87
N SER A 279 29.05 -122.31 58.81
CA SER A 279 28.63 -123.72 58.75
C SER A 279 29.85 -124.64 58.64
N TYR A 280 30.82 -124.33 57.77
CA TYR A 280 32.07 -125.08 57.65
C TYR A 280 32.90 -125.00 58.93
N GLN A 281 32.92 -123.84 59.60
CA GLN A 281 33.67 -123.67 60.85
C GLN A 281 33.03 -124.45 62.03
N LYS A 282 31.70 -124.60 62.06
CA LYS A 282 31.01 -125.49 63.01
C LYS A 282 31.38 -126.95 62.74
N LEU A 283 31.29 -127.40 61.49
CA LEU A 283 31.64 -128.77 61.08
C LEU A 283 33.11 -129.11 61.42
N TYR A 284 34.03 -128.17 61.22
CA TYR A 284 35.44 -128.34 61.60
C TYR A 284 35.61 -128.48 63.13
N ASN A 285 34.89 -127.68 63.93
CA ASN A 285 34.91 -127.79 65.39
C ASN A 285 34.35 -129.13 65.87
N GLU A 286 33.24 -129.61 65.29
CA GLU A 286 32.66 -130.92 65.58
C GLU A 286 33.64 -132.05 65.26
N LEU A 287 34.27 -132.01 64.08
CA LEU A 287 35.31 -132.99 63.68
C LEU A 287 36.53 -132.94 64.61
N SER A 288 36.95 -131.76 65.05
CA SER A 288 38.04 -131.56 66.01
C SER A 288 37.72 -132.18 67.38
N ILE A 289 36.50 -131.99 67.89
CA ILE A 289 36.01 -132.61 69.13
C ILE A 289 36.01 -134.14 69.00
N CYS A 290 35.53 -134.69 67.88
CA CYS A 290 35.56 -136.13 67.62
C CYS A 290 36.99 -136.69 67.58
N TYR A 291 37.93 -136.02 66.91
CA TYR A 291 39.35 -136.40 66.90
C TYR A 291 39.97 -136.38 68.31
N GLN A 292 39.73 -135.30 69.08
CA GLN A 292 40.26 -135.15 70.42
C GLN A 292 39.69 -136.22 71.39
N ALA A 293 38.40 -136.57 71.24
CA ALA A 293 37.77 -137.66 71.98
C ALA A 293 38.39 -139.02 71.63
N LEU A 294 38.61 -139.30 70.34
CA LEU A 294 39.25 -140.55 69.88
C LEU A 294 40.67 -140.70 70.44
N LYS A 295 41.47 -139.64 70.38
CA LYS A 295 42.83 -139.57 70.98
C LYS A 295 42.82 -139.76 72.49
N SER A 296 41.78 -139.31 73.19
CA SER A 296 41.59 -139.58 74.63
C SER A 296 41.19 -141.03 74.94
N ASN A 297 40.61 -141.75 73.99
CA ASN A 297 40.29 -143.17 74.13
C ASN A 297 41.53 -144.03 73.89
N GLU A 298 42.31 -143.70 72.86
CA GLU A 298 43.62 -144.29 72.56
C GLU A 298 44.56 -144.18 73.78
N GLY A 299 44.74 -142.96 74.33
CA GLY A 299 45.57 -142.76 75.52
C GLY A 299 45.08 -143.55 76.76
N ARG A 300 43.76 -143.74 76.92
CA ARG A 300 43.19 -144.60 77.97
C ARG A 300 43.45 -146.09 77.73
N LEU A 301 43.41 -146.56 76.48
CA LEU A 301 43.80 -147.92 76.13
C LEU A 301 45.28 -148.17 76.46
N CYS A 302 46.19 -147.25 76.10
CA CYS A 302 47.60 -147.36 76.42
C CYS A 302 47.86 -147.41 77.94
N GLN A 303 47.18 -146.57 78.72
CA GLN A 303 47.25 -146.61 80.19
C GLN A 303 46.75 -147.95 80.76
N SER A 304 45.62 -148.47 80.24
CA SER A 304 45.09 -149.78 80.63
C SER A 304 46.04 -150.92 80.27
N HIS A 305 46.72 -150.86 79.12
CA HIS A 305 47.70 -151.85 78.71
C HIS A 305 48.89 -151.88 79.68
N VAL A 306 49.49 -150.72 79.98
CA VAL A 306 50.60 -150.61 80.94
C VAL A 306 50.20 -151.08 82.35
N ALA A 307 48.97 -150.77 82.78
CA ALA A 307 48.44 -151.27 84.06
C ALA A 307 48.33 -152.81 84.08
N LEU A 308 47.88 -153.43 82.99
CA LEU A 308 47.81 -154.90 82.88
C LEU A 308 49.22 -155.53 82.82
N THR A 309 50.16 -154.96 82.07
CA THR A 309 51.56 -155.42 82.02
C THR A 309 52.22 -155.39 83.40
N THR A 310 52.01 -154.32 84.18
CA THR A 310 52.58 -154.21 85.54
C THR A 310 51.92 -155.17 86.53
N GLN A 311 50.62 -155.47 86.41
CA GLN A 311 49.97 -156.52 87.19
C GLN A 311 50.50 -157.92 86.84
N LEU A 312 50.82 -158.18 85.56
CA LEU A 312 51.41 -159.45 85.12
C LEU A 312 52.78 -159.68 85.80
N GLY A 313 53.67 -158.69 85.74
CA GLY A 313 54.98 -158.75 86.39
C GLY A 313 54.91 -158.88 87.92
N GLN A 314 53.92 -158.27 88.56
CA GLN A 314 53.66 -158.50 89.99
C GLN A 314 53.21 -159.94 90.30
N LYS A 315 52.51 -160.60 89.37
CA LYS A 315 52.12 -162.01 89.52
C LYS A 315 53.27 -162.97 89.27
N GLU A 316 54.14 -162.67 88.31
CA GLU A 316 55.39 -163.41 88.08
C GLU A 316 56.32 -163.33 89.30
N GLN A 317 56.46 -162.15 89.92
CA GLN A 317 57.17 -162.00 91.20
C GLN A 317 56.53 -162.82 92.34
N GLN A 318 55.20 -162.91 92.40
CA GLN A 318 54.52 -163.78 93.39
C GLN A 318 54.75 -165.27 93.12
N ILE A 319 54.83 -165.70 91.85
CA ILE A 319 55.16 -167.08 91.47
C ILE A 319 56.58 -167.42 91.93
N VAL A 320 57.56 -166.54 91.66
CA VAL A 320 58.95 -166.71 92.12
C VAL A 320 59.04 -166.78 93.65
N GLN A 321 58.30 -165.92 94.38
CA GLN A 321 58.25 -165.96 95.85
C GLN A 321 57.61 -167.23 96.42
N LEU A 322 56.66 -167.84 95.71
CA LEU A 322 56.04 -169.11 96.11
C LEU A 322 56.94 -170.31 95.80
N GLN A 323 57.63 -170.31 94.66
CA GLN A 323 58.68 -171.29 94.34
C GLN A 323 59.79 -171.27 95.39
N ALA A 324 60.27 -170.08 95.78
CA ALA A 324 61.27 -169.88 96.82
C ALA A 324 60.85 -170.35 98.24
N ARG A 325 59.58 -170.70 98.47
CA ARG A 325 59.12 -171.30 99.73
C ARG A 325 59.14 -172.84 99.73
N GLN A 326 59.16 -173.49 98.57
CA GLN A 326 59.11 -174.96 98.48
C GLN A 326 60.49 -175.62 98.60
N THR A 327 61.58 -174.88 98.38
CA THR A 327 62.96 -175.38 98.47
C THR A 327 63.42 -175.67 99.92
N ASN A 328 62.81 -175.05 100.94
CA ASN A 328 63.16 -175.27 102.36
C ASN A 328 62.75 -176.64 102.95
N SER A 329 62.40 -177.64 102.11
CA SER A 329 62.06 -179.00 102.55
C SER A 329 62.84 -180.11 101.81
N LYS A 330 63.68 -179.80 100.83
CA LYS A 330 64.54 -180.78 100.14
C LYS A 330 65.90 -180.15 99.79
N HIS A 331 66.88 -181.03 99.57
CA HIS A 331 68.28 -180.68 99.30
C HIS A 331 68.47 -179.61 98.22
N PHE A 332 69.30 -178.61 98.57
CA PHE A 332 70.62 -178.35 97.95
C PHE A 332 70.66 -177.82 96.50
N GLU A 333 71.84 -177.30 96.13
CA GLU A 333 72.27 -176.82 94.81
C GLU A 333 71.38 -175.75 94.13
N GLU A 334 71.79 -174.48 94.05
CA GLU A 334 72.94 -173.89 93.35
C GLU A 334 72.63 -173.48 91.90
N GLN A 335 72.95 -172.21 91.58
CA GLN A 335 73.19 -171.70 90.22
C GLN A 335 71.94 -171.80 89.30
N THR A 336 71.91 -171.42 88.02
CA THR A 336 72.81 -170.70 87.07
C THR A 336 71.90 -169.71 86.29
N LEU A 337 72.27 -168.45 85.97
CA LEU A 337 73.21 -167.98 84.94
C LEU A 337 72.62 -168.03 83.51
N TYR A 338 72.28 -166.85 82.96
CA TYR A 338 72.04 -166.51 81.52
C TYR A 338 70.73 -167.08 80.91
N ASP A 339 70.26 -166.73 79.69
CA ASP A 339 70.90 -166.10 78.50
C ASP A 339 69.96 -165.18 77.68
N SER A 340 70.48 -164.01 77.26
CA SER A 340 70.63 -163.47 75.88
C SER A 340 69.49 -163.63 74.79
N PRO A 341 69.72 -163.46 73.46
CA PRO A 341 69.59 -162.13 72.81
C PRO A 341 68.91 -162.11 71.39
N ASP A 342 69.06 -160.96 70.69
CA ASP A 342 69.08 -160.72 69.22
C ASP A 342 67.84 -160.99 68.31
N GLN A 343 67.52 -160.02 67.40
CA GLN A 343 67.60 -160.11 65.91
C GLN A 343 66.85 -158.96 65.15
N GLU A 344 67.08 -158.85 63.83
CA GLU A 344 66.56 -157.83 62.88
C GLU A 344 65.30 -158.35 62.08
N PRO A 345 65.01 -158.06 60.77
CA PRO A 345 65.17 -156.86 59.90
C PRO A 345 63.91 -156.51 59.01
N SER A 346 63.99 -155.43 58.19
CA SER A 346 63.37 -155.24 56.83
C SER A 346 61.84 -155.29 56.56
N GLY A 347 61.33 -154.60 55.50
CA GLY A 347 60.02 -154.91 54.88
C GLY A 347 59.30 -153.81 54.06
N GLU A 348 58.98 -154.11 52.80
CA GLU A 348 58.43 -153.32 51.64
C GLU A 348 56.91 -152.93 51.61
N GLU A 349 56.50 -152.33 50.45
CA GLU A 349 55.16 -152.19 49.80
C GLU A 349 54.06 -151.21 50.31
N ASP A 350 53.04 -150.79 49.50
CA ASP A 350 53.05 -150.10 48.18
C ASP A 350 51.66 -149.46 47.80
N ALA A 351 51.66 -148.39 46.97
CA ALA A 351 50.64 -147.87 46.00
C ALA A 351 49.11 -147.75 46.37
N PRO A 352 48.14 -147.35 45.48
CA PRO A 352 48.22 -146.78 44.11
C PRO A 352 47.24 -145.61 43.72
N ALA A 353 47.46 -145.00 42.53
CA ALA A 353 46.46 -144.55 41.51
C ALA A 353 45.45 -143.39 41.80
N SER A 354 44.83 -142.66 40.83
CA SER A 354 45.01 -142.37 39.37
C SER A 354 43.95 -141.33 38.89
N THR A 355 43.85 -140.85 37.63
CA THR A 355 44.75 -140.08 36.71
C THR A 355 43.87 -139.48 35.56
N SER A 356 44.12 -138.25 35.06
CA SER A 356 43.56 -137.75 33.76
C SER A 356 44.23 -136.46 33.24
N THR A 357 44.45 -136.33 31.91
CA THR A 357 45.17 -135.21 31.25
C THR A 357 44.80 -135.06 29.76
N CYS A 358 44.48 -133.85 29.24
CA CYS A 358 44.84 -133.39 27.86
C CYS A 358 44.31 -131.99 27.42
N SER A 359 45.15 -131.28 26.64
CA SER A 359 44.85 -130.32 25.55
C SER A 359 44.29 -128.89 25.83
N PRO A 360 44.47 -127.89 24.90
CA PRO A 360 44.66 -126.48 25.30
C PRO A 360 43.94 -125.35 24.49
N ALA A 361 44.14 -124.10 24.96
CA ALA A 361 44.07 -122.79 24.25
C ALA A 361 42.66 -122.15 24.00
N PRO A 362 42.57 -120.83 23.66
CA PRO A 362 43.20 -119.64 24.28
C PRO A 362 42.27 -118.38 24.40
N GLU A 363 42.60 -117.34 25.20
CA GLU A 363 42.32 -115.90 24.86
C GLU A 363 42.98 -114.83 25.79
N GLU A 364 42.69 -113.55 25.46
CA GLU A 364 43.14 -112.19 25.91
C GLU A 364 43.02 -111.80 27.41
N PRO A 365 43.41 -110.58 27.92
CA PRO A 365 43.65 -109.23 27.28
C PRO A 365 44.97 -108.52 27.79
N PRO A 366 45.17 -107.16 27.88
CA PRO A 366 44.46 -105.96 27.35
C PRO A 366 45.37 -104.82 26.74
N GLY A 367 44.78 -103.73 26.18
CA GLY A 367 45.43 -102.39 26.14
C GLY A 367 45.17 -101.46 24.91
N ALA A 368 45.02 -100.15 25.14
CA ALA A 368 44.88 -99.05 24.14
C ALA A 368 46.27 -98.41 23.79
N PRO A 369 46.49 -97.44 22.83
CA PRO A 369 45.58 -96.36 22.33
C PRO A 369 45.76 -95.88 20.84
N GLY A 370 45.09 -94.77 20.43
CA GLY A 370 45.61 -93.82 19.41
C GLY A 370 44.69 -93.39 18.23
N THR A 371 44.72 -92.10 17.85
CA THR A 371 43.86 -91.44 16.83
C THR A 371 44.60 -91.07 15.51
N PRO A 372 43.91 -90.99 14.35
CA PRO A 372 44.32 -90.10 13.24
C PRO A 372 43.17 -89.31 12.53
N LEU A 373 43.53 -88.47 11.54
CA LEU A 373 42.66 -87.45 10.87
C LEU A 373 42.05 -87.88 9.51
N ALA A 374 40.93 -87.27 9.05
CA ALA A 374 40.55 -87.17 7.62
C ALA A 374 39.43 -86.14 7.21
N LEU A 375 39.82 -85.10 6.44
CA LEU A 375 39.30 -84.68 5.10
C LEU A 375 37.79 -84.51 4.70
N SER A 376 37.42 -83.27 4.32
CA SER A 376 36.84 -82.87 2.99
C SER A 376 35.28 -82.95 2.73
N PRO A 377 34.71 -82.83 1.48
CA PRO A 377 34.20 -81.52 0.98
C PRO A 377 32.90 -81.47 0.09
N SER A 378 32.52 -80.25 -0.36
CA SER A 378 32.05 -79.86 -1.74
C SER A 378 30.56 -79.82 -2.17
N ARG A 379 30.35 -79.23 -3.38
CA ARG A 379 29.13 -79.01 -4.23
C ARG A 379 28.33 -77.71 -3.98
N GLY A 380 27.76 -77.02 -4.99
CA GLY A 380 27.87 -77.07 -6.47
C GLY A 380 26.98 -75.97 -7.12
N GLN A 381 27.38 -75.17 -8.11
CA GLN A 381 27.72 -75.37 -9.55
C GLN A 381 26.54 -75.21 -10.56
N ARG A 382 26.71 -74.30 -11.57
CA ARG A 382 25.94 -74.13 -12.86
C ARG A 382 24.53 -73.48 -12.81
N THR A 383 23.95 -72.80 -13.82
CA THR A 383 24.31 -72.06 -15.09
C THR A 383 23.05 -71.30 -15.59
N GLY A 384 23.03 -70.30 -16.50
CA GLY A 384 24.07 -69.55 -17.25
C GLY A 384 23.61 -69.09 -18.67
N ARG A 385 23.96 -67.86 -19.11
CA ARG A 385 23.59 -67.14 -20.39
C ARG A 385 22.12 -66.66 -20.47
N ARG A 386 21.71 -65.65 -21.27
CA ARG A 386 22.27 -64.79 -22.38
C ARG A 386 21.54 -63.40 -22.26
N THR A 387 21.89 -62.21 -22.80
CA THR A 387 22.73 -61.70 -23.92
C THR A 387 23.51 -60.40 -23.51
N GLY A 388 23.24 -59.20 -24.08
CA GLY A 388 23.47 -57.89 -23.42
C GLY A 388 24.15 -56.75 -24.22
N ARG A 389 25.48 -56.59 -24.02
CA ARG A 389 26.43 -55.63 -24.65
C ARG A 389 26.03 -54.14 -24.78
N ARG A 390 26.50 -53.32 -23.82
CA ARG A 390 27.37 -52.15 -24.08
C ARG A 390 28.21 -51.80 -22.82
N HIS A 391 29.29 -51.06 -23.02
CA HIS A 391 30.30 -50.68 -22.03
C HIS A 391 30.02 -49.22 -21.54
N THR A 392 30.64 -48.62 -20.51
CA THR A 392 32.00 -48.76 -19.93
C THR A 392 32.07 -48.41 -18.42
N THR A 393 32.92 -49.14 -17.68
CA THR A 393 33.78 -48.77 -16.52
C THR A 393 33.51 -47.49 -15.68
N PRO A 394 33.72 -47.57 -14.35
CA PRO A 394 35.02 -47.15 -13.80
C PRO A 394 35.85 -48.32 -13.22
N VAL A 395 37.11 -48.05 -12.84
CA VAL A 395 38.11 -49.06 -12.42
C VAL A 395 38.85 -48.66 -11.12
N THR A 396 39.05 -49.68 -10.28
CA THR A 396 39.93 -49.86 -9.09
C THR A 396 41.36 -49.31 -9.22
N SER A 397 42.24 -49.20 -8.20
CA SER A 397 42.20 -49.17 -6.71
C SER A 397 43.65 -48.88 -6.20
N GLU A 398 43.84 -48.72 -4.88
CA GLU A 398 44.97 -49.18 -4.02
C GLU A 398 46.28 -49.72 -4.70
N THR A 399 47.53 -49.47 -4.26
CA THR A 399 48.06 -49.30 -2.88
C THR A 399 49.51 -48.71 -2.83
N HIS A 400 50.00 -48.41 -1.61
CA HIS A 400 51.37 -48.15 -1.07
C HIS A 400 52.64 -48.78 -1.74
N PRO A 401 53.91 -48.49 -1.29
CA PRO A 401 54.56 -47.22 -0.89
C PRO A 401 56.07 -47.08 -1.32
N SER A 402 56.78 -46.10 -0.73
CA SER A 402 58.26 -46.02 -0.49
C SER A 402 59.30 -45.76 -1.61
N GLN A 403 59.91 -44.56 -1.52
CA GLN A 403 61.32 -44.16 -1.77
C GLN A 403 62.24 -44.98 -2.71
N SER A 404 62.67 -44.35 -3.81
CA SER A 404 64.11 -44.07 -4.12
C SER A 404 64.29 -43.30 -5.44
N ALA A 405 65.40 -42.56 -5.57
CA ALA A 405 65.95 -42.04 -6.83
C ALA A 405 67.27 -42.81 -7.11
N PRO A 406 67.81 -42.91 -8.36
CA PRO A 406 68.58 -41.80 -8.94
C PRO A 406 68.79 -41.79 -10.50
N VAL A 407 69.68 -40.89 -10.97
CA VAL A 407 70.46 -40.87 -12.26
C VAL A 407 69.75 -40.51 -13.59
N GLN A 408 69.94 -39.23 -13.97
CA GLN A 408 70.42 -38.66 -15.25
C GLN A 408 70.28 -39.43 -16.60
N ARG A 409 69.76 -38.70 -17.61
CA ARG A 409 70.35 -38.37 -18.95
C ARG A 409 69.28 -37.58 -19.74
N SER A 410 69.55 -36.56 -20.57
CA SER A 410 70.78 -35.80 -20.88
C SER A 410 70.38 -34.53 -21.65
N ARG A 411 71.05 -33.39 -21.38
CA ARG A 411 71.39 -32.27 -22.32
C ARG A 411 70.24 -31.59 -23.13
N SER A 412 70.24 -30.28 -23.41
CA SER A 412 70.97 -29.11 -22.88
C SER A 412 70.53 -27.88 -23.67
N LEU A 413 70.29 -26.74 -23.03
CA LEU A 413 70.71 -25.39 -23.47
C LEU A 413 70.25 -24.36 -22.41
N SER A 414 70.99 -23.26 -22.28
CA SER A 414 70.76 -22.25 -21.24
C SER A 414 70.20 -20.97 -21.83
N LEU A 415 69.18 -20.37 -21.21
CA LEU A 415 68.95 -18.91 -21.22
C LEU A 415 67.92 -18.51 -20.15
N ALA A 416 68.27 -17.55 -19.29
CA ALA A 416 67.47 -17.13 -18.15
C ALA A 416 66.44 -16.05 -18.52
N SER A 417 65.39 -16.44 -19.23
CA SER A 417 64.21 -15.59 -19.49
C SER A 417 62.86 -16.34 -19.49
N SER A 418 62.88 -17.68 -19.48
CA SER A 418 61.70 -18.54 -19.68
C SER A 418 60.55 -18.27 -18.69
N VAL A 419 60.86 -17.88 -17.46
CA VAL A 419 59.89 -17.62 -16.38
C VAL A 419 58.89 -16.50 -16.74
N GLU A 420 59.27 -15.52 -17.57
CA GLU A 420 58.31 -14.52 -18.04
C GLU A 420 57.38 -15.03 -19.14
N THR A 421 57.88 -15.88 -20.05
CA THR A 421 57.06 -16.50 -21.10
C THR A 421 56.14 -17.57 -20.53
N GLU A 422 56.61 -18.37 -19.57
CA GLU A 422 55.81 -19.32 -18.79
C GLU A 422 54.66 -18.58 -18.09
N ARG A 423 54.94 -17.54 -17.30
CA ARG A 423 53.90 -16.74 -16.62
C ARG A 423 52.93 -16.02 -17.55
N LYS A 424 53.32 -15.71 -18.80
CA LYS A 424 52.41 -15.13 -19.81
C LYS A 424 51.50 -16.20 -20.42
N VAL A 425 52.03 -17.41 -20.65
CA VAL A 425 51.25 -18.57 -21.11
C VAL A 425 50.32 -19.10 -20.02
N GLU A 426 50.79 -19.21 -18.77
CA GLU A 426 49.99 -19.60 -17.59
C GLU A 426 48.78 -18.67 -17.40
N LYS A 427 48.99 -17.35 -17.47
CA LYS A 427 47.89 -16.37 -17.44
C LYS A 427 46.93 -16.60 -18.60
N ARG A 428 47.45 -16.69 -19.84
CA ARG A 428 46.59 -16.89 -21.02
C ARG A 428 45.80 -18.20 -20.97
N ILE A 429 46.33 -19.25 -20.35
CA ILE A 429 45.59 -20.50 -20.06
C ILE A 429 44.49 -20.21 -19.04
N HIS A 430 44.80 -19.59 -17.91
CA HIS A 430 43.82 -19.27 -16.87
C HIS A 430 42.68 -18.36 -17.37
N ASP A 431 43.00 -17.34 -18.17
CA ASP A 431 42.01 -16.44 -18.75
C ASP A 431 41.10 -17.18 -19.78
N LEU A 432 41.64 -18.19 -20.48
CA LEU A 432 40.87 -19.08 -21.37
C LEU A 432 40.03 -20.11 -20.59
N GLU A 433 40.50 -20.59 -19.45
CA GLU A 433 39.74 -21.44 -18.52
C GLU A 433 38.56 -20.66 -17.91
N GLU A 434 38.76 -19.39 -17.52
CA GLU A 434 37.66 -18.52 -17.08
C GLU A 434 36.67 -18.24 -18.21
N LEU A 435 37.14 -17.94 -19.43
CA LEU A 435 36.25 -17.78 -20.57
C LEU A 435 35.45 -19.06 -20.87
N LEU A 436 36.09 -20.23 -20.81
CA LEU A 436 35.41 -21.52 -20.96
C LEU A 436 34.35 -21.74 -19.87
N ARG A 437 34.66 -21.41 -18.61
CA ARG A 437 33.72 -21.45 -17.48
C ARG A 437 32.51 -20.54 -17.73
N LEU A 438 32.73 -19.29 -18.12
CA LEU A 438 31.66 -18.34 -18.43
C LEU A 438 30.81 -18.80 -19.63
N LYS A 439 31.41 -19.43 -20.65
CA LYS A 439 30.66 -20.05 -21.76
C LYS A 439 29.90 -21.31 -21.36
N THR A 440 30.36 -22.09 -20.39
CA THR A 440 29.56 -23.16 -19.80
C THR A 440 28.38 -22.62 -18.99
N GLU A 441 28.59 -21.55 -18.21
CA GLU A 441 27.52 -20.86 -17.45
C GLU A 441 26.45 -20.24 -18.36
N GLU A 442 26.85 -19.61 -19.48
CA GLU A 442 25.95 -19.11 -20.53
C GLU A 442 25.06 -20.24 -21.09
N ASN A 443 25.67 -21.37 -21.43
CA ASN A 443 24.98 -22.56 -21.92
C ASN A 443 24.09 -23.22 -20.86
N GLU A 444 24.45 -23.16 -19.58
CA GLU A 444 23.62 -23.66 -18.50
C GLU A 444 22.41 -22.77 -18.22
N GLU A 445 22.56 -21.44 -18.20
CA GLU A 445 21.41 -20.57 -17.97
C GLU A 445 20.44 -20.59 -19.16
N LEU A 446 20.94 -20.76 -20.39
CA LEU A 446 20.12 -21.11 -21.56
C LEU A 446 19.31 -22.39 -21.35
N ARG A 447 19.94 -23.47 -20.85
CA ARG A 447 19.22 -24.73 -20.53
C ARG A 447 18.17 -24.52 -19.43
N ARG A 448 18.52 -23.82 -18.35
CA ARG A 448 17.59 -23.50 -17.24
C ARG A 448 16.41 -22.65 -17.73
N ALA A 449 16.64 -21.65 -18.59
CA ALA A 449 15.58 -20.84 -19.19
C ALA A 449 14.63 -21.69 -20.07
N HIS A 450 15.19 -22.57 -20.90
CA HIS A 450 14.41 -23.52 -21.70
C HIS A 450 13.63 -24.53 -20.84
N GLU A 451 14.23 -25.01 -19.75
CA GLU A 451 13.59 -25.94 -18.80
C GLU A 451 12.43 -25.27 -18.06
N LYS A 452 12.64 -24.09 -17.45
CA LYS A 452 11.57 -23.28 -16.84
C LYS A 452 10.44 -22.99 -17.83
N ARG A 453 10.76 -22.65 -19.09
CA ARG A 453 9.74 -22.43 -20.14
C ARG A 453 8.98 -23.71 -20.47
N HIS A 454 9.65 -24.87 -20.49
CA HIS A 454 9.02 -26.17 -20.67
C HIS A 454 8.13 -26.53 -19.45
N GLU A 455 8.53 -26.21 -18.23
CA GLU A 455 7.74 -26.39 -17.02
C GLU A 455 6.49 -25.52 -17.01
N ARG A 456 6.61 -24.21 -17.33
CA ARG A 456 5.46 -23.33 -17.54
C ARG A 456 4.48 -23.91 -18.57
N LEU A 457 4.99 -24.44 -19.69
CA LEU A 457 4.17 -25.10 -20.71
C LEU A 457 3.52 -26.42 -20.21
N ARG A 458 4.24 -27.25 -19.44
CA ARG A 458 3.68 -28.46 -18.80
C ARG A 458 2.56 -28.10 -17.82
N LEU A 459 2.74 -27.04 -17.03
CA LEU A 459 1.76 -26.56 -16.06
C LEU A 459 0.50 -26.04 -16.77
N VAL A 460 0.64 -25.23 -17.83
CA VAL A 460 -0.50 -24.79 -18.65
C VAL A 460 -1.22 -25.99 -19.30
N GLN A 461 -0.48 -26.98 -19.81
CA GLN A 461 -1.09 -28.19 -20.40
C GLN A 461 -1.79 -29.08 -19.39
N THR A 462 -1.26 -29.23 -18.17
CA THR A 462 -1.88 -30.03 -17.10
C THR A 462 -3.08 -29.31 -16.50
N ASN A 463 -3.02 -28.00 -16.30
CA ASN A 463 -4.18 -27.20 -15.92
C ASN A 463 -5.28 -27.26 -16.99
N TYR A 464 -4.93 -27.20 -18.28
CA TYR A 464 -5.90 -27.35 -19.37
C TYR A 464 -6.53 -28.76 -19.41
N ARG A 465 -5.76 -29.83 -19.16
CA ARG A 465 -6.31 -31.19 -19.00
C ARG A 465 -7.26 -31.27 -17.81
N THR A 466 -6.83 -30.78 -16.65
CA THR A 466 -7.63 -30.78 -15.41
C THR A 466 -8.94 -30.01 -15.59
N VAL A 467 -8.91 -28.81 -16.21
CA VAL A 467 -10.13 -28.04 -16.50
C VAL A 467 -11.00 -28.74 -17.54
N LYS A 468 -10.43 -29.41 -18.54
CA LYS A 468 -11.19 -30.22 -19.52
C LYS A 468 -11.80 -31.47 -18.88
N GLU A 469 -11.11 -32.09 -17.94
CA GLU A 469 -11.57 -33.25 -17.17
C GLU A 469 -12.67 -32.83 -16.21
N GLN A 470 -12.52 -31.72 -15.48
CA GLN A 470 -13.58 -31.12 -14.66
C GLN A 470 -14.81 -30.69 -15.47
N LEU A 471 -14.63 -30.07 -16.64
CA LEU A 471 -15.73 -29.76 -17.55
C LEU A 471 -16.45 -31.03 -18.00
N ARG A 472 -15.69 -32.07 -18.36
CA ARG A 472 -16.26 -33.37 -18.75
C ARG A 472 -16.96 -34.05 -17.57
N GLU A 473 -16.42 -34.02 -16.36
CA GLU A 473 -17.06 -34.56 -15.16
C GLU A 473 -18.36 -33.81 -14.85
N VAL A 474 -18.39 -32.49 -15.06
CA VAL A 474 -19.60 -31.66 -14.95
C VAL A 474 -20.60 -31.93 -16.07
N GLU A 475 -20.17 -32.32 -17.27
CA GLU A 475 -21.03 -32.77 -18.38
C GLU A 475 -21.56 -34.19 -18.17
N ASP A 476 -20.72 -35.14 -17.75
CA ASP A 476 -21.06 -36.53 -17.46
C ASP A 476 -21.97 -36.61 -16.21
N ALA A 477 -21.78 -35.76 -15.20
CA ALA A 477 -22.70 -35.59 -14.07
C ALA A 477 -24.03 -34.89 -14.45
N GLN A 478 -24.11 -34.27 -15.62
CA GLN A 478 -25.34 -33.73 -16.21
C GLN A 478 -26.02 -34.74 -17.16
N GLY A 479 -25.83 -36.05 -16.94
CA GLY A 479 -26.43 -37.17 -17.68
C GLY A 479 -27.96 -37.34 -17.61
N LEU A 480 -28.72 -36.24 -17.70
CA LEU A 480 -30.17 -36.18 -17.87
C LEU A 480 -30.50 -35.35 -19.13
N PRO A 481 -31.66 -35.59 -19.79
CA PRO A 481 -31.91 -35.03 -21.12
C PRO A 481 -31.89 -33.50 -21.14
N ARG A 482 -31.15 -32.96 -22.11
CA ARG A 482 -30.85 -31.55 -22.40
C ARG A 482 -32.09 -30.65 -22.39
N GLY A 483 -32.53 -30.24 -21.19
CA GLY A 483 -33.81 -29.53 -21.02
C GLY A 483 -34.07 -28.94 -19.62
N ARG A 484 -33.14 -29.04 -18.67
CA ARG A 484 -33.19 -28.28 -17.42
C ARG A 484 -31.85 -27.61 -17.17
N ALA A 485 -31.86 -26.29 -17.06
CA ALA A 485 -30.75 -25.59 -16.42
C ALA A 485 -30.65 -26.06 -14.96
N GLN A 486 -29.45 -26.01 -14.40
CA GLN A 486 -29.25 -26.01 -12.94
C GLN A 486 -30.17 -24.94 -12.34
N GLN A 487 -30.71 -25.19 -11.12
CA GLN A 487 -31.62 -24.22 -10.48
C GLN A 487 -30.90 -22.88 -10.30
N ARG A 488 -31.20 -21.94 -11.21
CA ARG A 488 -30.85 -20.54 -11.04
C ARG A 488 -31.51 -20.08 -9.74
N ALA A 489 -30.74 -19.47 -8.84
CA ALA A 489 -31.29 -18.85 -7.65
C ALA A 489 -32.49 -17.98 -8.06
N GLU A 490 -33.62 -18.20 -7.39
CA GLU A 490 -34.92 -17.76 -7.90
C GLU A 490 -34.94 -16.23 -8.08
N PRO A 491 -35.68 -15.66 -9.06
CA PRO A 491 -35.64 -14.23 -9.36
C PRO A 491 -36.13 -13.26 -8.26
N TRP A 492 -36.39 -13.76 -7.05
CA TRP A 492 -36.56 -13.00 -5.81
C TRP A 492 -35.39 -13.13 -4.83
N GLN A 493 -34.63 -14.22 -4.85
CA GLN A 493 -33.39 -14.38 -4.08
C GLN A 493 -32.31 -13.43 -4.62
N LEU A 494 -32.20 -13.32 -5.95
CA LEU A 494 -31.30 -12.41 -6.65
C LEU A 494 -31.76 -10.93 -6.68
N ARG A 495 -32.72 -10.53 -5.83
CA ARG A 495 -33.18 -9.11 -5.72
C ARG A 495 -32.53 -8.33 -4.59
N GLN A 496 -31.85 -9.01 -3.67
CA GLN A 496 -31.15 -8.36 -2.55
C GLN A 496 -29.72 -7.95 -2.93
N GLU A 497 -29.14 -8.63 -3.91
CA GLU A 497 -27.83 -8.32 -4.49
C GLU A 497 -28.02 -7.66 -5.86
N ASN A 498 -27.22 -6.62 -6.15
CA ASN A 498 -27.17 -6.01 -7.48
C ASN A 498 -26.53 -6.99 -8.47
N SER A 499 -27.32 -7.93 -9.00
CA SER A 499 -26.86 -9.01 -9.88
C SER A 499 -25.95 -8.52 -11.01
N ASP A 500 -26.31 -7.42 -11.67
CA ASP A 500 -25.52 -6.85 -12.76
C ASP A 500 -24.20 -6.22 -12.27
N ALA A 501 -24.16 -5.69 -11.04
CA ALA A 501 -22.91 -5.26 -10.42
C ALA A 501 -22.02 -6.46 -10.09
N VAL A 502 -22.56 -7.54 -9.51
CA VAL A 502 -21.81 -8.79 -9.24
C VAL A 502 -21.28 -9.41 -10.54
N TRP A 503 -22.03 -9.35 -11.65
CA TRP A 503 -21.54 -9.78 -12.96
C TRP A 503 -20.50 -8.83 -13.56
N ASN A 504 -20.62 -7.52 -13.35
CA ASN A 504 -19.62 -6.54 -13.77
C ASN A 504 -18.32 -6.70 -12.98
N GLU A 505 -18.38 -6.88 -11.66
CA GLU A 505 -17.22 -7.19 -10.81
C GLU A 505 -16.59 -8.52 -11.20
N LEU A 506 -17.39 -9.58 -11.36
CA LEU A 506 -16.87 -10.87 -11.82
C LEU A 506 -16.24 -10.76 -13.23
N ALA A 507 -16.75 -9.89 -14.10
CA ALA A 507 -16.15 -9.60 -15.40
C ALA A 507 -14.88 -8.73 -15.29
N TYR A 508 -14.84 -7.77 -14.36
CA TYR A 508 -13.68 -6.95 -14.03
C TYR A 508 -12.56 -7.82 -13.47
N PHE A 509 -12.81 -8.60 -12.41
CA PHE A 509 -11.85 -9.55 -11.86
C PHE A 509 -11.42 -10.63 -12.87
N LYS A 510 -12.30 -11.12 -13.77
CA LYS A 510 -11.88 -12.00 -14.87
C LYS A 510 -10.97 -11.30 -15.88
N ARG A 511 -11.24 -10.03 -16.24
CA ARG A 511 -10.36 -9.23 -17.10
C ARG A 511 -9.03 -8.91 -16.42
N LEU A 512 -9.06 -8.55 -15.14
CA LEU A 512 -7.89 -8.20 -14.32
C LEU A 512 -7.01 -9.43 -14.06
N ASN A 513 -7.58 -10.58 -13.71
CA ASN A 513 -6.86 -11.84 -13.56
C ASN A 513 -6.28 -12.31 -14.92
N LYS A 514 -7.01 -12.13 -16.04
CA LYS A 514 -6.45 -12.37 -17.38
C LYS A 514 -5.28 -11.43 -17.70
N LYS A 515 -5.38 -10.14 -17.40
CA LYS A 515 -4.27 -9.17 -17.54
C LYS A 515 -3.08 -9.60 -16.67
N LEU A 516 -3.30 -9.85 -15.38
CA LEU A 516 -2.27 -10.20 -14.40
C LEU A 516 -1.58 -11.52 -14.75
N THR A 517 -2.31 -12.54 -15.21
CA THR A 517 -1.69 -13.79 -15.69
C THR A 517 -0.86 -13.57 -16.95
N THR A 518 -1.30 -12.75 -17.91
CA THR A 518 -0.44 -12.39 -19.07
C THR A 518 0.77 -11.54 -18.67
N HIS A 519 0.64 -10.58 -17.75
CA HIS A 519 1.78 -9.82 -17.25
C HIS A 519 2.77 -10.71 -16.48
N LYS A 520 2.27 -11.65 -15.67
CA LYS A 520 3.11 -12.64 -14.98
C LYS A 520 3.90 -13.50 -15.96
N THR A 521 3.25 -14.06 -17.00
CA THR A 521 3.97 -14.88 -17.99
C THR A 521 4.99 -14.06 -18.78
N ASN A 522 4.67 -12.80 -19.12
CA ASN A 522 5.60 -11.93 -19.84
C ASN A 522 6.81 -11.59 -18.96
N LEU A 523 6.60 -11.20 -17.70
CA LEU A 523 7.69 -10.93 -16.74
C LEU A 523 8.55 -12.18 -16.47
N GLU A 524 7.95 -13.38 -16.43
CA GLU A 524 8.69 -14.64 -16.30
C GLU A 524 9.53 -14.97 -17.55
N GLU A 525 9.07 -14.61 -18.77
CA GLU A 525 9.89 -14.72 -19.99
C GLU A 525 10.96 -13.62 -20.07
N GLU A 526 10.65 -12.37 -19.72
CA GLU A 526 11.61 -11.26 -19.64
C GLU A 526 12.73 -11.54 -18.64
N LEU A 527 12.42 -12.07 -17.44
CA LEU A 527 13.41 -12.43 -16.44
C LEU A 527 14.33 -13.58 -16.88
N ASP A 528 13.80 -14.59 -17.58
CA ASP A 528 14.63 -15.68 -18.11
C ASP A 528 15.49 -15.21 -19.30
N VAL A 529 14.99 -14.31 -20.15
CA VAL A 529 15.78 -13.65 -21.21
C VAL A 529 16.88 -12.77 -20.62
N LEU A 530 16.59 -11.96 -19.60
CA LEU A 530 17.58 -11.08 -18.95
C LEU A 530 18.68 -11.88 -18.22
N ARG A 531 18.36 -13.05 -17.64
CA ARG A 531 19.37 -13.95 -17.06
C ARG A 531 20.32 -14.52 -18.11
N VAL A 532 19.78 -14.96 -19.25
CA VAL A 532 20.56 -15.44 -20.40
C VAL A 532 21.43 -14.32 -20.97
N GLN A 533 20.85 -13.14 -21.20
CA GLN A 533 21.56 -11.95 -21.68
C GLN A 533 22.71 -11.60 -20.72
N ALA A 534 22.46 -11.49 -19.42
CA ALA A 534 23.50 -11.17 -18.45
C ALA A 534 24.62 -12.23 -18.36
N ALA A 535 24.35 -13.51 -18.66
CA ALA A 535 25.37 -14.54 -18.74
C ALA A 535 26.22 -14.40 -20.02
N MET A 536 25.57 -14.15 -21.16
CA MET A 536 26.23 -13.87 -22.44
C MET A 536 27.05 -12.56 -22.38
N ASP A 537 26.56 -11.54 -21.67
CA ASP A 537 27.26 -10.27 -21.44
C ASP A 537 28.53 -10.49 -20.60
N ARG A 538 28.47 -11.33 -19.54
CA ARG A 538 29.68 -11.70 -18.77
C ARG A 538 30.72 -12.41 -19.64
N ALA A 539 30.28 -13.37 -20.47
CA ALA A 539 31.19 -14.10 -21.35
C ALA A 539 31.79 -13.20 -22.44
N THR A 540 30.98 -12.38 -23.12
CA THR A 540 31.46 -11.45 -24.16
C THR A 540 32.33 -10.32 -23.60
N VAL A 541 32.07 -9.83 -22.38
CA VAL A 541 32.99 -8.92 -21.68
C VAL A 541 34.35 -9.59 -21.42
N GLN A 542 34.39 -10.87 -21.10
CA GLN A 542 35.66 -11.61 -20.97
C GLN A 542 36.35 -11.81 -22.32
N GLU A 543 35.61 -12.11 -23.40
CA GLU A 543 36.14 -12.15 -24.77
C GLU A 543 36.77 -10.80 -25.17
N LEU A 544 36.09 -9.69 -24.90
CA LEU A 544 36.58 -8.33 -25.20
C LEU A 544 37.80 -7.96 -24.35
N ARG A 545 37.84 -8.31 -23.05
CA ARG A 545 39.05 -8.16 -22.20
C ARG A 545 40.22 -8.94 -22.80
N MET A 546 39.98 -10.17 -23.25
CA MET A 546 40.97 -11.05 -23.86
C MET A 546 41.48 -10.57 -25.24
N CYS A 547 40.64 -9.86 -26.00
CA CYS A 547 41.04 -9.15 -27.21
C CYS A 547 41.89 -7.91 -26.88
N LEU A 548 41.46 -7.05 -25.96
CA LEU A 548 42.20 -5.85 -25.55
C LEU A 548 43.56 -6.19 -24.93
N GLN A 549 43.65 -7.25 -24.13
CA GLN A 549 44.92 -7.76 -23.61
C GLN A 549 45.83 -8.31 -24.72
N ASN A 550 45.28 -8.97 -25.74
CA ASN A 550 46.05 -9.39 -26.91
C ASN A 550 46.58 -8.19 -27.69
N GLU A 551 45.75 -7.18 -27.96
CA GLU A 551 46.15 -5.94 -28.64
C GLU A 551 47.25 -5.22 -27.87
N GLN A 552 47.14 -5.13 -26.54
CA GLN A 552 48.19 -4.58 -25.68
C GLN A 552 49.50 -5.39 -25.74
N GLN A 553 49.42 -6.73 -25.68
CA GLN A 553 50.61 -7.59 -25.81
C GLN A 553 51.25 -7.50 -27.20
N GLU A 554 50.45 -7.44 -28.27
CA GLU A 554 50.91 -7.20 -29.63
C GLU A 554 51.57 -5.84 -29.79
N LEU A 555 51.03 -4.77 -29.20
CA LEU A 555 51.62 -3.43 -29.22
C LEU A 555 52.95 -3.41 -28.46
N LEU A 556 53.02 -4.05 -27.29
CA LEU A 556 54.27 -4.23 -26.55
C LEU A 556 55.31 -5.05 -27.34
N HIS A 557 54.88 -6.07 -28.08
CA HIS A 557 55.76 -6.84 -28.97
C HIS A 557 56.22 -6.02 -30.19
N LYS A 558 55.35 -5.19 -30.78
CA LYS A 558 55.71 -4.29 -31.89
C LYS A 558 56.72 -3.23 -31.45
N VAL A 559 56.58 -2.68 -30.24
CA VAL A 559 57.57 -1.75 -29.63
C VAL A 559 58.88 -2.46 -29.27
N ALA A 560 58.84 -3.71 -28.80
CA ALA A 560 60.05 -4.49 -28.50
C ALA A 560 60.77 -5.07 -29.73
N ALA A 561 60.13 -5.06 -30.92
CA ALA A 561 60.64 -5.67 -32.14
C ALA A 561 61.44 -4.72 -33.05
N GLU A 562 61.61 -3.44 -32.70
CA GLU A 562 62.45 -2.49 -33.46
C GLU A 562 63.78 -2.14 -32.74
N PRO A 563 64.82 -2.97 -32.88
CA PRO A 563 66.20 -2.53 -32.76
C PRO A 563 66.68 -1.82 -34.04
N GLU A 564 67.68 -0.95 -33.92
CA GLU A 564 68.13 -0.02 -34.96
C GLU A 564 68.61 -0.67 -36.28
N VAL A 565 68.25 -0.12 -37.46
CA VAL A 565 69.20 0.18 -38.57
C VAL A 565 68.63 1.10 -39.69
N LYS A 566 69.19 2.31 -39.74
CA LYS A 566 69.55 3.20 -40.88
C LYS A 566 68.82 3.14 -42.25
N SER A 567 68.37 4.35 -42.66
CA SER A 567 68.19 4.88 -44.04
C SER A 567 66.92 4.45 -44.81
N SER A 568 66.34 5.22 -45.75
CA SER A 568 66.70 6.52 -46.34
C SER A 568 65.45 7.36 -46.73
N THR A 569 65.60 8.66 -47.03
CA THR A 569 64.49 9.61 -47.33
C THR A 569 64.15 9.73 -48.83
N PRO A 570 62.94 10.19 -49.22
CA PRO A 570 62.86 11.60 -49.65
C PRO A 570 61.53 12.38 -49.40
N LYS A 571 61.69 13.68 -49.12
CA LYS A 571 60.82 14.83 -49.47
C LYS A 571 59.42 15.01 -48.80
N LYS A 572 59.40 16.00 -47.90
CA LYS A 572 58.37 17.04 -47.58
C LYS A 572 57.11 17.07 -48.48
N PRO A 573 55.90 17.36 -47.96
CA PRO A 573 55.65 18.29 -46.84
C PRO A 573 55.39 17.60 -45.50
N SER A 574 56.39 17.73 -44.62
CA SER A 574 56.39 17.19 -43.26
C SER A 574 56.16 18.26 -42.19
N ALA A 575 56.71 19.47 -42.31
CA ALA A 575 56.69 20.48 -41.24
C ALA A 575 55.27 20.81 -40.74
N GLU A 576 54.41 21.39 -41.58
CA GLU A 576 53.03 21.76 -41.20
C GLU A 576 52.19 20.54 -40.79
N ARG A 577 52.42 19.38 -41.41
CA ARG A 577 51.68 18.14 -41.12
C ARG A 577 52.09 17.55 -39.77
N VAL A 578 53.38 17.62 -39.44
CA VAL A 578 53.94 17.26 -38.13
C VAL A 578 53.48 18.27 -37.08
N GLU A 579 53.48 19.57 -37.37
CA GLU A 579 52.98 20.60 -36.46
C GLU A 579 51.47 20.45 -36.18
N GLN A 580 50.67 20.13 -37.20
CA GLN A 580 49.25 19.79 -37.03
C GLN A 580 49.08 18.49 -36.25
N SER A 581 49.91 17.47 -36.48
CA SER A 581 49.87 16.23 -35.69
C SER A 581 50.33 16.45 -34.25
N LEU A 582 51.32 17.30 -33.99
CA LEU A 582 51.80 17.65 -32.65
C LEU A 582 50.73 18.45 -31.89
N LYS A 583 50.10 19.45 -32.52
CA LYS A 583 48.94 20.15 -31.94
C LYS A 583 47.74 19.22 -31.72
N LYS A 584 47.62 18.15 -32.50
CA LYS A 584 46.59 17.13 -32.30
C LYS A 584 46.94 16.14 -31.19
N ILE A 585 48.20 15.75 -31.08
CA ILE A 585 48.77 14.94 -30.00
C ILE A 585 48.63 15.72 -28.70
N GLU A 586 49.07 16.98 -28.63
CA GLU A 586 48.90 17.85 -27.46
C GLU A 586 47.41 18.04 -27.07
N GLN A 587 46.49 18.15 -28.05
CA GLN A 587 45.06 18.15 -27.76
C GLN A 587 44.57 16.80 -27.22
N LEU A 588 45.15 15.68 -27.64
CA LEU A 588 44.82 14.35 -27.14
C LEU A 588 45.45 14.11 -25.77
N GLU A 589 46.71 14.47 -25.53
CA GLU A 589 47.39 14.42 -24.22
C GLU A 589 46.61 15.22 -23.17
N ARG A 590 46.22 16.46 -23.46
CA ARG A 590 45.37 17.28 -22.57
C ARG A 590 44.00 16.64 -22.30
N ARG A 591 43.48 15.82 -23.22
CA ARG A 591 42.25 15.04 -23.01
C ARG A 591 42.52 13.77 -22.20
N THR A 592 43.61 13.05 -22.48
CA THR A 592 44.04 11.87 -21.72
C THR A 592 44.27 12.26 -20.26
N VAL A 593 45.03 13.32 -19.98
CA VAL A 593 45.24 13.85 -18.62
C VAL A 593 43.92 14.29 -17.97
N SER A 594 42.98 14.87 -18.72
CA SER A 594 41.65 15.21 -18.19
C SER A 594 40.81 13.97 -17.88
N MET A 595 40.89 12.91 -18.69
CA MET A 595 40.22 11.63 -18.43
C MET A 595 40.91 10.87 -17.29
N GLU A 596 42.24 10.92 -17.18
CA GLU A 596 43.02 10.32 -16.10
C GLU A 596 42.61 10.95 -14.78
N GLN A 597 42.60 12.28 -14.67
CA GLN A 597 42.09 13.02 -13.51
C GLN A 597 40.62 12.71 -13.20
N GLU A 598 39.79 12.45 -14.21
CA GLU A 598 38.41 12.00 -14.01
C GLU A 598 38.35 10.56 -13.47
N THR A 599 39.23 9.65 -13.92
CA THR A 599 39.36 8.30 -13.34
C THR A 599 40.09 8.25 -12.00
N GLU A 600 40.86 9.27 -11.64
CA GLU A 600 41.45 9.44 -10.31
C GLU A 600 40.36 9.89 -9.33
N ARG A 601 39.59 10.94 -9.67
CA ARG A 601 38.41 11.34 -8.89
C ARG A 601 37.38 10.22 -8.76
N LEU A 602 37.08 9.51 -9.84
CA LEU A 602 36.17 8.35 -9.78
C LEU A 602 36.77 7.16 -9.00
N ARG A 603 38.09 7.12 -8.73
CA ARG A 603 38.67 6.17 -7.76
C ARG A 603 38.56 6.68 -6.33
N GLU A 604 38.81 7.96 -6.11
CA GLU A 604 38.61 8.64 -4.81
C GLU A 604 37.13 8.50 -4.38
N ASP A 605 36.18 8.88 -5.23
CA ASP A 605 34.73 8.68 -5.03
C ASP A 605 34.38 7.21 -4.74
N ASN A 606 35.01 6.25 -5.44
CA ASN A 606 34.78 4.82 -5.20
C ASN A 606 35.42 4.33 -3.89
N GLN A 607 36.51 4.94 -3.43
CA GLN A 607 37.13 4.64 -2.15
C GLN A 607 36.28 5.24 -1.01
N ASP A 608 35.88 6.50 -1.10
CA ASP A 608 34.96 7.15 -0.16
C ASP A 608 33.64 6.37 -0.04
N LEU A 609 33.09 5.87 -1.16
CA LEU A 609 31.93 4.99 -1.16
C LEU A 609 32.21 3.60 -0.55
N GLN A 610 33.41 3.04 -0.69
CA GLN A 610 33.79 1.80 -0.02
C GLN A 610 33.97 1.99 1.50
N GLU A 611 34.60 3.09 1.92
CA GLU A 611 34.76 3.46 3.33
C GLU A 611 33.39 3.74 3.96
N ALA A 612 32.49 4.46 3.29
CA ALA A 612 31.11 4.67 3.72
C ALA A 612 30.30 3.36 3.80
N ASN A 613 30.46 2.43 2.84
CA ASN A 613 29.85 1.09 2.94
C ASN A 613 30.45 0.28 4.10
N SER A 614 31.74 0.42 4.39
CA SER A 614 32.39 -0.24 5.54
C SER A 614 31.91 0.30 6.88
N ALA A 615 31.62 1.59 6.98
CA ALA A 615 30.99 2.21 8.15
C ALA A 615 29.53 1.74 8.29
N LEU A 616 28.76 1.75 7.20
CA LEU A 616 27.37 1.27 7.20
C LEU A 616 27.25 -0.22 7.53
N THR A 617 28.24 -1.06 7.20
CA THR A 617 28.27 -2.47 7.63
C THR A 617 28.57 -2.59 9.12
N GLN A 618 29.51 -1.83 9.67
CA GLN A 618 29.77 -1.76 11.12
C GLN A 618 28.55 -1.25 11.91
N ASP A 619 27.85 -0.22 11.41
CA ASP A 619 26.60 0.26 12.01
C ASP A 619 25.50 -0.81 11.96
N ASN A 620 25.38 -1.55 10.86
CA ASN A 620 24.44 -2.67 10.75
C ASN A 620 24.79 -3.81 11.73
N GLU A 621 26.07 -4.15 11.91
CA GLU A 621 26.52 -5.15 12.88
C GLU A 621 26.25 -4.68 14.32
N HIS A 622 26.51 -3.41 14.64
CA HIS A 622 26.22 -2.82 15.95
C HIS A 622 24.71 -2.76 16.23
N LEU A 623 23.88 -2.43 15.23
CA LEU A 623 22.42 -2.47 15.33
C LEU A 623 21.90 -3.91 15.48
N GLN A 624 22.47 -4.88 14.77
CA GLN A 624 22.13 -6.30 14.94
C GLN A 624 22.51 -6.81 16.35
N ALA A 625 23.68 -6.45 16.87
CA ALA A 625 24.10 -6.75 18.24
C ALA A 625 23.17 -6.10 19.27
N SER A 626 22.78 -4.84 19.05
CA SER A 626 21.83 -4.11 19.90
C SER A 626 20.44 -4.76 19.90
N LEU A 627 19.95 -5.18 18.72
CA LEU A 627 18.69 -5.93 18.59
C LEU A 627 18.76 -7.32 19.22
N ALA A 628 19.90 -8.01 19.17
CA ALA A 628 20.12 -9.27 19.86
C ALA A 628 20.13 -9.09 21.40
N HIS A 629 20.75 -8.01 21.90
CA HIS A 629 20.71 -7.66 23.31
C HIS A 629 19.30 -7.29 23.79
N LEU A 630 18.54 -6.54 23.00
CA LEU A 630 17.13 -6.23 23.31
C LEU A 630 16.24 -7.48 23.26
N ARG A 631 16.48 -8.42 22.34
CA ARG A 631 15.75 -9.71 22.28
C ARG A 631 16.05 -10.60 23.50
N THR A 632 17.30 -10.70 23.93
CA THR A 632 17.67 -11.47 25.13
C THR A 632 17.16 -10.81 26.41
N GLN A 633 17.18 -9.47 26.50
CA GLN A 633 16.54 -8.72 27.59
C GLN A 633 15.01 -8.89 27.59
N GLY A 634 14.37 -8.96 26.42
CA GLY A 634 12.96 -9.29 26.27
C GLY A 634 12.64 -10.68 26.81
N ALA A 635 13.31 -11.71 26.28
CA ALA A 635 13.14 -13.09 26.72
C ALA A 635 13.36 -13.26 28.24
N ALA A 636 14.34 -12.59 28.84
CA ALA A 636 14.57 -12.63 30.28
C ALA A 636 13.45 -11.93 31.09
N ARG A 637 12.82 -10.87 30.56
CA ARG A 637 11.63 -10.25 31.17
C ARG A 637 10.41 -11.16 31.06
N ASP A 638 10.22 -11.80 29.90
CA ASP A 638 9.10 -12.70 29.67
C ASP A 638 9.23 -13.95 30.54
N GLU A 639 10.42 -14.55 30.65
CA GLU A 639 10.70 -15.68 31.54
C GLU A 639 10.48 -15.31 33.02
N ALA A 640 10.92 -14.12 33.45
CA ALA A 640 10.64 -13.61 34.79
C ALA A 640 9.13 -13.37 35.04
N ALA A 641 8.39 -12.88 34.04
CA ALA A 641 6.94 -12.70 34.12
C ALA A 641 6.20 -14.05 34.19
N HIS A 642 6.64 -15.05 33.42
CA HIS A 642 6.11 -16.42 33.50
C HIS A 642 6.40 -17.06 34.86
N ALA A 643 7.60 -16.89 35.41
CA ALA A 643 7.95 -17.36 36.75
C ALA A 643 7.08 -16.71 37.84
N GLN A 644 6.80 -15.40 37.73
CA GLN A 644 5.88 -14.71 38.63
C GLN A 644 4.43 -15.19 38.48
N ALA A 645 3.95 -15.41 37.24
CA ALA A 645 2.61 -15.94 36.98
C ALA A 645 2.43 -17.36 37.53
N LEU A 646 3.45 -18.21 37.42
CA LEU A 646 3.48 -19.55 38.03
C LEU A 646 3.42 -19.46 39.56
N ALA A 647 4.26 -18.63 40.19
CA ALA A 647 4.25 -18.43 41.64
C ALA A 647 2.94 -17.82 42.18
N GLN A 648 2.29 -16.93 41.42
CA GLN A 648 0.93 -16.45 41.74
C GLN A 648 -0.10 -17.58 41.62
N GLY A 649 -0.02 -18.39 40.55
CA GLY A 649 -0.87 -19.56 40.36
C GLY A 649 -0.72 -20.61 41.47
N GLU A 650 0.48 -20.81 42.01
CA GLU A 650 0.72 -21.67 43.18
C GLU A 650 0.15 -21.09 44.47
N ARG A 651 0.31 -19.78 44.72
CA ARG A 651 -0.34 -19.10 45.85
C ARG A 651 -1.85 -19.26 45.80
N HIS A 652 -2.48 -19.01 44.65
CA HIS A 652 -3.92 -19.17 44.49
C HIS A 652 -4.40 -20.63 44.61
N ARG A 653 -3.57 -21.64 44.27
CA ARG A 653 -3.85 -23.05 44.55
C ARG A 653 -3.79 -23.34 46.06
N ALA A 654 -2.79 -22.81 46.77
CA ALA A 654 -2.67 -22.97 48.22
C ALA A 654 -3.82 -22.28 48.97
N GLU A 655 -4.22 -21.07 48.55
CA GLU A 655 -5.40 -20.35 49.04
C GLU A 655 -6.69 -21.14 48.81
N ALA A 656 -6.87 -21.72 47.61
CA ALA A 656 -8.04 -22.55 47.30
C ALA A 656 -8.11 -23.80 48.18
N LEU A 657 -6.98 -24.50 48.39
CA LEU A 657 -6.92 -25.66 49.28
C LEU A 657 -7.20 -25.29 50.75
N ALA A 658 -6.68 -24.15 51.22
CA ALA A 658 -6.97 -23.65 52.56
C ALA A 658 -8.47 -23.32 52.75
N LEU A 659 -9.10 -22.70 51.75
CA LEU A 659 -10.54 -22.43 51.74
C LEU A 659 -11.39 -23.72 51.65
N GLU A 660 -10.92 -24.73 50.94
CA GLU A 660 -11.59 -26.04 50.88
C GLU A 660 -11.54 -26.78 52.23
N ILE A 661 -10.39 -26.74 52.92
CA ILE A 661 -10.24 -27.25 54.30
C ILE A 661 -11.17 -26.49 55.27
N GLN A 662 -11.29 -25.16 55.14
CA GLN A 662 -12.23 -24.37 55.95
C GLN A 662 -13.70 -24.73 55.65
N LEU A 663 -14.06 -24.95 54.38
CA LEU A 663 -15.40 -25.41 53.99
C LEU A 663 -15.69 -26.82 54.51
N GLU A 664 -14.71 -27.73 54.56
CA GLU A 664 -14.85 -29.01 55.23
C GLU A 664 -15.07 -28.86 56.74
N GLY A 665 -14.34 -27.97 57.40
CA GLY A 665 -14.55 -27.64 58.82
C GLY A 665 -15.98 -27.18 59.08
N ALA A 666 -16.44 -26.17 58.34
CA ALA A 666 -17.81 -25.66 58.41
C ALA A 666 -18.87 -26.74 58.09
N ARG A 667 -18.62 -27.63 57.13
CA ARG A 667 -19.51 -28.79 56.85
C ARG A 667 -19.57 -29.76 58.04
N LYS A 668 -18.44 -30.06 58.69
CA LYS A 668 -18.36 -30.93 59.87
C LYS A 668 -19.10 -30.31 61.07
N GLU A 669 -19.02 -28.98 61.23
CA GLU A 669 -19.76 -28.23 62.27
C GLU A 669 -21.26 -28.09 61.97
N ALA A 670 -21.65 -27.89 60.71
CA ALA A 670 -23.04 -27.99 60.26
C ALA A 670 -23.61 -29.40 60.51
N GLY A 671 -22.79 -30.44 60.38
CA GLY A 671 -23.12 -31.80 60.79
C GLY A 671 -23.39 -31.92 62.30
N ARG A 672 -22.48 -31.41 63.14
CA ARG A 672 -22.61 -31.41 64.62
C ARG A 672 -23.86 -30.66 65.08
N THR A 673 -24.10 -29.45 64.57
CA THR A 673 -25.28 -28.65 64.92
C THR A 673 -26.59 -29.28 64.42
N ARG A 674 -26.58 -29.93 63.25
CA ARG A 674 -27.72 -30.74 62.78
C ARG A 674 -27.99 -31.95 63.68
N GLN A 675 -26.96 -32.61 64.20
CA GLN A 675 -27.11 -33.69 65.19
C GLN A 675 -27.65 -33.18 66.54
N GLN A 676 -27.19 -32.02 67.02
CA GLN A 676 -27.74 -31.36 68.22
C GLN A 676 -29.22 -30.99 68.03
N LEU A 677 -29.60 -30.42 66.89
CA LEU A 677 -31.00 -30.16 66.54
C LEU A 677 -31.86 -31.43 66.46
N LEU A 678 -31.29 -32.56 66.03
CA LEU A 678 -31.99 -33.85 66.04
C LEU A 678 -32.19 -34.37 67.47
N ARG A 679 -31.21 -34.24 68.36
CA ARG A 679 -31.35 -34.59 69.81
C ARG A 679 -32.41 -33.71 70.48
N LEU A 680 -32.31 -32.39 70.35
CA LEU A 680 -33.32 -31.45 70.86
C LEU A 680 -34.72 -31.74 70.31
N ARG A 681 -34.84 -32.20 69.05
CA ARG A 681 -36.12 -32.62 68.46
C ARG A 681 -36.64 -33.95 68.99
N GLN A 682 -35.76 -34.88 69.37
CA GLN A 682 -36.12 -36.11 70.08
C GLN A 682 -36.56 -35.79 71.52
N GLU A 683 -35.82 -34.97 72.24
CA GLU A 683 -36.15 -34.48 73.59
C GLU A 683 -37.49 -33.73 73.62
N LEU A 684 -37.73 -32.81 72.67
CA LEU A 684 -39.03 -32.15 72.50
C LEU A 684 -40.15 -33.12 72.06
N GLY A 685 -39.81 -34.24 71.44
CA GLY A 685 -40.73 -35.35 71.15
C GLY A 685 -41.11 -36.11 72.42
N ILE A 686 -40.13 -36.46 73.25
CA ILE A 686 -40.30 -37.12 74.56
C ILE A 686 -41.11 -36.22 75.51
N LEU A 687 -40.77 -34.93 75.60
CA LEU A 687 -41.52 -33.96 76.41
C LEU A 687 -42.96 -33.75 75.91
N ARG A 688 -43.21 -33.87 74.60
CA ARG A 688 -44.57 -33.84 74.04
C ARG A 688 -45.35 -35.11 74.37
N ALA A 689 -44.74 -36.28 74.18
CA ALA A 689 -45.34 -37.56 74.59
C ALA A 689 -45.64 -37.61 76.10
N ALA A 690 -44.72 -37.12 76.94
CA ALA A 690 -44.93 -36.98 78.38
C ALA A 690 -46.06 -35.99 78.72
N ARG A 691 -46.16 -34.86 77.99
CA ARG A 691 -47.27 -33.90 78.15
C ARG A 691 -48.62 -34.52 77.77
N ASP A 692 -48.68 -35.25 76.67
CA ASP A 692 -49.92 -35.87 76.18
C ASP A 692 -50.31 -37.11 77.00
N PHE A 693 -49.34 -37.84 77.57
CA PHE A 693 -49.57 -38.88 78.59
C PHE A 693 -50.17 -38.28 79.87
N ASN A 694 -49.58 -37.20 80.41
CA ASN A 694 -50.14 -36.48 81.56
C ASN A 694 -51.52 -35.87 81.27
N ARG A 695 -51.78 -35.45 80.02
CA ARG A 695 -53.09 -34.98 79.56
C ARG A 695 -54.13 -36.10 79.53
N SER A 696 -53.70 -37.32 79.21
CA SER A 696 -54.57 -38.51 79.14
C SER A 696 -55.04 -39.00 80.52
N GLN A 697 -54.31 -38.67 81.60
CA GLN A 697 -54.69 -39.06 82.96
C GLN A 697 -55.68 -38.12 83.67
N ARG A 698 -55.99 -36.94 83.13
CA ARG A 698 -56.90 -35.96 83.77
C ARG A 698 -58.26 -35.87 83.07
N GLY A 699 -59.17 -36.75 83.49
CA GLY A 699 -60.62 -36.64 83.21
C GLY A 699 -61.28 -35.45 83.92
N PRO A 700 -62.49 -35.02 83.50
CA PRO A 700 -63.01 -33.69 83.81
C PRO A 700 -63.87 -33.61 85.09
N LYS A 701 -63.36 -33.01 86.17
CA LYS A 701 -64.12 -32.46 87.32
C LYS A 701 -63.41 -31.22 87.88
N ALA A 702 -64.16 -30.36 88.59
CA ALA A 702 -63.80 -28.99 89.03
C ALA A 702 -63.56 -28.02 87.83
N ASN A 703 -64.45 -27.10 87.46
CA ASN A 703 -65.50 -26.31 88.14
C ASN A 703 -64.98 -25.23 89.12
N MET A 704 -65.30 -23.96 88.82
CA MET A 704 -65.21 -22.76 89.68
C MET A 704 -63.79 -22.34 90.12
N LEU A 705 -63.52 -21.09 90.53
CA LEU A 705 -64.04 -19.76 90.17
C LEU A 705 -63.09 -18.74 90.83
N THR A 706 -62.66 -17.67 90.13
CA THR A 706 -61.75 -16.61 90.66
C THR A 706 -60.38 -17.15 91.16
N GLY A 707 -59.29 -16.40 91.21
CA GLY A 707 -59.11 -14.94 91.22
C GLY A 707 -58.57 -14.53 92.60
N LEU A 708 -57.49 -13.72 92.63
CA LEU A 708 -56.72 -13.22 93.78
C LEU A 708 -55.50 -14.06 94.25
N ALA A 709 -54.33 -13.43 94.09
CA ALA A 709 -53.28 -13.22 95.10
C ALA A 709 -52.59 -14.39 95.84
N ALA A 710 -51.52 -14.92 95.23
CA ALA A 710 -50.23 -15.21 95.89
C ALA A 710 -49.13 -15.13 94.78
N ALA A 711 -48.07 -14.32 94.80
CA ALA A 711 -47.28 -13.61 95.82
C ALA A 711 -46.22 -14.48 96.55
N ALA A 712 -44.96 -14.01 96.49
CA ALA A 712 -43.71 -14.71 96.82
C ALA A 712 -43.41 -15.95 95.90
N THR A 713 -42.19 -16.16 95.38
CA THR A 713 -40.89 -15.47 95.58
C THR A 713 -40.01 -15.53 94.32
N ALA A 714 -38.94 -14.72 94.29
CA ALA A 714 -37.75 -14.81 93.43
C ALA A 714 -37.83 -14.42 91.92
N GLY A 715 -37.24 -13.26 91.60
CA GLY A 715 -36.23 -13.14 90.52
C GLY A 715 -36.68 -12.76 89.10
N GLY A 716 -36.23 -11.59 88.62
CA GLY A 716 -36.22 -11.22 87.19
C GLY A 716 -37.18 -10.09 86.82
N GLY A 717 -36.66 -8.95 86.38
CA GLY A 717 -37.47 -7.78 85.99
C GLY A 717 -38.18 -7.94 84.65
N ILE A 718 -39.39 -7.37 84.54
CA ILE A 718 -40.26 -7.48 83.35
C ILE A 718 -40.61 -6.09 82.81
N SER A 719 -40.36 -5.88 81.51
CA SER A 719 -41.23 -5.11 80.61
C SER A 719 -41.01 -5.61 79.19
N GLY A 720 -42.02 -5.71 78.32
CA GLY A 720 -43.44 -5.45 78.51
C GLY A 720 -44.09 -5.19 77.14
N GLY A 721 -44.69 -6.21 76.52
CA GLY A 721 -45.24 -6.11 75.16
C GLY A 721 -46.66 -6.66 75.08
N ALA A 722 -47.57 -5.90 74.46
CA ALA A 722 -48.98 -6.29 74.35
C ALA A 722 -49.66 -5.70 73.09
N LEU A 723 -50.14 -6.60 72.23
CA LEU A 723 -51.30 -6.44 71.33
C LEU A 723 -51.15 -5.42 70.15
N ALA A 724 -51.87 -5.54 69.02
CA ALA A 724 -52.91 -6.50 68.62
C ALA A 724 -52.66 -7.07 67.19
N ASN A 725 -53.51 -8.01 66.75
CA ASN A 725 -53.28 -8.87 65.57
C ASN A 725 -54.13 -8.52 64.32
N ASN A 726 -53.77 -9.18 63.21
CA ASN A 726 -54.61 -9.62 62.07
C ASN A 726 -54.89 -8.66 60.90
N LYS A 727 -54.11 -8.83 59.81
CA LYS A 727 -54.63 -9.53 58.60
C LYS A 727 -53.50 -10.08 57.71
N VAL A 728 -53.66 -11.36 57.29
CA VAL A 728 -53.15 -12.02 56.05
C VAL A 728 -51.69 -11.73 55.67
N LYS A 729 -50.70 -12.50 56.15
CA LYS A 729 -50.23 -13.84 55.68
C LYS A 729 -49.26 -13.82 54.47
N PHE A 730 -47.96 -13.94 54.78
CA PHE A 730 -46.86 -14.60 54.03
C PHE A 730 -46.56 -14.18 52.56
N LYS A 731 -45.30 -14.19 52.09
CA LYS A 731 -44.11 -14.89 52.62
C LYS A 731 -42.82 -14.04 52.51
N THR A 732 -42.11 -13.98 53.62
CA THR A 732 -40.78 -13.38 53.89
C THR A 732 -39.73 -13.46 52.77
N GLY A 733 -38.93 -12.40 52.62
CA GLY A 733 -37.69 -12.38 51.82
C GLY A 733 -36.41 -12.08 52.64
N ARG A 734 -35.34 -11.69 51.93
CA ARG A 734 -33.93 -11.43 52.34
C ARG A 734 -33.04 -12.65 52.66
N GLY A 735 -31.90 -12.69 51.97
CA GLY A 735 -30.77 -13.62 52.13
C GLY A 735 -29.85 -13.52 50.89
N PRO A 736 -28.60 -12.99 50.97
CA PRO A 736 -27.86 -12.56 49.78
C PRO A 736 -26.77 -13.54 49.27
N ALA A 737 -26.57 -13.50 47.94
CA ALA A 737 -25.37 -13.77 47.13
C ALA A 737 -24.23 -14.70 47.64
N ARG A 738 -23.96 -15.78 46.87
CA ARG A 738 -22.68 -15.99 46.15
C ARG A 738 -22.70 -17.19 45.17
N LEU A 739 -22.06 -16.97 44.01
CA LEU A 739 -21.25 -17.91 43.19
C LEU A 739 -21.68 -19.38 43.04
N HIS A 740 -21.98 -19.81 41.81
CA HIS A 740 -21.18 -20.78 40.99
C HIS A 740 -21.88 -21.06 39.62
N ARG A 741 -21.30 -21.73 38.62
CA ARG A 741 -20.00 -21.64 37.91
C ARG A 741 -20.01 -22.73 36.81
N HIS A 742 -19.65 -22.42 35.55
CA HIS A 742 -19.45 -23.38 34.43
C HIS A 742 -20.71 -24.17 33.95
N ARG A 743 -20.74 -24.83 32.77
CA ARG A 743 -20.15 -24.61 31.42
C ARG A 743 -20.69 -25.73 30.49
N ALA A 744 -20.80 -25.44 29.19
CA ALA A 744 -20.72 -26.37 28.04
C ALA A 744 -22.03 -26.84 27.35
N VAL A 745 -21.81 -27.21 26.08
CA VAL A 745 -22.67 -27.89 25.09
C VAL A 745 -23.91 -27.14 24.58
N GLY A 746 -24.07 -27.11 23.25
CA GLY A 746 -25.35 -26.86 22.57
C GLY A 746 -26.06 -28.20 22.25
N PRO A 747 -26.73 -28.39 21.10
CA PRO A 747 -27.00 -27.44 20.01
C PRO A 747 -28.50 -27.32 19.65
N ASN A 748 -28.77 -26.63 18.54
CA ASN A 748 -29.92 -26.79 17.64
C ASN A 748 -31.37 -26.41 18.05
N GLN A 749 -31.93 -25.58 17.16
CA GLN A 749 -33.26 -25.69 16.53
C GLN A 749 -34.55 -25.32 17.31
N ALA A 750 -35.04 -24.12 16.94
CA ALA A 750 -36.26 -23.92 16.13
C ALA A 750 -37.66 -23.86 16.79
N ILE A 751 -38.49 -23.01 16.16
CA ILE A 751 -39.96 -22.89 16.27
C ILE A 751 -40.45 -22.36 17.65
N GLY A 752 -41.43 -21.46 17.73
CA GLY A 752 -42.18 -20.76 16.69
C GLY A 752 -43.62 -20.44 17.13
N GLY A 753 -44.10 -19.22 16.86
CA GLY A 753 -45.31 -18.66 17.48
C GLY A 753 -45.06 -18.18 18.92
N GLY A 754 -45.71 -17.15 19.45
CA GLY A 754 -46.85 -16.38 18.93
C GLY A 754 -48.04 -16.47 19.90
N GLY A 755 -48.57 -15.38 20.46
CA GLY A 755 -48.18 -13.97 20.35
C GLY A 755 -49.17 -13.08 21.14
N GLY A 756 -49.31 -11.81 20.76
CA GLY A 756 -50.45 -10.97 21.14
C GLY A 756 -50.21 -9.93 22.25
N GLY A 757 -50.24 -8.65 21.86
CA GLY A 757 -50.34 -7.49 22.76
C GLY A 757 -49.03 -7.02 23.39
N GLY A 758 -48.67 -5.74 23.35
CA GLY A 758 -49.29 -4.63 22.62
C GLY A 758 -48.80 -3.26 23.11
N GLY A 759 -48.38 -2.38 22.20
CA GLY A 759 -47.94 -1.01 22.51
C GLY A 759 -46.42 -0.83 22.49
N GLY A 760 -45.92 -0.01 21.56
CA GLY A 760 -44.51 0.37 21.42
C GLY A 760 -44.33 1.34 20.27
N GLY A 761 -43.65 2.48 20.52
CA GLY A 761 -43.41 3.52 19.52
C GLY A 761 -42.29 3.17 18.53
N ARG A 762 -42.27 3.86 17.38
CA ARG A 762 -41.30 3.63 16.30
C ARG A 762 -39.88 4.10 16.65
N SER A 763 -38.90 3.25 16.37
CA SER A 763 -37.50 3.55 15.96
C SER A 763 -37.01 2.31 15.15
N PRO A 764 -35.77 2.20 14.62
CA PRO A 764 -35.58 2.32 13.18
C PRO A 764 -34.98 1.07 12.49
N ALA A 765 -34.91 1.10 11.15
CA ALA A 765 -33.93 0.37 10.35
C ALA A 765 -32.83 1.38 9.94
N ARG A 766 -31.52 1.07 9.94
CA ARG A 766 -30.78 -0.05 9.33
C ARG A 766 -30.87 -0.09 7.80
N ASP A 767 -29.79 -0.25 7.04
CA ASP A 767 -28.34 -0.07 7.30
C ASP A 767 -27.69 0.14 5.92
N ASP A 768 -26.95 1.23 5.71
CA ASP A 768 -26.18 1.47 4.47
C ASP A 768 -24.69 1.67 4.83
N TRP A 769 -23.87 0.62 4.63
CA TRP A 769 -22.40 0.66 4.74
C TRP A 769 -21.77 -0.39 3.82
N GLU A 770 -21.32 0.07 2.65
CA GLU A 770 -20.36 -0.49 1.68
C GLU A 770 -20.54 0.40 0.42
N ASP A 771 -19.54 1.04 -0.20
CA ASP A 771 -18.12 0.72 -0.32
C ASP A 771 -17.27 2.02 -0.45
N MET A 772 -15.95 1.93 -0.25
CA MET A 772 -14.97 2.96 -0.62
C MET A 772 -13.76 2.33 -1.32
N SER A 773 -13.75 2.33 -2.66
CA SER A 773 -12.55 2.02 -3.44
C SER A 773 -12.49 2.77 -4.78
N ALA A 774 -11.34 2.66 -5.45
CA ALA A 774 -10.87 3.55 -6.51
C ALA A 774 -11.38 3.22 -7.94
N ASP A 775 -11.51 4.25 -8.78
CA ASP A 775 -10.69 4.44 -10.00
C ASP A 775 -10.96 5.83 -10.62
N SER A 776 -10.08 6.53 -11.35
CA SER A 776 -8.79 6.20 -11.98
C SER A 776 -8.81 5.37 -13.28
N GLY A 777 -9.51 5.85 -14.31
CA GLY A 777 -9.40 5.32 -15.67
C GLY A 777 -9.81 6.30 -16.78
N GLU A 778 -8.86 6.64 -17.67
CA GLU A 778 -9.14 7.29 -18.96
C GLU A 778 -9.34 6.22 -20.07
N GLU A 779 -9.70 6.67 -21.29
CA GLU A 779 -9.62 5.99 -22.60
C GLU A 779 -10.76 5.06 -23.11
N TYR A 780 -11.61 5.67 -23.96
CA TYR A 780 -11.75 5.37 -25.41
C TYR A 780 -12.11 3.96 -25.92
N CYS A 781 -13.20 3.85 -26.72
CA CYS A 781 -13.09 3.70 -28.19
C CYS A 781 -14.43 3.79 -28.96
N ASP A 782 -14.37 4.31 -30.20
CA ASP A 782 -15.42 4.29 -31.22
C ASP A 782 -15.61 2.90 -31.87
N SER A 783 -16.78 2.64 -32.49
CA SER A 783 -16.87 2.40 -33.95
C SER A 783 -18.29 2.04 -34.48
N LEU A 784 -18.93 3.01 -35.14
CA LEU A 784 -19.74 2.95 -36.38
C LEU A 784 -20.96 2.00 -36.57
N ASP A 785 -22.07 2.66 -36.97
CA ASP A 785 -23.03 2.35 -38.04
C ASP A 785 -23.89 1.06 -38.09
N SER A 786 -25.21 1.25 -37.87
CA SER A 786 -26.27 0.78 -38.78
C SER A 786 -27.62 1.50 -38.54
N HIS A 787 -28.21 2.07 -39.59
CA HIS A 787 -29.59 2.60 -39.67
C HIS A 787 -30.61 1.46 -40.03
N PRO A 788 -31.96 1.63 -40.16
CA PRO A 788 -32.74 2.88 -40.34
C PRO A 788 -34.20 2.98 -39.79
N VAL A 789 -34.87 4.11 -40.14
CA VAL A 789 -36.32 4.41 -40.27
C VAL A 789 -37.20 4.79 -39.05
N LYS A 790 -38.04 5.83 -39.29
CA LYS A 790 -39.26 6.34 -38.62
C LYS A 790 -39.01 7.43 -37.55
N SER A 791 -39.20 8.74 -37.80
CA SER A 791 -40.28 9.54 -38.45
C SER A 791 -41.46 9.88 -37.54
N HIS A 792 -41.48 11.11 -37.00
CA HIS A 792 -42.64 12.01 -37.09
C HIS A 792 -42.27 13.47 -36.75
N ARG A 793 -43.07 14.35 -37.34
CA ARG A 793 -43.19 15.83 -37.27
C ARG A 793 -43.56 16.29 -35.83
N TYR A 794 -43.40 17.55 -35.41
CA TYR A 794 -43.71 18.82 -36.11
C TYR A 794 -42.70 19.96 -35.86
N ALA A 795 -42.84 21.05 -36.62
CA ALA A 795 -42.22 22.37 -36.41
C ALA A 795 -43.14 23.27 -35.53
N ALA A 796 -42.83 24.52 -35.13
CA ALA A 796 -41.74 25.46 -35.44
C ALA A 796 -41.32 26.20 -34.12
N THR A 797 -40.47 27.23 -34.01
CA THR A 797 -40.20 28.42 -34.88
C THR A 797 -38.89 29.12 -34.43
N SER A 798 -38.37 30.06 -35.25
CA SER A 798 -37.66 31.33 -34.91
C SER A 798 -36.95 31.52 -33.54
N GLU A 799 -35.73 32.09 -33.41
CA GLU A 799 -34.91 32.92 -34.33
C GLU A 799 -33.38 32.63 -34.22
N GLN A 800 -32.57 33.30 -35.04
CA GLN A 800 -31.09 33.27 -34.98
C GLN A 800 -30.54 34.29 -33.97
N PRO A 801 -29.31 34.08 -33.49
CA PRO A 801 -28.27 35.08 -33.81
C PRO A 801 -27.03 34.46 -34.47
N ALA A 802 -26.25 35.29 -35.14
CA ALA A 802 -24.95 34.96 -35.73
C ALA A 802 -23.97 36.14 -35.57
N GLU A 803 -22.68 35.87 -35.77
CA GLU A 803 -21.55 36.82 -35.70
C GLU A 803 -21.20 37.28 -34.25
N GLU A 804 -19.93 37.33 -33.80
CA GLU A 804 -18.66 37.12 -34.52
C GLU A 804 -17.48 36.63 -33.62
N PHE A 805 -16.45 36.09 -34.27
CA PHE A 805 -15.06 35.81 -33.86
C PHE A 805 -14.65 35.59 -32.39
N SER A 806 -13.94 34.46 -32.15
CA SER A 806 -12.46 34.47 -32.21
C SER A 806 -11.82 33.07 -32.06
N ARG A 807 -11.06 32.61 -33.07
CA ARG A 807 -9.93 31.68 -32.85
C ARG A 807 -8.93 31.65 -34.00
N THR A 808 -7.65 31.80 -33.68
CA THR A 808 -6.50 31.79 -34.59
C THR A 808 -6.09 30.36 -34.97
N GLN A 809 -5.53 30.17 -36.17
CA GLN A 809 -4.76 28.99 -36.56
C GLN A 809 -3.55 29.40 -37.45
N PRO A 810 -2.52 28.53 -37.60
CA PRO A 810 -1.14 29.00 -37.78
C PRO A 810 -0.57 28.91 -39.21
N ASP A 811 0.66 29.42 -39.30
CA ASP A 811 1.59 29.62 -40.40
C ASP A 811 2.00 28.41 -41.30
N VAL A 812 2.25 28.73 -42.60
CA VAL A 812 3.48 28.42 -43.41
C VAL A 812 3.61 27.01 -44.05
N PRO A 813 4.37 26.76 -45.17
CA PRO A 813 5.36 27.58 -45.92
C PRO A 813 5.29 27.71 -47.49
N ASN A 814 6.00 28.73 -48.00
CA ASN A 814 6.89 28.82 -49.20
C ASN A 814 6.51 28.53 -50.69
N GLN A 815 6.93 29.52 -51.51
CA GLN A 815 7.72 29.44 -52.78
C GLN A 815 7.10 29.00 -54.12
N GLY A 816 7.43 29.78 -55.17
CA GLY A 816 7.08 29.51 -56.57
C GLY A 816 7.46 30.61 -57.57
N ASN A 817 8.73 31.04 -57.60
CA ASN A 817 9.20 32.09 -58.54
C ASN A 817 9.01 31.72 -60.02
N LYS A 818 8.60 32.69 -60.85
CA LYS A 818 9.25 32.99 -62.15
C LYS A 818 8.82 34.33 -62.76
N GLN A 819 9.81 35.04 -63.31
CA GLN A 819 9.63 36.21 -64.16
C GLN A 819 9.41 35.74 -65.61
N ARG A 820 8.56 36.43 -66.39
CA ARG A 820 8.93 37.02 -67.71
C ARG A 820 7.76 37.73 -68.40
N GLU A 821 7.86 39.06 -68.42
CA GLU A 821 7.62 39.90 -69.61
C GLU A 821 8.66 39.56 -70.72
N PRO A 822 8.56 40.03 -71.98
CA PRO A 822 7.60 41.03 -72.50
C PRO A 822 6.87 40.63 -73.81
N GLY A 823 5.95 41.49 -74.26
CA GLY A 823 5.65 41.67 -75.70
C GLY A 823 4.19 41.93 -76.06
N GLU A 824 3.77 43.21 -76.17
CA GLU A 824 3.75 43.96 -77.44
C GLU A 824 3.29 45.42 -77.23
N GLU A 825 3.25 46.22 -78.30
CA GLU A 825 3.13 47.68 -78.26
C GLU A 825 1.68 48.21 -78.24
N GLY A 826 1.45 49.40 -77.68
CA GLY A 826 0.11 49.99 -77.65
C GLY A 826 -0.07 51.28 -76.82
N GLY A 827 0.92 52.17 -76.81
CA GLY A 827 0.88 53.36 -75.93
C GLY A 827 0.05 54.53 -76.47
N LEU A 828 -0.60 55.27 -75.57
CA LEU A 828 -1.01 56.67 -75.81
C LEU A 828 -0.79 57.54 -74.56
N ARG A 829 -0.74 58.87 -74.76
CA ARG A 829 0.01 59.79 -73.89
C ARG A 829 -0.85 60.83 -73.14
N ARG A 830 -0.21 61.36 -72.08
CA ARG A 830 -0.54 62.55 -71.26
C ARG A 830 -1.74 62.37 -70.31
N SER A 831 -1.63 62.61 -68.99
CA SER A 831 -0.95 63.67 -68.20
C SER A 831 -1.73 64.98 -68.15
N GLU A 832 -2.22 65.32 -66.95
CA GLU A 832 -2.01 66.68 -66.45
C GLU A 832 -1.58 66.73 -64.98
N ARG A 833 -0.75 67.73 -64.64
CA ARG A 833 -0.29 68.03 -63.28
C ARG A 833 -1.05 69.25 -62.77
N LYS A 834 -1.42 69.25 -61.49
CA LYS A 834 -1.23 70.43 -60.62
C LYS A 834 -1.02 70.01 -59.16
N ARG A 835 -0.44 70.93 -58.38
CA ARG A 835 0.37 70.62 -57.18
C ARG A 835 0.44 71.87 -56.30
N ARG A 836 0.49 71.71 -54.96
CA ARG A 836 0.73 72.77 -53.94
C ARG A 836 -0.49 73.69 -53.70
N LYS A 837 -0.67 74.31 -52.52
CA LYS A 837 0.04 74.19 -51.21
C LYS A 837 -0.92 74.53 -50.04
N ALA A 838 -0.49 74.23 -48.81
CA ALA A 838 -1.24 74.39 -47.57
C ALA A 838 -1.36 75.83 -47.05
N GLN A 839 -2.29 76.05 -46.11
CA GLN A 839 -2.27 77.14 -45.12
C GLN A 839 -2.69 76.59 -43.73
N ARG A 840 -2.20 77.20 -42.64
CA ARG A 840 -2.39 76.73 -41.24
C ARG A 840 -3.32 77.66 -40.45
N CYS A 841 -4.38 77.09 -39.87
CA CYS A 841 -5.04 77.44 -38.59
C CYS A 841 -6.13 76.37 -38.31
N GLY A 842 -6.66 76.17 -37.10
CA GLY A 842 -6.35 76.83 -35.82
C GLY A 842 -7.37 76.46 -34.74
N CYS A 843 -7.26 75.24 -34.19
CA CYS A 843 -8.06 74.72 -33.06
C CYS A 843 -9.58 74.49 -33.29
N CYS A 844 -10.23 73.90 -32.27
CA CYS A 844 -11.68 73.69 -32.09
C CYS A 844 -12.41 72.74 -33.08
N ALA A 845 -12.64 71.49 -32.63
CA ALA A 845 -13.71 70.63 -33.17
C ALA A 845 -15.07 71.05 -32.56
N PRO A 846 -16.20 70.87 -33.29
CA PRO A 846 -16.85 69.55 -33.25
C PRO A 846 -17.22 68.97 -34.63
N SER A 847 -16.97 69.71 -35.72
CA SER A 847 -17.32 69.31 -37.10
C SER A 847 -16.58 68.06 -37.60
N SER A 848 -15.36 67.80 -37.09
CA SER A 848 -14.50 66.67 -37.47
C SER A 848 -15.20 65.31 -37.36
N LEU A 849 -15.89 65.03 -36.25
CA LEU A 849 -16.56 63.74 -36.04
C LEU A 849 -17.76 63.56 -36.98
N ARG A 850 -18.59 64.58 -37.20
CA ARG A 850 -19.69 64.50 -38.18
C ARG A 850 -19.15 64.32 -39.61
N GLY A 851 -18.09 65.02 -39.98
CA GLY A 851 -17.43 64.85 -41.28
C GLY A 851 -16.88 63.43 -41.48
N ARG A 852 -16.20 62.89 -40.46
CA ARG A 852 -15.64 61.52 -40.46
C ARG A 852 -16.71 60.44 -40.44
N VAL A 853 -17.80 60.62 -39.68
CA VAL A 853 -18.96 59.70 -39.70
C VAL A 853 -19.68 59.72 -41.05
N LEU A 854 -19.91 60.89 -41.65
CA LEU A 854 -20.49 60.98 -42.99
C LEU A 854 -19.57 60.40 -44.08
N ALA A 855 -18.24 60.53 -43.94
CA ALA A 855 -17.28 59.87 -44.81
C ALA A 855 -17.33 58.34 -44.64
N LEU A 856 -17.34 57.83 -43.41
CA LEU A 856 -17.45 56.39 -43.13
C LEU A 856 -18.80 55.82 -43.58
N GLN A 857 -19.92 56.53 -43.40
CA GLN A 857 -21.22 56.13 -43.95
C GLN A 857 -21.21 56.09 -45.48
N ARG A 858 -20.54 57.03 -46.15
CA ARG A 858 -20.35 56.99 -47.62
C ARG A 858 -19.46 55.82 -48.06
N HIS A 859 -18.36 55.54 -47.35
CA HIS A 859 -17.53 54.37 -47.63
C HIS A 859 -18.29 53.06 -47.39
N LEU A 860 -19.07 52.95 -46.32
CA LEU A 860 -19.93 51.79 -46.06
C LEU A 860 -21.03 51.66 -47.13
N ALA A 861 -21.63 52.76 -47.59
CA ALA A 861 -22.60 52.73 -48.68
C ALA A 861 -21.96 52.23 -49.99
N VAL A 862 -20.77 52.73 -50.34
CA VAL A 862 -20.00 52.30 -51.54
C VAL A 862 -19.54 50.84 -51.44
N LEU A 863 -19.12 50.38 -50.26
CA LEU A 863 -18.77 48.97 -50.02
C LEU A 863 -20.01 48.07 -50.06
N GLN A 864 -21.17 48.55 -49.59
CA GLN A 864 -22.42 47.82 -49.72
C GLN A 864 -22.94 47.77 -51.17
N THR A 865 -22.80 48.84 -51.97
CA THR A 865 -23.10 48.75 -53.42
C THR A 865 -22.13 47.81 -54.10
N ALA A 866 -20.82 47.95 -53.91
CA ALA A 866 -19.83 47.02 -54.47
C ALA A 866 -20.08 45.56 -54.06
N ARG A 867 -20.49 45.28 -52.82
CA ARG A 867 -20.91 43.94 -52.38
C ARG A 867 -22.17 43.44 -53.11
N ARG A 868 -23.18 44.31 -53.31
CA ARG A 868 -24.40 43.97 -54.07
C ARG A 868 -24.09 43.75 -55.55
N ASP A 869 -23.21 44.57 -56.13
CA ASP A 869 -22.85 44.53 -57.55
C ASP A 869 -21.99 43.29 -57.85
N ALA A 870 -21.03 42.95 -56.98
CA ALA A 870 -20.32 41.68 -57.02
C ALA A 870 -21.24 40.46 -56.78
N GLN A 871 -22.28 40.60 -55.94
CA GLN A 871 -23.31 39.57 -55.81
C GLN A 871 -24.21 39.44 -57.06
N ARG A 872 -24.41 40.51 -57.85
CA ARG A 872 -25.07 40.42 -59.16
C ARG A 872 -24.16 39.75 -60.19
N SER A 873 -22.90 40.17 -60.34
CA SER A 873 -22.00 39.54 -61.30
C SER A 873 -21.75 38.05 -61.01
N VAL A 874 -21.69 37.64 -59.74
CA VAL A 874 -21.62 36.22 -59.37
C VAL A 874 -22.92 35.44 -59.64
N ARG A 875 -24.09 36.10 -59.64
CA ARG A 875 -25.35 35.48 -60.11
C ARG A 875 -25.38 35.39 -61.63
N GLU A 876 -25.03 36.46 -62.33
CA GLU A 876 -24.93 36.51 -63.80
C GLU A 876 -23.95 35.46 -64.34
N LEU A 877 -22.80 35.25 -63.68
CA LEU A 877 -21.85 34.19 -64.00
C LEU A 877 -22.36 32.77 -63.67
N ARG A 878 -23.23 32.60 -62.67
CA ARG A 878 -23.90 31.32 -62.40
C ARG A 878 -24.96 31.03 -63.45
N GLU A 879 -25.83 31.99 -63.74
CA GLU A 879 -26.80 31.90 -64.81
C GLU A 879 -26.14 31.67 -66.18
N ALA A 880 -24.99 32.29 -66.45
CA ALA A 880 -24.21 32.04 -67.66
C ALA A 880 -23.68 30.60 -67.71
N ASN A 881 -23.18 30.05 -66.58
CA ASN A 881 -22.78 28.65 -66.50
C ASN A 881 -23.96 27.68 -66.60
N GLU A 882 -25.13 28.01 -66.06
CA GLU A 882 -26.37 27.23 -66.21
C GLU A 882 -26.87 27.26 -67.67
N LYS A 883 -26.76 28.41 -68.35
CA LYS A 883 -27.03 28.56 -69.79
C LYS A 883 -26.02 27.76 -70.64
N ILE A 884 -24.72 27.79 -70.31
CA ILE A 884 -23.69 27.01 -71.01
C ILE A 884 -23.85 25.50 -70.78
N THR A 885 -24.11 25.06 -69.55
CA THR A 885 -24.31 23.63 -69.23
C THR A 885 -25.61 23.08 -69.82
N SER A 886 -26.71 23.85 -69.83
CA SER A 886 -27.93 23.47 -70.56
C SER A 886 -27.71 23.39 -72.07
N GLN A 887 -26.96 24.34 -72.67
CA GLN A 887 -26.57 24.27 -74.09
C GLN A 887 -25.65 23.07 -74.39
N LEU A 888 -24.70 22.74 -73.52
CA LEU A 888 -23.85 21.55 -73.67
C LEU A 888 -24.66 20.26 -73.56
N ASN A 889 -25.61 20.17 -72.62
CA ASN A 889 -26.52 19.04 -72.50
C ASN A 889 -27.46 18.94 -73.72
N GLN A 890 -27.94 20.06 -74.27
CA GLN A 890 -28.73 20.08 -75.50
C GLN A 890 -27.89 19.63 -76.71
N ARG A 891 -26.66 20.13 -76.87
CA ARG A 891 -25.72 19.69 -77.91
C ARG A 891 -25.37 18.20 -77.78
N LEU A 892 -25.17 17.70 -76.55
CA LEU A 892 -24.93 16.29 -76.29
C LEU A 892 -26.15 15.43 -76.66
N ASN A 893 -27.36 15.88 -76.37
CA ASN A 893 -28.58 15.15 -76.74
C ASN A 893 -28.85 15.18 -78.26
N VAL A 894 -28.62 16.32 -78.94
CA VAL A 894 -28.67 16.40 -80.42
C VAL A 894 -27.57 15.52 -81.03
N SER A 895 -26.36 15.49 -80.45
CA SER A 895 -25.29 14.59 -80.88
C SER A 895 -25.65 13.11 -80.69
N LYS A 896 -26.30 12.73 -79.58
CA LYS A 896 -26.81 11.37 -79.35
C LYS A 896 -27.88 11.00 -80.37
N GLN A 897 -28.83 11.89 -80.65
CA GLN A 897 -29.86 11.69 -81.68
C GLN A 897 -29.24 11.57 -83.07
N LEU A 898 -28.22 12.37 -83.39
CA LEU A 898 -27.47 12.27 -84.65
C LEU A 898 -26.70 10.95 -84.74
N SER A 899 -26.03 10.50 -83.68
CA SER A 899 -25.35 9.20 -83.64
C SER A 899 -26.33 8.02 -83.73
N GLN A 900 -27.51 8.12 -83.11
CA GLN A 900 -28.59 7.13 -83.24
C GLN A 900 -29.12 7.08 -84.67
N LYS A 901 -29.34 8.25 -85.31
CA LYS A 901 -29.73 8.30 -86.72
C LYS A 901 -28.64 7.74 -87.64
N LEU A 902 -27.36 8.12 -87.43
CA LEU A 902 -26.26 7.61 -88.22
C LEU A 902 -26.08 6.09 -88.06
N THR A 903 -26.42 5.51 -86.91
CA THR A 903 -26.41 4.04 -86.72
C THR A 903 -27.63 3.35 -87.32
N SER A 904 -28.83 3.97 -87.35
CA SER A 904 -29.96 3.43 -88.12
C SER A 904 -29.75 3.54 -89.63
N ASP A 905 -29.20 4.66 -90.10
CA ASP A 905 -28.90 4.91 -91.51
C ASP A 905 -27.79 3.95 -91.97
N LEU A 906 -26.75 3.71 -91.16
CA LEU A 906 -25.69 2.74 -91.45
C LEU A 906 -26.20 1.29 -91.43
N ALA A 907 -27.08 0.91 -90.51
CA ALA A 907 -27.74 -0.41 -90.54
C ALA A 907 -28.60 -0.59 -91.80
N GLY A 908 -29.32 0.46 -92.22
CA GLY A 908 -30.04 0.49 -93.49
C GLY A 908 -29.12 0.33 -94.71
N VAL A 909 -27.97 0.99 -94.72
CA VAL A 909 -26.94 0.84 -95.76
C VAL A 909 -26.29 -0.55 -95.71
N GLU A 910 -26.10 -1.18 -94.55
CA GLU A 910 -25.65 -2.58 -94.46
C GLU A 910 -26.71 -3.56 -95.00
N GLN A 911 -28.00 -3.27 -94.83
CA GLN A 911 -29.08 -4.08 -95.41
C GLN A 911 -29.19 -3.86 -96.92
N GLN A 912 -29.07 -2.62 -97.41
CA GLN A 912 -28.94 -2.33 -98.85
C GLN A 912 -27.71 -3.01 -99.45
N LYS A 913 -26.56 -2.99 -98.74
CA LYS A 913 -25.35 -3.71 -99.14
C LYS A 913 -25.60 -5.21 -99.25
N LYS A 914 -26.26 -5.84 -98.27
CA LYS A 914 -26.59 -7.27 -98.32
C LYS A 914 -27.55 -7.62 -99.46
N VAL A 915 -28.49 -6.73 -99.79
CA VAL A 915 -29.36 -6.87 -100.98
C VAL A 915 -28.52 -6.76 -102.26
N LEU A 916 -27.67 -5.74 -102.39
CA LEU A 916 -26.80 -5.54 -103.55
C LEU A 916 -25.73 -6.65 -103.70
N GLU A 917 -25.25 -7.24 -102.60
CA GLU A 917 -24.37 -8.42 -102.61
C GLU A 917 -25.14 -9.66 -103.07
N MET A 918 -26.38 -9.87 -102.61
CA MET A 918 -27.24 -10.96 -103.06
C MET A 918 -27.65 -10.80 -104.54
N GLU A 919 -27.94 -9.57 -104.99
CA GLU A 919 -28.17 -9.24 -106.39
C GLU A 919 -26.90 -9.43 -107.23
N LEU A 920 -25.71 -9.02 -106.75
CA LEU A 920 -24.44 -9.26 -107.45
C LEU A 920 -24.13 -10.75 -107.60
N GLU A 921 -24.39 -11.56 -106.58
CA GLU A 921 -24.22 -13.02 -106.67
C GLU A 921 -25.26 -13.64 -107.62
N GLN A 922 -26.50 -13.13 -107.67
CA GLN A 922 -27.49 -13.51 -108.70
C GLN A 922 -27.02 -13.12 -110.12
N TRP A 923 -26.54 -11.89 -110.33
CA TRP A 923 -26.00 -11.42 -111.62
C TRP A 923 -24.77 -12.22 -112.07
N ARG A 924 -23.88 -12.62 -111.14
CA ARG A 924 -22.76 -13.53 -111.41
C ARG A 924 -23.24 -14.93 -111.81
N GLN A 925 -24.32 -15.43 -111.20
CA GLN A 925 -24.93 -16.71 -111.55
C GLN A 925 -25.57 -16.70 -112.95
N ILE A 926 -26.05 -15.55 -113.41
CA ILE A 926 -26.85 -15.39 -114.64
C ILE A 926 -26.01 -15.28 -115.92
N HIS A 927 -24.73 -14.86 -115.86
CA HIS A 927 -23.93 -14.58 -117.07
C HIS A 927 -22.63 -15.39 -117.21
N ARG A 928 -22.79 -16.65 -117.64
CA ARG A 928 -21.76 -17.41 -118.36
C ARG A 928 -22.19 -17.63 -119.81
N THR A 929 -21.56 -16.94 -120.78
CA THR A 929 -21.57 -17.22 -122.24
C THR A 929 -22.93 -17.10 -123.00
N PRO A 930 -22.95 -17.06 -124.36
CA PRO A 930 -22.11 -16.28 -125.28
C PRO A 930 -22.87 -15.64 -126.50
N THR A 931 -22.11 -14.95 -127.37
CA THR A 931 -22.35 -14.76 -128.84
C THR A 931 -23.42 -13.75 -129.33
N PRO A 932 -23.10 -12.91 -130.36
CA PRO A 932 -24.05 -12.01 -131.03
C PRO A 932 -24.49 -12.47 -132.44
N GLN A 933 -25.68 -12.02 -132.88
CA GLN A 933 -26.24 -12.12 -134.24
C GLN A 933 -27.27 -10.98 -134.47
N GLN A 934 -27.84 -10.73 -135.68
CA GLN A 934 -27.27 -10.47 -137.02
C GLN A 934 -28.43 -10.18 -138.00
N LEU A 935 -28.38 -9.07 -138.76
CA LEU A 935 -29.13 -8.85 -140.04
C LEU A 935 -30.69 -8.85 -139.94
N PRO A 936 -31.45 -8.35 -140.95
CA PRO A 936 -31.53 -8.87 -142.33
C PRO A 936 -31.00 -7.91 -143.41
N SER A 937 -31.00 -8.39 -144.66
CA SER A 937 -30.69 -7.65 -145.89
C SER A 937 -31.75 -7.92 -146.96
N THR A 938 -32.00 -6.98 -147.86
CA THR A 938 -32.78 -7.19 -149.10
C THR A 938 -32.16 -6.46 -150.29
N ALA A 939 -31.79 -7.24 -151.31
CA ALA A 939 -31.55 -6.82 -152.71
C ALA A 939 -32.76 -7.33 -153.55
N PRO A 940 -32.74 -7.67 -154.87
CA PRO A 940 -31.67 -7.57 -155.90
C PRO A 940 -32.14 -7.28 -157.38
N GLN A 941 -31.17 -7.34 -158.35
CA GLN A 941 -31.32 -7.79 -159.77
C GLN A 941 -32.14 -6.90 -160.78
N PRO A 942 -32.23 -7.22 -162.11
CA PRO A 942 -31.11 -7.37 -163.08
C PRO A 942 -31.34 -6.85 -164.55
N LEU A 943 -30.24 -6.84 -165.33
CA LEU A 943 -29.98 -7.09 -166.79
C LEU A 943 -30.94 -6.78 -167.99
N GLU A 944 -30.26 -6.62 -169.15
CA GLU A 944 -30.61 -7.02 -170.55
C GLU A 944 -31.08 -5.99 -171.63
N THR A 945 -31.09 -6.44 -172.91
CA THR A 945 -30.83 -5.66 -174.16
C THR A 945 -31.61 -6.23 -175.39
N PRO A 946 -31.41 -5.88 -176.69
CA PRO A 946 -30.84 -4.70 -177.39
C PRO A 946 -31.77 -4.15 -178.54
N SER A 947 -31.21 -3.38 -179.50
CA SER A 947 -31.76 -3.01 -180.85
C SER A 947 -32.70 -1.78 -180.96
N PRO A 948 -32.63 -0.95 -182.03
CA PRO A 948 -31.46 -0.53 -182.83
C PRO A 948 -31.28 1.02 -182.87
N ALA A 949 -31.94 1.79 -182.00
CA ALA A 949 -32.08 3.26 -182.09
C ALA A 949 -30.90 4.11 -181.53
N VAL A 950 -29.66 3.60 -181.64
CA VAL A 950 -28.55 3.93 -180.72
C VAL A 950 -28.05 5.40 -180.73
N LEU A 951 -28.03 6.09 -181.87
CA LEU A 951 -27.19 7.31 -182.00
C LEU A 951 -27.73 8.59 -181.33
N LYS A 952 -29.04 8.72 -181.06
CA LYS A 952 -29.56 9.80 -180.20
C LYS A 952 -29.46 9.48 -178.71
N ALA A 953 -29.36 8.20 -178.34
CA ALA A 953 -29.12 7.80 -176.96
C ALA A 953 -27.69 8.16 -176.53
N LEU A 954 -26.69 7.87 -177.37
CA LEU A 954 -25.27 8.03 -177.03
C LEU A 954 -24.89 9.47 -176.61
N GLU A 955 -25.39 10.49 -177.33
CA GLU A 955 -25.09 11.89 -176.98
C GLU A 955 -25.81 12.35 -175.69
N ALA A 956 -26.99 11.78 -175.41
CA ALA A 956 -27.70 11.99 -174.16
C ALA A 956 -27.02 11.26 -173.00
N GLU A 957 -26.53 10.03 -173.21
CA GLU A 957 -25.74 9.28 -172.22
C GLU A 957 -24.42 9.95 -171.91
N VAL A 958 -23.68 10.48 -172.90
CA VAL A 958 -22.45 11.24 -172.63
C VAL A 958 -22.75 12.48 -171.76
N LYS A 959 -23.86 13.18 -172.02
CA LYS A 959 -24.30 14.32 -171.17
C LYS A 959 -24.78 13.85 -169.79
N GLN A 960 -25.42 12.69 -169.69
CA GLN A 960 -25.85 12.09 -168.42
C GLN A 960 -24.65 11.57 -167.60
N LEU A 961 -23.63 11.00 -168.24
CA LEU A 961 -22.39 10.56 -167.61
C LEU A 961 -21.53 11.75 -167.21
N HIS A 962 -21.48 12.82 -168.00
CA HIS A 962 -20.79 14.06 -167.65
C HIS A 962 -21.47 14.79 -166.47
N THR A 963 -22.80 14.77 -166.38
CA THR A 963 -23.54 15.28 -165.21
C THR A 963 -23.43 14.35 -164.00
N LYS A 964 -23.50 13.02 -164.17
CA LYS A 964 -23.20 12.05 -163.11
C LYS A 964 -21.77 12.24 -162.57
N LEU A 965 -20.77 12.39 -163.44
CA LEU A 965 -19.37 12.64 -163.06
C LEU A 965 -19.18 13.99 -162.36
N LYS A 966 -19.88 15.05 -162.79
CA LYS A 966 -19.93 16.32 -162.05
C LYS A 966 -20.59 16.17 -160.69
N SER A 967 -21.66 15.38 -160.57
CA SER A 967 -22.33 15.12 -159.29
C SER A 967 -21.50 14.25 -158.34
N SER A 968 -20.79 13.24 -158.85
CA SER A 968 -19.88 12.42 -158.03
C SER A 968 -18.60 13.17 -157.69
N SER A 969 -18.10 14.07 -158.54
CA SER A 969 -17.01 14.99 -158.20
C SER A 969 -17.43 16.02 -157.14
N ALA A 970 -18.66 16.55 -157.23
CA ALA A 970 -19.25 17.40 -156.19
C ALA A 970 -19.45 16.64 -154.86
N GLU A 971 -19.86 15.37 -154.92
CA GLU A 971 -20.02 14.53 -153.73
C GLU A 971 -18.67 14.09 -153.14
N VAL A 972 -17.66 13.77 -153.95
CA VAL A 972 -16.28 13.49 -153.48
C VAL A 972 -15.65 14.74 -152.87
N THR A 973 -15.88 15.93 -153.42
CA THR A 973 -15.41 17.18 -152.81
C THR A 973 -16.19 17.53 -151.54
N ARG A 974 -17.51 17.27 -151.48
CA ARG A 974 -18.28 17.31 -150.23
C ARG A 974 -17.72 16.35 -149.19
N GLN A 975 -17.53 15.08 -149.52
CA GLN A 975 -16.97 14.06 -148.61
C GLN A 975 -15.52 14.37 -148.21
N THR A 976 -14.74 15.00 -149.07
CA THR A 976 -13.40 15.52 -148.73
C THR A 976 -13.49 16.68 -147.76
N SER A 977 -14.45 17.60 -147.92
CA SER A 977 -14.71 18.68 -146.95
C SER A 977 -15.20 18.13 -145.60
N ALA A 978 -16.10 17.13 -145.62
CA ALA A 978 -16.57 16.43 -144.43
C ALA A 978 -15.44 15.68 -143.71
N ASN A 979 -14.55 15.02 -144.46
CA ASN A 979 -13.33 14.41 -143.90
C ASN A 979 -12.38 15.45 -143.32
N LYS A 980 -12.24 16.64 -143.93
CA LYS A 980 -11.46 17.75 -143.35
C LYS A 980 -12.08 18.26 -142.05
N THR A 981 -13.40 18.45 -141.99
CA THR A 981 -14.07 18.87 -140.75
C THR A 981 -14.04 17.79 -139.67
N LEU A 982 -14.18 16.51 -140.03
CA LEU A 982 -14.07 15.39 -139.07
C LEU A 982 -12.62 15.24 -138.55
N ARG A 983 -11.60 15.44 -139.39
CA ARG A 983 -10.20 15.48 -138.94
C ARG A 983 -9.90 16.69 -138.05
N ALA A 984 -10.45 17.86 -138.36
CA ALA A 984 -10.34 19.05 -137.52
C ALA A 984 -11.02 18.83 -136.16
N GLN A 985 -12.23 18.26 -136.14
CA GLN A 985 -12.91 17.86 -134.90
C GLN A 985 -12.15 16.77 -134.13
N LEU A 986 -11.51 15.81 -134.82
CA LEU A 986 -10.72 14.78 -134.16
C LEU A 986 -9.48 15.40 -133.48
N LEU A 987 -8.75 16.29 -134.16
CA LEU A 987 -7.65 17.06 -133.58
C LEU A 987 -8.11 17.93 -132.40
N GLU A 988 -9.27 18.60 -132.51
CA GLU A 988 -9.89 19.37 -131.41
C GLU A 988 -10.24 18.47 -130.20
N ARG A 989 -10.64 17.21 -130.44
CA ARG A 989 -10.89 16.22 -129.37
C ARG A 989 -9.60 15.67 -128.78
N GLU A 990 -8.56 15.44 -129.57
CA GLU A 990 -7.23 15.07 -129.08
C GLU A 990 -6.59 16.21 -128.25
N GLU A 991 -6.78 17.46 -128.65
CA GLU A 991 -6.37 18.65 -127.88
C GLU A 991 -7.10 18.74 -126.55
N LYS A 992 -8.43 18.57 -126.56
CA LYS A 992 -9.24 18.53 -125.33
C LYS A 992 -8.91 17.33 -124.45
N LEU A 993 -8.51 16.20 -125.03
CA LEU A 993 -8.01 15.04 -124.27
C LEU A 993 -6.64 15.32 -123.64
N ARG A 994 -5.71 15.97 -124.35
CA ARG A 994 -4.43 16.44 -123.80
C ARG A 994 -4.65 17.43 -122.64
N GLU A 995 -5.48 18.45 -122.84
CA GLU A 995 -5.86 19.38 -121.76
C GLU A 995 -6.45 18.67 -120.54
N LEU A 996 -7.32 17.66 -120.74
CA LEU A 996 -7.93 16.91 -119.65
C LEU A 996 -6.92 16.01 -118.94
N GLN A 997 -5.98 15.38 -119.67
CA GLN A 997 -4.87 14.62 -119.08
C GLN A 997 -3.95 15.53 -118.26
N GLU A 998 -3.60 16.71 -118.76
CA GLU A 998 -2.82 17.69 -118.00
C GLU A 998 -3.55 18.16 -116.74
N LYS A 999 -4.86 18.42 -116.82
CA LYS A 999 -5.70 18.78 -115.66
C LYS A 999 -5.74 17.64 -114.63
N VAL A 1000 -5.90 16.38 -115.08
CA VAL A 1000 -5.82 15.19 -114.21
C VAL A 1000 -4.46 15.14 -113.51
N ILE A 1001 -3.35 15.20 -114.24
CA ILE A 1001 -1.98 15.13 -113.69
C ILE A 1001 -1.72 16.26 -112.67
N HIS A 1002 -2.25 17.47 -112.90
CA HIS A 1002 -2.18 18.54 -111.90
C HIS A 1002 -3.01 18.21 -110.65
N THR A 1003 -4.24 17.71 -110.79
CA THR A 1003 -5.05 17.28 -109.63
C THR A 1003 -4.45 16.08 -108.89
N GLU A 1004 -3.73 15.19 -109.57
CA GLU A 1004 -3.00 14.06 -108.95
C GLU A 1004 -1.83 14.55 -108.09
N ARG A 1005 -1.04 15.52 -108.58
CA ARG A 1005 0.01 16.19 -107.79
C ARG A 1005 -0.58 16.88 -106.56
N ASP A 1006 -1.69 17.59 -106.74
CA ASP A 1006 -2.43 18.26 -105.67
C ASP A 1006 -2.93 17.26 -104.61
N VAL A 1007 -3.51 16.14 -105.05
CA VAL A 1007 -3.95 15.04 -104.17
C VAL A 1007 -2.76 14.37 -103.48
N HIS A 1008 -1.61 14.24 -104.14
CA HIS A 1008 -0.39 13.71 -103.54
C HIS A 1008 0.14 14.64 -102.44
N MET A 1009 0.28 15.95 -102.71
CA MET A 1009 0.68 16.95 -101.70
C MET A 1009 -0.31 17.00 -100.53
N LYS A 1010 -1.62 16.93 -100.79
CA LYS A 1010 -2.66 16.89 -99.75
C LYS A 1010 -2.61 15.60 -98.93
N ARG A 1011 -2.29 14.45 -99.53
CA ARG A 1011 -2.04 13.18 -98.81
C ARG A 1011 -0.79 13.27 -97.93
N GLN A 1012 0.32 13.81 -98.44
CA GLN A 1012 1.53 14.02 -97.66
C GLN A 1012 1.28 14.93 -96.46
N LEU A 1013 0.62 16.08 -96.67
CA LEU A 1013 0.24 16.99 -95.58
C LEU A 1013 -0.67 16.32 -94.54
N VAL A 1014 -1.60 15.44 -94.96
CA VAL A 1014 -2.45 14.67 -94.04
C VAL A 1014 -1.63 13.64 -93.24
N GLU A 1015 -0.63 12.98 -93.83
CA GLU A 1015 0.27 12.09 -93.07
C GLU A 1015 1.23 12.85 -92.15
N ASP A 1016 1.72 14.03 -92.53
CA ASP A 1016 2.49 14.93 -91.67
C ASP A 1016 1.65 15.42 -90.48
N VAL A 1017 0.37 15.73 -90.69
CA VAL A 1017 -0.57 16.05 -89.60
C VAL A 1017 -0.86 14.81 -88.73
N LYS A 1018 -1.01 13.61 -89.31
CA LYS A 1018 -1.20 12.36 -88.54
C LYS A 1018 0.03 11.93 -87.73
N THR A 1019 1.24 12.19 -88.21
CA THR A 1019 2.48 11.90 -87.46
C THR A 1019 2.67 12.91 -86.33
N ARG A 1020 2.46 14.21 -86.59
CA ARG A 1020 2.44 15.25 -85.56
C ARG A 1020 1.35 14.99 -84.50
N MET A 1021 0.15 14.55 -84.90
CA MET A 1021 -0.92 14.20 -83.97
C MET A 1021 -0.56 12.98 -83.12
N ARG A 1022 0.07 11.94 -83.71
CA ARG A 1022 0.56 10.78 -82.94
C ARG A 1022 1.63 11.17 -81.92
N PHE A 1023 2.62 11.98 -82.32
CA PHE A 1023 3.63 12.52 -81.41
C PHE A 1023 3.02 13.38 -80.28
N LEU A 1024 2.03 14.22 -80.59
CA LEU A 1024 1.30 15.01 -79.58
C LEU A 1024 0.49 14.12 -78.63
N GLN A 1025 -0.14 13.04 -79.12
CA GLN A 1025 -0.82 12.06 -78.26
C GLN A 1025 0.16 11.23 -77.42
N GLU A 1026 1.35 10.95 -77.91
CA GLU A 1026 2.41 10.25 -77.16
C GLU A 1026 3.00 11.14 -76.07
N THR A 1027 3.26 12.42 -76.37
CA THR A 1027 3.68 13.41 -75.35
C THR A 1027 2.57 13.75 -74.35
N GLU A 1028 1.30 13.74 -74.76
CA GLU A 1028 0.17 13.83 -73.80
C GLU A 1028 0.12 12.61 -72.88
N LYS A 1029 0.35 11.40 -73.40
CA LYS A 1029 0.42 10.17 -72.59
C LYS A 1029 1.59 10.19 -71.60
N THR A 1030 2.78 10.63 -72.01
CA THR A 1030 3.92 10.73 -71.08
C THR A 1030 3.71 11.83 -70.05
N HIS A 1031 3.16 12.99 -70.43
CA HIS A 1031 2.77 14.03 -69.47
C HIS A 1031 1.71 13.53 -68.49
N ARG A 1032 0.71 12.75 -68.94
CA ARG A 1032 -0.30 12.12 -68.08
C ARG A 1032 0.33 11.13 -67.12
N GLY A 1033 1.24 10.27 -67.57
CA GLY A 1033 2.00 9.36 -66.71
C GLY A 1033 2.85 10.09 -65.65
N LEU A 1034 3.50 11.20 -66.04
CA LEU A 1034 4.24 12.06 -65.10
C LEU A 1034 3.32 12.76 -64.08
N VAL A 1035 2.11 13.18 -64.48
CA VAL A 1035 1.09 13.70 -63.54
C VAL A 1035 0.62 12.60 -62.60
N GLU A 1036 0.33 11.39 -63.07
CA GLU A 1036 -0.04 10.26 -62.23
C GLU A 1036 1.08 9.86 -61.25
N GLU A 1037 2.35 9.94 -61.67
CA GLU A 1037 3.49 9.77 -60.78
C GLU A 1037 3.58 10.87 -59.72
N LEU A 1038 3.36 12.13 -60.10
CA LEU A 1038 3.35 13.26 -59.16
C LEU A 1038 2.17 13.14 -58.18
N GLU A 1039 0.99 12.70 -58.63
CA GLU A 1039 -0.12 12.38 -57.76
C GLU A 1039 0.21 11.25 -56.77
N LYS A 1040 0.87 10.18 -57.23
CA LYS A 1040 1.32 9.08 -56.35
C LYS A 1040 2.32 9.60 -55.31
N LYS A 1041 3.30 10.42 -55.73
CA LYS A 1041 4.28 11.08 -54.84
C LYS A 1041 3.62 12.04 -53.85
N VAL A 1042 2.58 12.78 -54.25
CA VAL A 1042 1.78 13.63 -53.35
C VAL A 1042 1.00 12.78 -52.36
N LYS A 1043 0.35 11.69 -52.79
CA LYS A 1043 -0.39 10.77 -51.91
C LYS A 1043 0.54 10.19 -50.84
N THR A 1044 1.69 9.61 -51.21
CA THR A 1044 2.67 9.08 -50.24
C THR A 1044 3.21 10.16 -49.31
N LEU A 1045 3.49 11.37 -49.80
CA LEU A 1045 3.94 12.48 -48.94
C LEU A 1045 2.84 12.98 -47.98
N THR A 1046 1.56 12.95 -48.37
CA THR A 1046 0.45 13.25 -47.47
C THR A 1046 0.23 12.14 -46.43
N GLU A 1047 0.36 10.87 -46.82
CA GLU A 1047 0.32 9.72 -45.91
C GLU A 1047 1.47 9.82 -44.89
N GLU A 1048 2.71 10.04 -45.34
CA GLU A 1048 3.85 10.33 -44.47
C GLU A 1048 3.61 11.54 -43.54
N ALA A 1049 3.00 12.61 -44.03
CA ALA A 1049 2.67 13.78 -43.20
C ALA A 1049 1.62 13.45 -42.13
N THR A 1050 0.60 12.64 -42.45
CA THR A 1050 -0.35 12.14 -41.45
C THR A 1050 0.28 11.19 -40.45
N ASN A 1051 1.22 10.33 -40.87
CA ASN A 1051 1.96 9.43 -39.99
C ASN A 1051 2.92 10.20 -39.06
N ARG A 1052 3.64 11.20 -39.59
CA ARG A 1052 4.45 12.13 -38.79
C ARG A 1052 3.59 12.90 -37.79
N LYS A 1053 2.41 13.38 -38.19
CA LYS A 1053 1.44 14.02 -37.29
C LYS A 1053 0.97 13.07 -36.19
N ALA A 1054 0.56 11.85 -36.54
CA ALA A 1054 0.11 10.85 -35.56
C ALA A 1054 1.21 10.46 -34.57
N PHE A 1055 2.47 10.36 -35.04
CA PHE A 1055 3.64 10.15 -34.19
C PHE A 1055 3.90 11.35 -33.26
N ILE A 1056 3.87 12.58 -33.77
CA ILE A 1056 3.99 13.81 -32.98
C ILE A 1056 2.86 13.91 -31.93
N ASP A 1057 1.63 13.60 -32.30
CA ASP A 1057 0.49 13.64 -31.38
C ASP A 1057 0.55 12.48 -30.35
N SER A 1058 1.14 11.33 -30.69
CA SER A 1058 1.50 10.28 -29.74
C SER A 1058 2.58 10.72 -28.75
N LEU A 1059 3.64 11.38 -29.22
CA LEU A 1059 4.66 11.98 -28.36
C LEU A 1059 4.08 13.08 -27.45
N LYS A 1060 3.12 13.89 -27.94
CA LYS A 1060 2.39 14.86 -27.10
C LYS A 1060 1.56 14.16 -26.01
N ARG A 1061 0.86 13.06 -26.31
CA ARG A 1061 0.16 12.26 -25.27
C ARG A 1061 1.14 11.74 -24.23
N ARG A 1062 2.24 11.11 -24.65
CA ARG A 1062 3.29 10.63 -23.73
C ARG A 1062 3.91 11.74 -22.89
N LEU A 1063 4.15 12.92 -23.47
CA LEU A 1063 4.62 14.09 -22.74
C LEU A 1063 3.56 14.63 -21.76
N SER A 1064 2.28 14.60 -22.13
CA SER A 1064 1.17 14.98 -21.24
C SER A 1064 0.99 13.99 -20.09
N VAL A 1065 1.23 12.70 -20.30
CA VAL A 1065 1.23 11.68 -19.24
C VAL A 1065 2.44 11.90 -18.34
N ALA A 1066 3.66 11.99 -18.89
CA ALA A 1066 4.87 12.25 -18.13
C ALA A 1066 4.86 13.58 -17.34
N THR A 1067 4.11 14.60 -17.80
CA THR A 1067 3.90 15.84 -17.04
C THR A 1067 2.80 15.75 -15.99
N LYS A 1068 1.71 14.99 -16.23
CA LYS A 1068 0.75 14.59 -15.19
C LYS A 1068 1.49 13.82 -14.08
N GLU A 1069 2.19 12.75 -14.43
CA GLU A 1069 2.99 11.90 -13.52
C GLU A 1069 4.03 12.73 -12.76
N LYS A 1070 4.82 13.58 -13.46
CA LYS A 1070 5.76 14.49 -12.79
C LYS A 1070 5.05 15.38 -11.76
N SER A 1071 3.90 15.98 -12.08
CA SER A 1071 3.16 16.82 -11.13
C SER A 1071 2.58 16.03 -9.94
N GLN A 1072 2.23 14.75 -10.15
CA GLN A 1072 1.82 13.83 -9.09
C GLN A 1072 3.00 13.47 -8.18
N HIS A 1073 4.19 13.22 -8.75
CA HIS A 1073 5.41 13.02 -7.97
C HIS A 1073 5.84 14.29 -7.23
N GLU A 1074 5.79 15.47 -7.86
CA GLU A 1074 6.12 16.75 -7.21
C GLU A 1074 5.16 17.04 -6.04
N THR A 1075 3.84 16.84 -6.21
CA THR A 1075 2.86 17.00 -5.12
C THR A 1075 2.96 15.91 -4.06
N SER A 1076 3.37 14.68 -4.41
CA SER A 1076 3.64 13.61 -3.44
C SER A 1076 4.89 13.92 -2.61
N CYS A 1077 5.99 14.33 -3.25
CA CYS A 1077 7.21 14.78 -2.57
C CYS A 1077 6.96 16.00 -1.69
N GLN A 1078 6.09 16.93 -2.10
CA GLN A 1078 5.70 18.07 -1.27
C GLN A 1078 4.90 17.64 -0.03
N LYS A 1079 3.94 16.72 -0.17
CA LYS A 1079 3.23 16.12 0.98
C LYS A 1079 4.17 15.38 1.93
N LEU A 1080 5.12 14.62 1.39
CA LEU A 1080 6.12 13.88 2.19
C LEU A 1080 7.08 14.82 2.93
N LYS A 1081 7.44 15.98 2.35
CA LYS A 1081 8.15 17.04 3.07
C LYS A 1081 7.30 17.62 4.20
N GLU A 1082 6.08 18.04 3.92
CA GLU A 1082 5.19 18.59 4.95
C GLU A 1082 4.91 17.58 6.07
N ASP A 1083 4.81 16.29 5.78
CA ASP A 1083 4.67 15.24 6.78
C ASP A 1083 5.99 14.92 7.52
N LEU A 1084 7.15 15.13 6.90
CA LEU A 1084 8.45 15.12 7.58
C LEU A 1084 8.57 16.31 8.54
N ASP A 1085 8.27 17.53 8.10
CA ASP A 1085 8.26 18.75 8.93
C ASP A 1085 7.34 18.57 10.15
N LYS A 1086 6.14 18.01 9.94
CA LYS A 1086 5.18 17.66 11.02
C LYS A 1086 5.70 16.55 11.95
N LYS A 1087 6.61 15.68 11.49
CA LYS A 1087 7.24 14.62 12.31
C LYS A 1087 8.42 15.18 13.10
N GLU A 1088 9.24 16.05 12.50
CA GLU A 1088 10.31 16.76 13.17
C GLU A 1088 9.76 17.63 14.31
N GLN A 1089 8.72 18.45 14.05
CA GLN A 1089 8.01 19.21 15.10
C GLN A 1089 7.47 18.33 16.25
N ARG A 1090 7.01 17.11 15.95
CA ARG A 1090 6.59 16.14 16.98
C ARG A 1090 7.78 15.57 17.76
N VAL A 1091 8.91 15.31 17.09
CA VAL A 1091 10.16 14.87 17.75
C VAL A 1091 10.71 15.99 18.64
N GLU A 1092 10.72 17.24 18.19
CA GLU A 1092 11.11 18.40 19.01
C GLU A 1092 10.21 18.54 20.25
N ALA A 1093 8.88 18.46 20.07
CA ALA A 1093 7.92 18.51 21.18
C ALA A 1093 8.08 17.33 22.16
N LEU A 1094 8.39 16.12 21.67
CA LEU A 1094 8.69 14.96 22.52
C LEU A 1094 10.02 15.14 23.25
N GLN A 1095 11.09 15.61 22.59
CA GLN A 1095 12.36 15.93 23.25
C GLN A 1095 12.18 17.03 24.29
N ALA A 1096 11.35 18.04 24.05
CA ALA A 1096 11.04 19.10 25.02
C ALA A 1096 10.31 18.52 26.25
N ARG A 1097 9.39 17.57 26.05
CA ARG A 1097 8.74 16.82 27.15
C ARG A 1097 9.71 15.93 27.91
N VAL A 1098 10.61 15.22 27.23
CA VAL A 1098 11.67 14.39 27.86
C VAL A 1098 12.58 15.28 28.72
N ARG A 1099 13.08 16.40 28.18
CA ARG A 1099 13.86 17.40 28.92
C ARG A 1099 13.09 18.05 30.08
N ALA A 1100 11.76 18.07 30.04
CA ALA A 1100 10.95 18.52 31.16
C ALA A 1100 10.83 17.43 32.26
N SER A 1101 10.64 16.16 31.88
CA SER A 1101 10.64 15.04 32.84
C SER A 1101 12.02 14.78 33.45
N GLU A 1102 13.11 14.95 32.70
CA GLU A 1102 14.49 14.84 33.20
C GLU A 1102 14.76 15.90 34.29
N ARG A 1103 14.31 17.14 34.08
CA ARG A 1103 14.40 18.20 35.11
C ARG A 1103 13.54 17.88 36.33
N ALA A 1104 12.30 17.46 36.13
CA ALA A 1104 11.41 17.07 37.24
C ALA A 1104 11.95 15.86 38.02
N GLN A 1105 12.58 14.90 37.35
CA GLN A 1105 13.27 13.77 37.98
C GLN A 1105 14.50 14.26 38.78
N ALA A 1106 15.36 15.11 38.20
CA ALA A 1106 16.52 15.67 38.90
C ALA A 1106 16.12 16.53 40.11
N GLU A 1107 15.01 17.27 40.03
CA GLU A 1107 14.41 17.99 41.16
C GLU A 1107 13.92 17.01 42.25
N LEU A 1108 13.19 15.95 41.87
CA LEU A 1108 12.75 14.90 42.79
C LEU A 1108 13.93 14.19 43.47
N GLU A 1109 14.93 13.75 42.70
CA GLU A 1109 16.17 13.14 43.20
C GLU A 1109 16.90 14.10 44.16
N GLN A 1110 16.98 15.39 43.83
CA GLN A 1110 17.57 16.39 44.73
C GLN A 1110 16.75 16.58 46.01
N THR A 1111 15.42 16.52 45.97
CA THR A 1111 14.59 16.57 47.19
C THR A 1111 14.71 15.29 48.02
N ALA A 1112 14.79 14.12 47.39
CA ALA A 1112 15.01 12.84 48.05
C ALA A 1112 16.39 12.78 48.71
N SER A 1113 17.45 13.23 48.04
CA SER A 1113 18.79 13.36 48.61
C SER A 1113 18.80 14.28 49.83
N ARG A 1114 18.20 15.48 49.75
CA ARG A 1114 18.06 16.38 50.91
C ARG A 1114 17.30 15.75 52.07
N GLN A 1115 16.26 14.95 51.79
CA GLN A 1115 15.52 14.23 52.84
C GLN A 1115 16.36 13.11 53.47
N MET A 1116 17.12 12.34 52.68
CA MET A 1116 18.04 11.32 53.19
C MET A 1116 19.20 11.95 53.98
N GLU A 1117 19.77 13.05 53.51
CA GLU A 1117 20.77 13.85 54.24
C GLU A 1117 20.22 14.37 55.57
N GLY A 1118 19.01 14.92 55.58
CA GLY A 1118 18.34 15.38 56.80
C GLY A 1118 18.06 14.26 57.80
N LEU A 1119 17.61 13.09 57.33
CA LEU A 1119 17.42 11.90 58.17
C LEU A 1119 18.77 11.33 58.67
N ALA A 1120 19.81 11.33 57.84
CA ALA A 1120 21.15 10.93 58.23
C ALA A 1120 21.70 11.85 59.34
N GLN A 1121 21.58 13.17 59.17
CA GLN A 1121 21.96 14.16 60.19
C GLN A 1121 21.16 14.02 61.49
N GLN A 1122 19.86 13.74 61.42
CA GLN A 1122 19.06 13.43 62.61
C GLN A 1122 19.55 12.13 63.29
N SER A 1123 19.91 11.11 62.51
CA SER A 1123 20.42 9.84 63.03
C SER A 1123 21.81 9.98 63.67
N THR A 1124 22.72 10.78 63.11
CA THR A 1124 24.04 11.02 63.70
C THR A 1124 23.92 11.83 64.98
N VAL A 1125 23.12 12.91 65.01
CA VAL A 1125 22.86 13.69 66.23
C VAL A 1125 22.21 12.82 67.33
N ALA A 1126 21.31 11.90 66.97
CA ALA A 1126 20.74 10.94 67.91
C ALA A 1126 21.77 9.91 68.42
N LEU A 1127 22.61 9.36 67.53
CA LEU A 1127 23.69 8.43 67.89
C LEU A 1127 24.73 9.10 68.80
N GLU A 1128 25.16 10.32 68.49
CA GLU A 1128 26.04 11.10 69.36
C GLU A 1128 25.39 11.38 70.72
N ALA A 1129 24.09 11.70 70.77
CA ALA A 1129 23.39 11.91 72.02
C ALA A 1129 23.31 10.63 72.87
N LEU A 1130 23.15 9.47 72.23
CA LEU A 1130 23.23 8.16 72.90
C LEU A 1130 24.64 7.82 73.35
N GLN A 1131 25.67 8.08 72.53
CA GLN A 1131 27.09 7.91 72.91
C GLN A 1131 27.48 8.80 74.09
N ARG A 1132 27.06 10.08 74.09
CA ARG A 1132 27.25 11.01 75.21
C ARG A 1132 26.55 10.53 76.49
N ARG A 1133 25.33 9.98 76.39
CA ARG A 1133 24.63 9.34 77.52
C ARG A 1133 25.31 8.06 78.02
N LEU A 1134 25.81 7.23 77.11
CA LEU A 1134 26.55 6.01 77.44
C LEU A 1134 27.88 6.33 78.15
N GLY A 1135 28.61 7.35 77.67
CA GLY A 1135 29.82 7.85 78.33
C GLY A 1135 29.55 8.36 79.75
N LEU A 1136 28.49 9.16 79.93
CA LEU A 1136 28.05 9.59 81.27
C LEU A 1136 27.72 8.40 82.19
N ALA A 1137 26.94 7.42 81.70
CA ALA A 1137 26.63 6.21 82.47
C ALA A 1137 27.88 5.38 82.80
N HIS A 1138 28.87 5.33 81.90
CA HIS A 1138 30.15 4.67 82.16
C HIS A 1138 30.94 5.38 83.27
N THR A 1139 31.09 6.71 83.20
CA THR A 1139 31.77 7.48 84.26
C THR A 1139 31.07 7.39 85.62
N GLN A 1140 29.73 7.27 85.64
CA GLN A 1140 28.97 7.00 86.86
C GLN A 1140 29.26 5.59 87.41
N LEU A 1141 29.38 4.58 86.55
CA LEU A 1141 29.74 3.22 86.94
C LEU A 1141 31.18 3.15 87.46
N GLU A 1142 32.14 3.84 86.83
CA GLU A 1142 33.51 3.99 87.31
C GLU A 1142 33.56 4.67 88.70
N GLN A 1143 32.80 5.75 88.90
CA GLN A 1143 32.67 6.43 90.20
C GLN A 1143 32.10 5.49 91.28
N LEU A 1144 31.05 4.72 90.96
CA LEU A 1144 30.47 3.74 91.89
C LEU A 1144 31.45 2.60 92.20
N GLN A 1145 32.22 2.11 91.21
CA GLN A 1145 33.28 1.14 91.47
C GLN A 1145 34.38 1.72 92.37
N ALA A 1146 34.82 2.96 92.12
CA ALA A 1146 35.84 3.63 92.93
C ALA A 1146 35.38 3.85 94.39
N PHE A 1147 34.14 4.32 94.57
CA PHE A 1147 33.51 4.43 95.90
C PHE A 1147 33.44 3.07 96.61
N THR A 1148 33.07 2.02 95.90
CA THR A 1148 32.95 0.67 96.48
C THR A 1148 34.30 0.09 96.89
N LYS A 1149 35.38 0.37 96.14
CA LYS A 1149 36.77 0.03 96.50
C LYS A 1149 37.23 0.78 97.76
N ALA A 1150 36.91 2.09 97.84
CA ALA A 1150 37.21 2.90 99.02
C ALA A 1150 36.45 2.40 100.26
N LEU A 1151 35.17 2.05 100.14
CA LEU A 1151 34.38 1.47 101.22
C LEU A 1151 34.91 0.10 101.67
N ALA A 1152 35.31 -0.76 100.74
CA ALA A 1152 35.90 -2.07 101.06
C ALA A 1152 37.23 -1.92 101.82
N SER A 1153 38.13 -1.05 101.36
CA SER A 1153 39.40 -0.78 102.05
C SER A 1153 39.21 -0.10 103.42
N GLU A 1154 38.23 0.80 103.56
CA GLU A 1154 37.92 1.43 104.85
C GLU A 1154 37.33 0.42 105.86
N THR A 1155 36.36 -0.41 105.45
CA THR A 1155 35.82 -1.47 106.34
C THR A 1155 36.88 -2.50 106.73
N LEU A 1156 37.85 -2.79 105.87
CA LEU A 1156 39.00 -3.65 106.20
C LEU A 1156 39.93 -2.96 107.21
N ARG A 1157 40.22 -1.68 107.03
CA ARG A 1157 40.99 -0.88 107.98
C ARG A 1157 40.33 -0.82 109.35
N GLU A 1158 39.01 -0.61 109.42
CA GLU A 1158 38.24 -0.66 110.67
C GLU A 1158 38.29 -2.04 111.35
N VAL A 1159 38.30 -3.14 110.58
CA VAL A 1159 38.50 -4.51 111.10
C VAL A 1159 39.91 -4.67 111.66
N GLN A 1160 40.94 -4.21 110.96
CA GLN A 1160 42.34 -4.28 111.39
C GLN A 1160 42.62 -3.39 112.61
N ASP A 1161 42.04 -2.19 112.67
CA ASP A 1161 42.04 -1.31 113.84
C ASP A 1161 41.37 -2.00 115.03
N ALA A 1162 40.22 -2.65 114.84
CA ALA A 1162 39.56 -3.41 115.91
C ALA A 1162 40.40 -4.63 116.35
N LYS A 1163 41.00 -5.39 115.43
CA LYS A 1163 41.94 -6.50 115.75
C LYS A 1163 43.13 -6.02 116.56
N SER A 1164 43.78 -4.92 116.15
CA SER A 1164 44.97 -4.38 116.83
C SER A 1164 44.63 -3.82 118.21
N GLN A 1165 43.48 -3.13 118.36
CA GLN A 1165 42.97 -2.69 119.66
C GLN A 1165 42.62 -3.89 120.56
N LEU A 1166 42.02 -4.95 120.02
CA LEU A 1166 41.70 -6.17 120.78
C LEU A 1166 42.99 -6.85 121.29
N LYS A 1167 44.02 -6.96 120.44
CA LYS A 1167 45.34 -7.51 120.81
C LYS A 1167 46.05 -6.61 121.85
N ARG A 1168 45.97 -5.28 121.74
CA ARG A 1168 46.42 -4.33 122.79
C ARG A 1168 45.65 -4.51 124.11
N LYS A 1169 44.31 -4.59 124.09
CA LYS A 1169 43.50 -4.77 125.31
C LYS A 1169 43.69 -6.14 125.95
N ARG A 1170 43.94 -7.20 125.18
CA ARG A 1170 44.33 -8.52 125.70
C ARG A 1170 45.70 -8.49 126.38
N THR A 1171 46.70 -7.87 125.77
CA THR A 1171 48.05 -7.75 126.37
C THR A 1171 48.08 -6.80 127.59
N GLU A 1172 47.28 -5.72 127.58
CA GLU A 1172 47.02 -4.90 128.76
C GLU A 1172 46.32 -5.70 129.89
N LYS A 1173 45.30 -6.52 129.57
CA LYS A 1173 44.61 -7.36 130.57
C LYS A 1173 45.52 -8.46 131.14
N LYS A 1174 46.36 -9.09 130.32
CA LYS A 1174 47.44 -9.99 130.78
C LYS A 1174 48.38 -9.27 131.76
N LYS A 1175 48.80 -8.03 131.45
CA LYS A 1175 49.65 -7.22 132.33
C LYS A 1175 48.96 -6.73 133.61
N ALA A 1176 47.64 -6.50 133.58
CA ALA A 1176 46.88 -6.04 134.74
C ALA A 1176 46.58 -7.16 135.77
N VAL A 1177 46.44 -8.41 135.32
CA VAL A 1177 46.23 -9.56 136.22
C VAL A 1177 47.55 -10.03 136.89
N GLY A 1178 48.70 -9.71 136.30
CA GLY A 1178 50.04 -10.08 136.80
C GLY A 1178 50.59 -9.27 137.98
N ALA A 1179 49.77 -8.58 138.76
CA ALA A 1179 50.20 -7.67 139.84
C ALA A 1179 50.59 -8.37 141.17
N GLY A 1180 50.79 -9.69 141.16
CA GLY A 1180 50.96 -10.52 142.36
C GLY A 1180 52.17 -11.47 142.32
N GLY A 1181 53.29 -11.08 141.72
CA GLY A 1181 54.46 -11.94 141.57
C GLY A 1181 55.79 -11.19 141.53
N LEU A 1182 56.44 -11.06 142.70
CA LEU A 1182 57.84 -10.71 142.97
C LEU A 1182 58.45 -9.46 142.26
N SER A 1183 59.18 -8.65 143.03
CA SER A 1183 59.86 -7.45 142.50
C SER A 1183 60.78 -7.79 141.32
N LYS A 1184 60.80 -6.94 140.28
CA LYS A 1184 61.68 -7.13 139.11
C LYS A 1184 63.16 -7.25 139.49
N GLN A 1185 63.60 -6.60 140.57
CA GLN A 1185 64.97 -6.77 141.08
C GLN A 1185 65.23 -8.15 141.71
N SER A 1186 64.22 -8.82 142.28
CA SER A 1186 64.34 -10.22 142.70
C SER A 1186 64.25 -11.20 141.53
N MET A 1187 63.44 -10.92 140.50
CA MET A 1187 63.35 -11.78 139.32
C MET A 1187 64.64 -11.73 138.49
N VAL A 1188 65.18 -10.53 138.22
CA VAL A 1188 66.49 -10.37 137.56
C VAL A 1188 67.61 -11.00 138.39
N LYS A 1189 67.63 -10.84 139.72
CA LYS A 1189 68.60 -11.57 140.56
C LYS A 1189 68.44 -13.08 140.50
N ALA A 1190 67.23 -13.61 140.41
CA ALA A 1190 66.99 -15.04 140.26
C ALA A 1190 67.44 -15.56 138.88
N GLN A 1191 67.20 -14.81 137.81
CA GLN A 1191 67.69 -15.12 136.47
C GLN A 1191 69.22 -15.03 136.39
N SER A 1192 69.83 -14.03 137.01
CA SER A 1192 71.29 -13.87 137.12
C SER A 1192 71.96 -15.02 137.89
N ILE A 1193 71.35 -15.43 139.01
CA ILE A 1193 71.80 -16.58 139.79
C ILE A 1193 71.59 -17.89 139.01
N ALA A 1194 70.47 -18.05 138.30
CA ALA A 1194 70.21 -19.23 137.46
C ALA A 1194 71.21 -19.32 136.29
N ALA A 1195 71.47 -18.23 135.59
CA ALA A 1195 72.49 -18.11 134.55
C ALA A 1195 73.88 -18.47 135.10
N SER A 1196 74.24 -17.95 136.27
CA SER A 1196 75.52 -18.26 136.94
C SER A 1196 75.63 -19.69 137.48
N ILE A 1197 74.52 -20.39 137.77
CA ILE A 1197 74.52 -21.79 138.23
C ILE A 1197 74.49 -22.77 137.05
N LEU A 1198 73.76 -22.44 135.99
CA LEU A 1198 73.65 -23.22 134.75
C LEU A 1198 74.78 -22.93 133.75
N ASN A 1199 75.62 -21.93 134.05
CA ASN A 1199 76.80 -21.53 133.28
C ASN A 1199 76.47 -21.09 131.83
N MET A 1200 75.37 -20.36 131.67
CA MET A 1200 74.86 -19.76 130.42
C MET A 1200 74.69 -18.24 130.58
N THR A 1201 74.52 -17.48 129.49
CA THR A 1201 74.33 -16.02 129.61
C THR A 1201 72.87 -15.67 129.95
N GLU A 1202 72.64 -14.48 130.53
CA GLU A 1202 71.29 -13.99 130.84
C GLU A 1202 70.41 -13.84 129.58
N THR A 1203 71.02 -13.59 128.41
CA THR A 1203 70.34 -13.56 127.10
C THR A 1203 69.89 -14.94 126.64
N ASP A 1204 70.75 -15.96 126.72
CA ASP A 1204 70.40 -17.33 126.31
C ASP A 1204 69.24 -17.90 127.16
N LEU A 1205 69.16 -17.46 128.42
CA LEU A 1205 68.08 -17.84 129.34
C LEU A 1205 66.79 -17.05 129.12
N ALA A 1206 66.84 -15.88 128.47
CA ALA A 1206 65.66 -15.09 128.10
C ALA A 1206 64.99 -15.65 126.83
N ASP A 1207 65.78 -15.92 125.77
CA ASP A 1207 65.27 -16.43 124.49
C ASP A 1207 64.64 -17.84 124.61
N MET A 1208 65.01 -18.63 125.63
CA MET A 1208 64.35 -19.91 125.94
C MET A 1208 63.05 -19.78 126.78
N LEU A 1209 62.70 -18.58 127.24
CA LEU A 1209 61.52 -18.34 128.10
C LEU A 1209 60.42 -17.52 127.42
N ASP A 1210 60.74 -16.72 126.39
CA ASP A 1210 59.73 -16.10 125.53
C ASP A 1210 59.17 -17.15 124.56
N THR A 1211 57.85 -17.43 124.66
CA THR A 1211 57.15 -18.47 123.89
C THR A 1211 56.25 -17.83 122.82
N ASP A 1212 56.62 -18.02 121.56
CA ASP A 1212 56.14 -17.26 120.37
C ASP A 1212 54.66 -17.45 119.94
N GLU A 1213 53.78 -18.01 120.78
CA GLU A 1213 52.38 -18.30 120.40
C GLU A 1213 51.52 -17.07 120.05
N GLU A 1214 51.97 -15.83 120.34
CA GLU A 1214 51.26 -14.61 119.89
C GLU A 1214 51.69 -14.10 118.49
N GLY A 1215 52.71 -14.71 117.86
CA GLY A 1215 53.27 -14.26 116.57
C GLY A 1215 52.48 -14.72 115.33
N ASP A 1216 52.36 -16.03 115.11
CA ASP A 1216 51.81 -16.62 113.88
C ASP A 1216 50.35 -16.21 113.60
N ASP A 1217 49.55 -16.03 114.65
CA ASP A 1217 48.13 -15.66 114.57
C ASP A 1217 47.94 -14.25 113.92
N VAL A 1218 48.97 -13.40 113.93
CA VAL A 1218 48.98 -12.11 113.22
C VAL A 1218 49.18 -12.28 111.71
N ALA A 1219 50.04 -13.21 111.30
CA ALA A 1219 50.29 -13.49 109.89
C ALA A 1219 49.09 -14.17 109.22
N ALA A 1220 48.40 -15.06 109.94
CA ALA A 1220 47.17 -15.72 109.48
C ALA A 1220 45.99 -14.75 109.34
N ASP A 1221 45.86 -13.75 110.22
CA ASP A 1221 44.87 -12.67 110.08
C ASP A 1221 45.08 -11.85 108.80
N SER A 1222 46.32 -11.41 108.56
CA SER A 1222 46.64 -10.52 107.44
C SER A 1222 46.32 -11.13 106.07
N ARG A 1223 46.63 -12.42 105.88
CA ARG A 1223 46.30 -13.14 104.62
C ARG A 1223 44.79 -13.20 104.37
N ARG A 1224 44.00 -13.57 105.38
CA ARG A 1224 42.53 -13.65 105.30
C ARG A 1224 41.85 -12.30 105.06
N ASP A 1225 42.50 -11.20 105.45
CA ASP A 1225 42.04 -9.85 105.17
C ASP A 1225 42.37 -9.42 103.72
N GLN A 1226 43.54 -9.83 103.18
CA GLN A 1226 43.91 -9.61 101.79
C GLN A 1226 43.08 -10.45 100.80
N ASP A 1227 42.92 -11.76 101.04
CA ASP A 1227 42.13 -12.67 100.19
C ASP A 1227 40.69 -12.17 100.00
N TRP A 1228 40.12 -11.56 101.04
CA TRP A 1228 38.79 -10.95 101.00
C TRP A 1228 38.75 -9.69 100.12
N LEU A 1229 39.75 -8.82 100.20
CA LEU A 1229 39.82 -7.60 99.39
C LEU A 1229 39.98 -7.93 97.91
N ASP A 1230 40.79 -8.93 97.60
CA ASP A 1230 40.95 -9.45 96.22
C ASP A 1230 39.66 -10.10 95.71
N GLN A 1231 38.89 -10.78 96.56
CA GLN A 1231 37.56 -11.28 96.20
C GLN A 1231 36.55 -10.15 95.93
N VAL A 1232 36.57 -9.04 96.68
CA VAL A 1232 35.74 -7.84 96.37
C VAL A 1232 36.17 -7.22 95.05
N MET A 1233 37.47 -7.06 94.82
CA MET A 1233 38.03 -6.55 93.55
C MET A 1233 37.62 -7.42 92.36
N LYS A 1234 37.66 -8.75 92.52
CA LYS A 1234 37.24 -9.74 91.51
C LYS A 1234 35.74 -9.72 91.22
N ILE A 1235 34.89 -9.31 92.17
CA ILE A 1235 33.45 -9.04 91.92
C ILE A 1235 33.29 -7.74 91.13
N LEU A 1236 34.03 -6.69 91.49
CA LEU A 1236 33.98 -5.40 90.79
C LEU A 1236 34.56 -5.41 89.36
N GLN A 1237 35.43 -6.37 89.04
CA GLN A 1237 35.98 -6.57 87.68
C GLN A 1237 35.08 -7.37 86.74
N GLN A 1238 33.94 -7.90 87.21
CA GLN A 1238 32.98 -8.60 86.34
C GLN A 1238 32.22 -7.60 85.45
N GLN A 1239 31.90 -8.01 84.22
CA GLN A 1239 31.15 -7.16 83.26
C GLN A 1239 29.81 -6.66 83.81
N ILE A 1240 29.21 -7.42 84.73
CA ILE A 1240 28.06 -7.00 85.55
C ILE A 1240 28.43 -7.32 87.01
N PRO A 1241 28.91 -6.36 87.82
CA PRO A 1241 29.26 -6.62 89.21
C PRO A 1241 27.97 -6.89 90.00
N SER A 1242 27.81 -8.11 90.51
CA SER A 1242 26.60 -8.52 91.25
C SER A 1242 26.53 -7.80 92.60
N ALA A 1243 25.62 -6.83 92.71
CA ALA A 1243 25.37 -6.09 93.94
C ALA A 1243 24.98 -7.01 95.12
N ALA A 1244 24.31 -8.14 94.86
CA ALA A 1244 23.95 -9.11 95.90
C ALA A 1244 25.21 -9.82 96.47
N LEU A 1245 26.08 -10.33 95.61
CA LEU A 1245 27.34 -10.98 96.04
C LEU A 1245 28.28 -9.97 96.74
N LEU A 1246 28.34 -8.73 96.24
CA LEU A 1246 29.15 -7.69 96.84
C LEU A 1246 28.63 -7.27 98.22
N MET A 1247 27.31 -7.12 98.38
CA MET A 1247 26.68 -6.86 99.67
C MET A 1247 26.89 -8.01 100.65
N GLU A 1248 26.79 -9.27 100.21
CA GLU A 1248 27.05 -10.44 101.06
C GLU A 1248 28.50 -10.46 101.56
N VAL A 1249 29.47 -10.28 100.67
CA VAL A 1249 30.90 -10.26 101.00
C VAL A 1249 31.28 -9.08 101.91
N LEU A 1250 30.70 -7.89 101.72
CA LEU A 1250 30.82 -6.76 102.66
C LEU A 1250 30.18 -7.07 104.02
N CYS A 1251 28.97 -7.65 104.03
CA CYS A 1251 28.27 -8.00 105.26
C CYS A 1251 29.04 -9.01 106.12
N VAL A 1252 29.86 -9.90 105.53
CA VAL A 1252 30.74 -10.80 106.28
C VAL A 1252 31.79 -10.02 107.07
N LYS A 1253 32.52 -9.07 106.46
CA LYS A 1253 33.49 -8.24 107.21
C LYS A 1253 32.84 -7.26 108.16
N MET A 1254 31.65 -6.71 107.86
CA MET A 1254 30.92 -5.89 108.81
C MET A 1254 30.44 -6.69 110.03
N LYS A 1255 30.10 -7.98 109.87
CA LYS A 1255 29.85 -8.91 111.00
C LYS A 1255 31.13 -9.21 111.78
N GLU A 1256 32.26 -9.43 111.10
CA GLU A 1256 33.58 -9.61 111.75
C GLU A 1256 33.94 -8.38 112.61
N ARG A 1257 33.83 -7.16 112.05
CA ARG A 1257 33.97 -5.88 112.77
C ARG A 1257 33.06 -5.80 113.98
N LYS A 1258 31.78 -6.17 113.84
CA LYS A 1258 30.81 -6.16 114.94
C LYS A 1258 31.25 -7.08 116.07
N VAL A 1259 31.59 -8.34 115.77
CA VAL A 1259 32.04 -9.31 116.79
C VAL A 1259 33.33 -8.85 117.48
N LEU A 1260 34.28 -8.27 116.73
CA LEU A 1260 35.52 -7.72 117.28
C LEU A 1260 35.28 -6.51 118.20
N THR A 1261 34.31 -5.64 117.86
CA THR A 1261 33.96 -4.47 118.68
C THR A 1261 33.13 -4.84 119.91
N GLU A 1262 32.25 -5.86 119.82
CA GLU A 1262 31.58 -6.45 120.99
C GLU A 1262 32.59 -7.15 121.93
N ALA A 1263 33.59 -7.85 121.39
CA ALA A 1263 34.68 -8.44 122.18
C ALA A 1263 35.60 -7.38 122.82
N LEU A 1264 35.80 -6.23 122.19
CA LEU A 1264 36.49 -5.07 122.77
C LEU A 1264 35.69 -4.46 123.95
N ALA A 1265 34.38 -4.32 123.80
CA ALA A 1265 33.50 -3.84 124.86
C ALA A 1265 33.53 -4.78 126.09
N ALA A 1266 33.41 -6.09 125.87
CA ALA A 1266 33.51 -7.11 126.93
C ALA A 1266 34.90 -7.18 127.61
N LEU A 1267 35.95 -6.63 126.99
CA LEU A 1267 37.28 -6.47 127.59
C LEU A 1267 37.47 -5.14 128.34
N THR A 1268 36.62 -4.14 128.10
CA THR A 1268 36.71 -2.80 128.71
C THR A 1268 35.70 -2.54 129.83
N THR A 1269 34.65 -3.36 129.97
CA THR A 1269 33.76 -3.33 131.14
C THR A 1269 34.46 -3.87 132.40
N PRO A 1270 34.62 -3.07 133.47
CA PRO A 1270 35.10 -3.57 134.76
C PRO A 1270 34.00 -4.39 135.45
N VAL A 1271 34.34 -5.59 135.92
CA VAL A 1271 33.43 -6.42 136.73
C VAL A 1271 33.43 -5.90 138.16
N SER A 1272 32.25 -5.75 138.76
CA SER A 1272 32.10 -5.47 140.19
C SER A 1272 30.81 -6.11 140.71
N GLU A 1273 30.99 -6.98 141.71
CA GLU A 1273 29.99 -7.54 142.65
C GLU A 1273 28.92 -8.54 142.17
N ILE A 1274 29.22 -9.82 142.43
CA ILE A 1274 28.40 -10.81 143.19
C ILE A 1274 27.11 -11.41 142.56
N VAL A 1275 27.04 -12.75 142.62
CA VAL A 1275 26.09 -13.72 142.01
C VAL A 1275 26.31 -13.97 140.52
#